data_AF-A0A1S8XN56-F1
#
_entry.id   AF-A0A1S8XN56-F1
#
_cell.length_a   1.000
_cell.length_b   1.000
_cell.length_c   1.000
_cell.angle_alpha   90.00
_cell.angle_beta   90.00
_cell.angle_gamma   90.00
#
_symmetry.space_group_name_H-M   'P 1'
#
loop_
_entity.id
_entity.type
_entity.pdbx_description
1 polymer ?
#
loop_
_entity_poly.entity_id
_entity_poly.type
_entity_poly.pdbx_seq_one_letter_code
_entity_poly.pdbx_strand_id
1 'polypeptide(L)'
;HDDTYLGGDRRLYMTATPRIYNEDTKSEARNADALLASMDDETTYGPEFHRLGFGKAVGRGLLTDYKVLILTVDEGRVAKTLQQGLAGGDSELRLDDAAKIIGCWNAMAKRTGTFADGSGFAEGEAPMKRAVAFARSIVDSTAIAKRFAEVVDAYDDADDEVLRCEVEHVDGTFNTLRRNRLLDWLKQDPGPANARILSNARCLSEGVDVPSLDAVLFLHPRNSVVDVVQSVGRVMRRADNKSYGYIILPVAIPAGMAPEKALADNQRFKTVWQVLQALRAHDDRFNATVNQIELNKNKPDNKIGIGSIGPDDESFGDRDGSSTAASGEAAKAKEAQSAKHIQDALFSVTDWREAIYARIVDKVGQRQYWEDWARDIAQIAERHVTRIKAALTLPEKRSAFEEFLSELRLNINPGVNDSDAIDMLAQHIVTKPVFDALFKDYGFAEHNPVSKAMQRMLDILDDQGLDAESKKLEEFYQSVRVRAEGIDNHEGRQRVIVELYDKFFKTALPKTADALGIVYTPVEVVDFIIRSTEQALNKHFSRSLSDEGVQIIDPFVGTGTFPVRLLQSGYIKPEDLLRKYTAEMHANEIVLLAYYIAAVNIEAAFHDLVGGEYRPFEGIVLTDTFQLAEGTAKLEGMDVLEGNSERAKKQQKQNITVVIGNPPYSVGQDSVNDNNQNLKYKALDERIETTYGTRTNATSRRTLYDSYIRAIRWASDRIEDEGIVAYISNGGYIDGNTYDGLRQSLIDEFDAIYCYNLRGNQRTSGEQSRKEGGKIFGSGSRNTVAILILIKDGKTSGGNSQGTLYYRDIGEYLTREEKLRTIGRQDLGTVEWHEIIPNAEGDWINQRDDTFANYQALGDRNSTEGPEPIFATYSLGLGTNRDAWVYNYSEQKLSTNVASTIDFYNSEVDRFEESCKSRGITRPQTSDAETFIDRNPTKISWSSSLIPKVARRKNIALDLSRVVPSYYRVFCRQNLYFDRDLNHRQGKLPQMFPSPRQENFGFYVNGFHATAEFALLAVNLIPCLDLFGKGGYFFPRYTYGELDSGDGLFAAAGLAVDYQRLDNITDATLLDYHRRYSDPTITKDDIFYYTYGLLHSPQYREKFAADLKKALPRIPKVVRFRGFAEAGRKLANLHIGYEQVEPHQGIVETVAGDATTTPLDELYRVGKMKFARAKGVVDRSTILYNHRVTLSNIPEEAYRYQLGARSAVEWIIDRYQVKTDKDSGIINDPNDWSDDARYVVDLIKRIVTVSLETMKIVDALPDLDFLD
;
A
#
# COMPACT_ATOMS: atom_id res chain seq x y z
N HIS A 1 6.69 44.69 4.74
CA HIS A 1 7.63 44.03 3.80
C HIS A 1 7.83 44.84 2.51
N ASP A 2 7.11 45.95 2.31
CA ASP A 2 7.21 46.79 1.11
C ASP A 2 8.03 48.07 1.41
N ASP A 3 9.05 48.34 0.61
CA ASP A 3 9.93 49.50 0.75
C ASP A 3 9.27 50.80 0.28
N THR A 4 8.22 50.72 -0.54
CA THR A 4 7.42 51.89 -0.93
C THR A 4 6.60 52.43 0.24
N TYR A 5 6.23 51.57 1.20
CA TYR A 5 5.50 51.96 2.41
C TYR A 5 6.43 52.43 3.53
N LEU A 6 7.54 51.73 3.76
CA LEU A 6 8.54 52.08 4.77
C LEU A 6 9.96 51.84 4.23
N GLY A 7 10.58 52.87 3.65
CA GLY A 7 11.93 52.75 3.08
C GLY A 7 12.97 52.34 4.13
N GLY A 8 13.86 51.41 3.77
CA GLY A 8 15.00 51.02 4.60
C GLY A 8 15.98 50.12 3.85
N ASP A 9 17.28 50.30 4.07
CA ASP A 9 18.33 49.56 3.35
C ASP A 9 18.41 48.08 3.72
N ARG A 10 17.99 47.72 4.95
CA ARG A 10 17.94 46.34 5.48
C ARG A 10 16.81 46.19 6.49
N ARG A 11 16.26 44.99 6.59
CA ARG A 11 15.24 44.62 7.59
C ARG A 11 15.67 43.36 8.32
N LEU A 12 15.59 43.40 9.65
CA LEU A 12 15.83 42.25 10.52
C LEU A 12 14.50 41.80 11.11
N TYR A 13 14.11 40.56 10.86
CA TYR A 13 12.91 39.96 11.44
C TYR A 13 13.29 39.11 12.65
N MET A 14 12.64 39.36 13.78
CA MET A 14 12.88 38.66 15.03
C MET A 14 11.56 38.10 15.55
N THR A 15 11.54 36.81 15.88
CA THR A 15 10.38 36.16 16.49
C THR A 15 10.82 35.01 17.38
N ALA A 16 10.05 34.70 18.41
CA ALA A 16 10.14 33.45 19.16
C ALA A 16 9.23 32.36 18.56
N THR A 17 8.26 32.76 17.73
CA THR A 17 7.23 31.88 17.16
C THR A 17 7.03 32.22 15.68
N PRO A 18 7.74 31.56 14.76
CA PRO A 18 7.56 31.82 13.34
C PRO A 18 6.13 31.45 12.92
N ARG A 19 5.48 32.32 12.14
CA ARG A 19 4.16 32.05 11.56
C ARG A 19 4.37 31.33 10.23
N ILE A 20 4.17 30.02 10.23
CA ILE A 20 4.32 29.16 9.04
C ILE A 20 2.96 28.51 8.76
N TYR A 21 2.47 28.66 7.53
CA TYR A 21 1.21 28.06 7.07
C TYR A 21 1.49 26.83 6.20
N ASN A 22 0.59 25.84 6.25
CA ASN A 22 0.68 24.65 5.38
C ASN A 22 0.26 24.98 3.92
N GLU A 23 0.61 24.09 2.99
CA GLU A 23 0.30 24.27 1.55
C GLU A 23 -1.20 24.37 1.27
N ASP A 24 -2.05 23.63 1.98
CA ASP A 24 -3.51 23.73 1.79
C ASP A 24 -4.03 25.14 2.11
N THR A 25 -3.62 25.74 3.24
CA THR A 25 -4.02 27.12 3.61
C THR A 25 -3.41 28.15 2.67
N LYS A 26 -2.16 27.93 2.21
CA LYS A 26 -1.52 28.78 1.18
C LYS A 26 -2.29 28.71 -0.15
N SER A 27 -2.80 27.53 -0.52
CA SER A 27 -3.58 27.32 -1.73
C SER A 27 -4.99 27.93 -1.64
N GLU A 28 -5.67 27.81 -0.50
CA GLU A 28 -6.97 28.45 -0.23
C GLU A 28 -6.83 29.98 -0.25
N ALA A 29 -5.76 30.53 0.34
CA ALA A 29 -5.48 31.96 0.32
C ALA A 29 -5.20 32.47 -1.11
N ARG A 30 -4.47 31.71 -1.95
CA ARG A 30 -4.29 32.03 -3.38
C ARG A 30 -5.60 31.96 -4.15
N ASN A 31 -6.45 30.97 -3.87
CA ASN A 31 -7.76 30.81 -4.52
C ASN A 31 -8.78 31.89 -4.07
N ALA A 32 -8.61 32.43 -2.87
CA ALA A 32 -9.45 33.49 -2.30
C ALA A 32 -8.86 34.91 -2.46
N ASP A 33 -7.74 35.04 -3.19
CA ASP A 33 -7.01 36.31 -3.40
C ASP A 33 -6.65 37.05 -2.09
N ALA A 34 -6.42 36.29 -1.02
CA ALA A 34 -6.08 36.80 0.30
C ALA A 34 -4.56 36.86 0.48
N LEU A 35 -4.03 38.03 0.87
CA LEU A 35 -2.61 38.21 1.14
C LEU A 35 -2.21 37.45 2.42
N LEU A 36 -1.42 36.38 2.26
CA LEU A 36 -0.91 35.54 3.37
C LEU A 36 0.60 35.71 3.52
N ALA A 37 1.06 36.18 4.69
CA ALA A 37 2.48 36.33 5.00
C ALA A 37 2.98 35.15 5.86
N SER A 38 3.84 34.30 5.28
CA SER A 38 4.42 33.12 5.92
C SER A 38 5.94 33.31 6.04
N MET A 39 6.51 33.01 7.21
CA MET A 39 7.91 33.32 7.53
C MET A 39 8.94 32.37 6.90
N ASP A 40 8.49 31.34 6.19
CA ASP A 40 9.29 30.46 5.35
C ASP A 40 9.50 31.03 3.93
N ASP A 41 8.90 32.17 3.60
CA ASP A 41 9.16 32.90 2.36
C ASP A 41 10.42 33.77 2.50
N GLU A 42 11.56 33.24 2.06
CA GLU A 42 12.85 33.93 2.05
C GLU A 42 12.83 35.20 1.17
N THR A 43 11.94 35.31 0.18
CA THR A 43 11.87 36.52 -0.67
C THR A 43 11.35 37.73 0.12
N THR A 44 10.50 37.46 1.13
CA THR A 44 9.89 38.48 1.99
C THR A 44 10.68 38.70 3.29
N TYR A 45 11.14 37.61 3.91
CA TYR A 45 11.76 37.63 5.25
C TYR A 45 13.29 37.50 5.24
N GLY A 46 13.89 37.10 4.12
CA GLY A 46 15.30 36.72 4.06
C GLY A 46 15.59 35.38 4.76
N PRO A 47 16.83 34.87 4.64
CA PRO A 47 17.22 33.61 5.27
C PRO A 47 17.35 33.72 6.79
N GLU A 48 17.13 32.61 7.50
CA GLU A 48 17.39 32.51 8.94
C GLU A 48 18.90 32.56 9.22
N PHE A 49 19.38 33.65 9.83
CA PHE A 49 20.81 33.81 10.14
C PHE A 49 21.18 33.34 11.56
N HIS A 50 20.21 33.20 12.48
CA HIS A 50 20.43 32.74 13.85
C HIS A 50 19.16 32.16 14.49
N ARG A 51 19.30 30.98 15.13
CA ARG A 51 18.22 30.35 15.92
C ARG A 51 18.72 29.82 17.26
N LEU A 52 18.03 30.20 18.33
CA LEU A 52 18.23 29.66 19.67
C LEU A 52 16.93 28.96 20.12
N GLY A 53 16.84 27.64 19.88
CA GLY A 53 15.69 26.83 20.26
C GLY A 53 15.50 26.73 21.78
N PHE A 54 14.27 26.46 22.22
CA PHE A 54 13.90 26.40 23.63
C PHE A 54 14.74 25.38 24.42
N GLY A 55 14.89 24.16 23.92
CA GLY A 55 15.68 23.12 24.58
C GLY A 55 17.16 23.49 24.75
N LYS A 56 17.75 24.18 23.76
CA LYS A 56 19.12 24.69 23.82
C LYS A 56 19.28 25.83 24.83
N ALA A 57 18.24 26.66 25.00
CA ALA A 57 18.21 27.72 26.00
C ALA A 57 18.13 27.14 27.43
N VAL A 58 17.29 26.13 27.66
CA VAL A 58 17.22 25.42 28.96
C VAL A 58 18.54 24.71 29.27
N GLY A 59 19.12 23.97 28.31
CA GLY A 59 20.40 23.27 28.49
C GLY A 59 21.59 24.21 28.77
N ARG A 60 21.48 25.49 28.39
CA ARG A 60 22.45 26.55 28.72
C ARG A 60 22.12 27.31 30.01
N GLY A 61 21.06 26.93 30.72
CA GLY A 61 20.59 27.63 31.91
C GLY A 61 20.06 29.04 31.63
N LEU A 62 19.57 29.34 30.42
CA LEU A 62 18.98 30.64 30.06
C LEU A 62 17.49 30.72 30.40
N LEU A 63 16.79 29.58 30.49
CA LEU A 63 15.37 29.44 30.86
C LEU A 63 15.20 28.34 31.90
N THR A 64 14.12 28.39 32.68
CA THR A 64 13.66 27.25 33.50
C THR A 64 12.90 26.26 32.62
N ASP A 65 13.03 24.96 32.89
CA ASP A 65 12.23 23.95 32.18
C ASP A 65 10.77 23.97 32.66
N TYR A 66 9.89 23.23 31.98
CA TYR A 66 8.46 23.22 32.26
C TYR A 66 7.87 21.86 32.57
N LYS A 67 6.72 21.88 33.26
CA LYS A 67 5.84 20.72 33.45
C LYS A 67 4.42 21.06 33.03
N VAL A 68 3.85 20.24 32.15
CA VAL A 68 2.43 20.32 31.78
C VAL A 68 1.62 19.42 32.71
N LEU A 69 0.63 19.98 33.39
CA LEU A 69 -0.27 19.26 34.29
C LEU A 69 -1.67 19.21 33.68
N ILE A 70 -2.08 18.02 33.23
CA ILE A 70 -3.44 17.74 32.75
C ILE A 70 -4.21 17.11 33.89
N LEU A 71 -5.23 17.81 34.39
CA LEU A 71 -6.00 17.39 35.56
C LEU A 71 -7.43 17.11 35.18
N THR A 72 -7.84 15.86 35.37
CA THR A 72 -9.22 15.43 35.15
C THR A 72 -10.01 15.55 36.45
N VAL A 73 -11.17 16.24 36.41
CA VAL A 73 -12.01 16.52 37.58
C VAL A 73 -13.41 15.95 37.34
N ASP A 74 -13.90 15.12 38.26
CA ASP A 74 -15.25 14.53 38.18
C ASP A 74 -16.33 15.55 38.60
N GLU A 75 -17.18 15.94 37.66
CA GLU A 75 -18.30 16.86 37.86
C GLU A 75 -19.30 16.37 38.92
N GLY A 76 -19.48 15.05 39.06
CA GLY A 76 -20.42 14.44 40.00
C GLY A 76 -20.04 14.65 41.47
N ARG A 77 -18.75 14.72 41.79
CA ARG A 77 -18.25 15.01 43.15
C ARG A 77 -18.39 16.49 43.46
N VAL A 78 -17.96 17.34 42.52
CA VAL A 78 -18.06 18.80 42.61
C VAL A 78 -19.52 19.22 42.83
N ALA A 79 -20.47 18.57 42.15
CA ALA A 79 -21.90 18.83 42.34
C ALA A 79 -22.41 18.46 43.74
N LYS A 80 -21.97 17.33 44.31
CA LYS A 80 -22.38 16.89 45.66
C LYS A 80 -21.85 17.81 46.75
N THR A 81 -20.58 18.22 46.66
CA THR A 81 -19.94 19.10 47.65
C THR A 81 -20.50 20.53 47.57
N LEU A 82 -20.68 21.07 46.37
CA LEU A 82 -21.26 22.41 46.17
C LEU A 82 -22.76 22.50 46.51
N GLN A 83 -23.53 21.41 46.37
CA GLN A 83 -24.94 21.38 46.79
C GLN A 83 -25.13 21.55 48.30
N GLN A 84 -24.13 21.15 49.11
CA GLN A 84 -24.17 21.33 50.57
C GLN A 84 -23.75 22.75 50.99
N GLY A 85 -22.85 23.40 50.25
CA GLY A 85 -22.36 24.76 50.55
C GLY A 85 -23.16 25.94 49.95
N LEU A 86 -23.90 25.74 48.85
CA LEU A 86 -24.56 26.84 48.09
C LEU A 86 -26.10 26.82 48.16
N ALA A 87 -26.69 26.35 49.27
CA ALA A 87 -28.16 26.26 49.45
C ALA A 87 -28.89 27.62 49.63
N GLY A 88 -28.26 28.76 49.28
CA GLY A 88 -28.87 30.08 49.38
C GLY A 88 -28.47 31.03 48.26
N GLY A 89 -29.41 31.32 47.35
CA GLY A 89 -29.47 32.56 46.57
C GLY A 89 -28.66 32.65 45.27
N ASP A 90 -29.39 32.75 44.14
CA ASP A 90 -29.05 33.45 42.88
C ASP A 90 -27.69 33.16 42.20
N SER A 91 -27.38 31.88 41.95
CA SER A 91 -26.12 31.47 41.30
C SER A 91 -26.32 30.68 39.99
N GLU A 92 -26.19 31.37 38.85
CA GLU A 92 -25.83 30.74 37.57
C GLU A 92 -24.30 30.51 37.52
N LEU A 93 -23.74 29.60 38.34
CA LEU A 93 -22.38 29.07 38.11
C LEU A 93 -22.50 27.69 37.45
N ARG A 94 -21.88 27.52 36.28
CA ARG A 94 -21.83 26.23 35.59
C ARG A 94 -20.92 25.27 36.36
N LEU A 95 -21.36 24.02 36.49
CA LEU A 95 -20.62 22.94 37.14
C LEU A 95 -19.21 22.74 36.54
N ASP A 96 -19.07 22.89 35.23
CA ASP A 96 -17.80 22.86 34.48
C ASP A 96 -16.80 23.92 34.98
N ASP A 97 -17.26 25.15 35.26
CA ASP A 97 -16.37 26.22 35.72
C ASP A 97 -15.94 26.01 37.19
N ALA A 98 -16.81 25.42 38.02
CA ALA A 98 -16.45 25.05 39.39
C ALA A 98 -15.40 23.93 39.44
N ALA A 99 -15.60 22.88 38.63
CA ALA A 99 -14.66 21.76 38.52
C ALA A 99 -13.27 22.23 38.07
N LYS A 100 -13.21 23.19 37.14
CA LYS A 100 -11.94 23.78 36.69
C LYS A 100 -11.24 24.63 37.76
N ILE A 101 -11.99 25.38 38.57
CA ILE A 101 -11.44 26.14 39.70
C ILE A 101 -10.80 25.19 40.72
N ILE A 102 -11.50 24.11 41.08
CA ILE A 102 -10.99 23.07 42.01
C ILE A 102 -9.74 22.41 41.43
N GLY A 103 -9.75 22.06 40.14
CA GLY A 103 -8.57 21.52 39.45
C GLY A 103 -7.37 22.46 39.49
N CYS A 104 -7.56 23.76 39.25
CA CYS A 104 -6.48 24.75 39.36
C CYS A 104 -5.98 24.93 40.79
N TRP A 105 -6.87 24.94 41.78
CA TRP A 105 -6.49 25.09 43.18
C TRP A 105 -5.67 23.89 43.67
N ASN A 106 -6.10 22.66 43.40
CA ASN A 106 -5.34 21.45 43.73
C ASN A 106 -3.95 21.43 43.07
N ALA A 107 -3.85 21.87 41.82
CA ALA A 107 -2.57 22.00 41.11
C ALA A 107 -1.63 23.01 41.79
N MET A 108 -2.17 24.18 42.16
CA MET A 108 -1.42 25.25 42.83
C MET A 108 -0.98 24.85 44.24
N ALA A 109 -1.85 24.13 44.96
CA ALA A 109 -1.57 23.58 46.28
C ALA A 109 -0.63 22.36 46.22
N LYS A 110 -0.33 21.84 45.02
CA LYS A 110 0.42 20.59 44.82
C LYS A 110 -0.20 19.38 45.53
N ARG A 111 -1.53 19.41 45.71
CA ARG A 111 -2.35 18.39 46.41
C ARG A 111 -2.95 17.35 45.47
N THR A 112 -2.42 17.22 44.25
CA THR A 112 -2.88 16.16 43.34
C THR A 112 -2.39 14.83 43.90
N GLY A 113 -3.28 13.84 44.07
CA GLY A 113 -2.88 12.45 44.36
C GLY A 113 -1.79 11.94 43.41
N THR A 114 -1.22 10.77 43.73
CA THR A 114 -0.14 10.13 42.93
C THR A 114 -0.44 10.25 41.43
N PHE A 115 0.49 10.85 40.68
CA PHE A 115 0.43 10.81 39.23
C PHE A 115 0.45 9.35 38.79
N ALA A 116 -0.11 9.05 37.61
CA ALA A 116 -0.24 7.67 37.15
C ALA A 116 1.10 6.92 36.91
N ASP A 117 2.24 7.58 37.09
CA ASP A 117 3.60 7.00 37.08
C ASP A 117 4.13 6.61 38.48
N GLY A 118 3.34 6.83 39.53
CA GLY A 118 3.74 6.60 40.93
C GLY A 118 4.61 7.71 41.52
N SER A 119 4.95 8.74 40.74
CA SER A 119 5.52 9.98 41.24
C SER A 119 4.41 10.90 41.73
N GLY A 120 4.68 11.69 42.76
CA GLY A 120 3.81 12.76 43.24
C GLY A 120 4.64 14.02 43.42
N PHE A 121 4.01 15.13 43.78
CA PHE A 121 4.76 16.19 44.47
C PHE A 121 5.34 15.60 45.76
N ALA A 122 6.59 15.95 46.09
CA ALA A 122 7.21 15.41 47.30
C ALA A 122 6.43 15.88 48.54
N GLU A 123 6.31 15.03 49.57
CA GLU A 123 5.61 15.37 50.80
C GLU A 123 6.24 16.63 51.44
N GLY A 124 5.47 17.71 51.57
CA GLY A 124 5.96 19.00 52.04
C GLY A 124 6.56 19.93 50.98
N GLU A 125 6.41 19.65 49.68
CA GLU A 125 6.83 20.58 48.63
C GLU A 125 5.98 21.87 48.67
N ALA A 126 6.63 23.04 48.77
CA ALA A 126 5.91 24.30 48.95
C ALA A 126 4.94 24.60 47.77
N PRO A 127 3.72 25.10 48.06
CA PRO A 127 2.72 25.41 47.04
C PRO A 127 3.17 26.53 46.10
N MET A 128 2.58 26.59 44.92
CA MET A 128 2.81 27.65 43.94
C MET A 128 2.24 28.97 44.47
N LYS A 129 2.99 30.07 44.33
CA LYS A 129 2.63 31.36 44.93
C LYS A 129 1.99 32.33 43.93
N ARG A 130 2.33 32.24 42.64
CA ARG A 130 1.95 33.25 41.64
C ARG A 130 1.49 32.61 40.36
N ALA A 131 0.28 32.93 39.90
CA ALA A 131 -0.26 32.44 38.64
C ALA A 131 -1.01 33.49 37.83
N VAL A 132 -1.09 33.27 36.52
CA VAL A 132 -1.96 34.03 35.61
C VAL A 132 -3.00 33.09 35.03
N ALA A 133 -4.27 33.47 35.15
CA ALA A 133 -5.39 32.71 34.60
C ALA A 133 -5.89 33.34 33.30
N PHE A 134 -6.10 32.51 32.29
CA PHE A 134 -6.54 32.91 30.97
C PHE A 134 -7.96 32.40 30.70
N ALA A 135 -8.94 33.33 30.70
CA ALA A 135 -10.35 33.03 30.40
C ALA A 135 -10.75 33.44 28.97
N ARG A 136 -11.82 32.85 28.44
CA ARG A 136 -12.30 33.13 27.06
C ARG A 136 -12.85 34.54 26.87
N SER A 137 -13.48 35.12 27.90
CA SER A 137 -14.10 36.44 27.85
C SER A 137 -13.90 37.23 29.15
N ILE A 138 -14.14 38.55 29.11
CA ILE A 138 -14.06 39.43 30.29
C ILE A 138 -15.09 39.00 31.35
N VAL A 139 -16.28 38.57 30.92
CA VAL A 139 -17.35 38.09 31.80
C VAL A 139 -16.89 36.86 32.58
N ASP A 140 -16.33 35.86 31.90
CA ASP A 140 -15.84 34.65 32.57
C ASP A 140 -14.64 34.99 33.49
N SER A 141 -13.73 35.85 33.05
CA SER A 141 -12.57 36.25 33.87
C SER A 141 -12.99 36.94 35.17
N THR A 142 -14.01 37.81 35.10
CA THR A 142 -14.58 38.50 36.26
C THR A 142 -15.33 37.53 37.16
N ALA A 143 -16.08 36.59 36.59
CA ALA A 143 -16.80 35.56 37.33
C ALA A 143 -15.83 34.65 38.09
N ILE A 144 -14.75 34.22 37.44
CA ILE A 144 -13.67 33.44 38.07
C ILE A 144 -13.08 34.24 39.23
N ALA A 145 -12.68 35.50 39.03
CA ALA A 145 -12.04 36.28 40.10
C ALA A 145 -12.94 36.48 41.32
N LYS A 146 -14.25 36.69 41.12
CA LYS A 146 -15.20 36.86 42.22
C LYS A 146 -15.47 35.57 42.99
N ARG A 147 -15.59 34.45 42.27
CA ARG A 147 -16.12 33.20 42.83
C ARG A 147 -15.05 32.16 43.15
N PHE A 148 -13.78 32.42 42.82
CA PHE A 148 -12.69 31.47 43.08
C PHE A 148 -12.60 31.10 44.56
N ALA A 149 -12.61 32.11 45.45
CA ALA A 149 -12.59 31.90 46.89
C ALA A 149 -13.86 31.18 47.37
N GLU A 150 -15.03 31.62 46.94
CA GLU A 150 -16.32 31.00 47.32
C GLU A 150 -16.39 29.51 46.96
N VAL A 151 -15.89 29.12 45.78
CA VAL A 151 -15.88 27.72 45.33
C VAL A 151 -14.86 26.88 46.10
N VAL A 152 -13.71 27.45 46.47
CA VAL A 152 -12.68 26.75 47.26
C VAL A 152 -13.15 26.60 48.71
N ASP A 153 -13.69 27.65 49.31
CA ASP A 153 -14.21 27.66 50.69
C ASP A 153 -15.41 26.71 50.85
N ALA A 154 -16.23 26.54 49.81
CA ALA A 154 -17.33 25.57 49.81
C ALA A 154 -16.88 24.12 49.54
N TYR A 155 -15.63 23.92 49.12
CA TYR A 155 -15.09 22.61 48.76
C TYR A 155 -14.31 21.96 49.91
N ASP A 156 -13.63 22.76 50.75
CA ASP A 156 -12.76 22.30 51.84
C ASP A 156 -13.29 22.90 53.18
N ASP A 157 -13.74 22.06 54.11
CA ASP A 157 -14.33 22.45 55.41
C ASP A 157 -13.23 23.01 56.35
N ALA A 158 -12.77 24.24 56.07
CA ALA A 158 -12.00 25.12 56.95
C ALA A 158 -10.92 24.44 57.84
N ASP A 159 -9.87 23.89 57.23
CA ASP A 159 -8.62 23.53 57.93
C ASP A 159 -7.58 24.67 57.80
N ASP A 160 -6.77 24.92 58.84
CA ASP A 160 -5.85 26.07 58.91
C ASP A 160 -4.57 25.90 58.03
N GLU A 161 -4.38 24.75 57.37
CA GLU A 161 -3.26 24.44 56.45
C GLU A 161 -3.58 24.64 54.94
N VAL A 162 -4.75 25.22 54.61
CA VAL A 162 -5.26 25.38 53.24
C VAL A 162 -4.61 26.56 52.50
N LEU A 163 -4.18 26.34 51.24
CA LEU A 163 -3.65 27.40 50.38
C LEU A 163 -4.75 28.42 50.05
N ARG A 164 -4.60 29.65 50.55
CA ARG A 164 -5.53 30.74 50.24
C ARG A 164 -5.15 31.44 48.95
N CYS A 165 -6.04 31.44 47.97
CA CYS A 165 -5.81 32.08 46.67
C CYS A 165 -6.52 33.44 46.61
N GLU A 166 -5.76 34.54 46.64
CA GLU A 166 -6.27 35.86 46.29
C GLU A 166 -6.36 35.98 44.77
N VAL A 167 -7.56 36.26 44.23
CA VAL A 167 -7.78 36.34 42.78
C VAL A 167 -8.30 37.71 42.37
N GLU A 168 -7.58 38.37 41.48
CA GLU A 168 -7.95 39.67 40.92
C GLU A 168 -8.19 39.58 39.41
N HIS A 169 -8.91 40.55 38.86
CA HIS A 169 -9.24 40.63 37.43
C HIS A 169 -8.61 41.85 36.75
N VAL A 170 -8.13 41.64 35.52
CA VAL A 170 -7.70 42.72 34.62
C VAL A 170 -8.19 42.50 33.18
N ASP A 171 -8.63 43.57 32.53
CA ASP A 171 -9.08 43.59 31.13
C ASP A 171 -8.60 44.84 30.38
N GLY A 172 -8.96 44.94 29.10
CA GLY A 172 -8.55 46.04 28.21
C GLY A 172 -9.21 47.40 28.47
N THR A 173 -10.24 47.46 29.32
CA THR A 173 -10.88 48.72 29.75
C THR A 173 -10.10 49.42 30.86
N PHE A 174 -9.14 48.73 31.49
CA PHE A 174 -8.34 49.28 32.58
C PHE A 174 -7.21 50.15 32.01
N ASN A 175 -7.05 51.36 32.54
CA ASN A 175 -5.92 52.21 32.17
C ASN A 175 -4.58 51.61 32.63
N THR A 176 -3.48 52.10 32.04
CA THR A 176 -2.12 51.60 32.30
C THR A 176 -1.74 51.65 33.79
N LEU A 177 -2.17 52.69 34.52
CA LEU A 177 -1.90 52.83 35.95
C LEU A 177 -2.56 51.72 36.78
N ARG A 178 -3.83 51.41 36.50
CA ARG A 178 -4.57 50.34 37.20
C ARG A 178 -4.02 48.96 36.84
N ARG A 179 -3.69 48.73 35.57
CA ARG A 179 -3.05 47.49 35.11
C ARG A 179 -1.69 47.27 35.79
N ASN A 180 -0.84 48.30 35.88
CA ASN A 180 0.45 48.20 36.55
C ASN A 180 0.32 47.93 38.04
N ARG A 181 -0.65 48.56 38.74
CA ARG A 181 -0.92 48.25 40.16
C ARG A 181 -1.26 46.77 40.38
N LEU A 182 -2.08 46.17 39.51
CA LEU A 182 -2.42 44.74 39.59
C LEU A 182 -1.22 43.84 39.25
N LEU A 183 -0.36 44.24 38.32
CA LEU A 183 0.88 43.53 38.04
C LEU A 183 1.88 43.62 39.20
N ASP A 184 2.00 44.77 39.85
CA ASP A 184 2.85 44.95 41.02
C ASP A 184 2.29 44.19 42.24
N TRP A 185 0.96 44.13 42.38
CA TRP A 185 0.29 43.24 43.34
C TRP A 185 0.62 41.77 43.08
N LEU A 186 0.63 41.30 41.83
CA LEU A 186 1.01 39.92 41.50
C LEU A 186 2.50 39.62 41.80
N LYS A 187 3.38 40.62 41.67
CA LYS A 187 4.83 40.46 41.91
C LYS A 187 5.19 40.30 43.39
N GLN A 188 4.43 40.94 44.28
CA GLN A 188 4.67 40.89 45.72
C GLN A 188 4.64 39.44 46.24
N ASP A 189 5.37 39.16 47.31
CA ASP A 189 5.32 37.86 47.98
C ASP A 189 4.05 37.78 48.84
N PRO A 190 3.13 36.84 48.56
CA PRO A 190 1.87 36.72 49.31
C PRO A 190 2.05 36.12 50.72
N GLY A 191 3.26 35.68 51.07
CA GLY A 191 3.56 35.04 52.35
C GLY A 191 3.45 33.50 52.29
N PRO A 192 3.66 32.81 53.42
CA PRO A 192 3.44 31.37 53.51
C PRO A 192 1.94 31.05 53.44
N ALA A 193 1.57 29.95 52.77
CA ALA A 193 0.19 29.47 52.59
C ALA A 193 -0.78 30.41 51.83
N ASN A 194 -0.27 31.42 51.12
CA ASN A 194 -1.09 32.28 50.23
C ASN A 194 -0.56 32.23 48.79
N ALA A 195 -1.46 32.33 47.82
CA ALA A 195 -1.16 32.47 46.41
C ALA A 195 -1.93 33.64 45.79
N ARG A 196 -1.35 34.26 44.75
CA ARG A 196 -1.98 35.32 43.96
C ARG A 196 -2.22 34.87 42.53
N ILE A 197 -3.45 35.03 42.07
CA ILE A 197 -3.88 34.69 40.72
C ILE A 197 -4.42 35.93 40.05
N LEU A 198 -3.86 36.30 38.90
CA LEU A 198 -4.39 37.40 38.08
C LEU A 198 -5.13 36.84 36.86
N SER A 199 -6.45 36.95 36.87
CA SER A 199 -7.34 36.48 35.80
C SER A 199 -7.49 37.54 34.71
N ASN A 200 -7.39 37.13 33.44
CA ASN A 200 -7.53 38.03 32.31
C ASN A 200 -8.19 37.42 31.07
N ALA A 201 -8.68 38.32 30.20
CA ALA A 201 -9.14 38.01 28.85
C ALA A 201 -8.30 38.79 27.82
N ARG A 202 -7.28 38.13 27.25
CA ARG A 202 -6.46 38.62 26.13
C ARG A 202 -5.68 39.93 26.37
N CYS A 203 -5.64 40.46 27.59
CA CYS A 203 -4.93 41.70 27.90
C CYS A 203 -3.52 41.47 28.47
N LEU A 204 -3.23 40.30 29.07
CA LEU A 204 -1.90 39.95 29.59
C LEU A 204 -1.06 39.10 28.62
N SER A 205 -1.55 38.91 27.39
CA SER A 205 -0.87 38.18 26.31
C SER A 205 0.46 38.83 25.89
N GLU A 206 0.57 40.17 26.01
CA GLU A 206 1.76 40.98 25.73
C GLU A 206 2.06 41.97 26.87
N GLY A 207 3.33 42.34 27.07
CA GLY A 207 3.74 43.43 27.98
C GLY A 207 3.76 43.12 29.48
N VAL A 208 3.77 41.86 29.90
CA VAL A 208 3.91 41.45 31.32
C VAL A 208 5.31 40.91 31.63
N ASP A 209 5.98 41.47 32.62
CA ASP A 209 7.28 40.97 33.10
C ASP A 209 7.27 40.64 34.60
N VAL A 210 7.05 39.36 34.89
CA VAL A 210 7.07 38.79 36.24
C VAL A 210 7.87 37.48 36.19
N PRO A 211 9.20 37.51 36.36
CA PRO A 211 10.04 36.30 36.29
C PRO A 211 9.68 35.25 37.34
N SER A 212 9.22 35.69 38.51
CA SER A 212 8.78 34.87 39.65
C SER A 212 7.41 34.21 39.49
N LEU A 213 6.83 34.24 38.28
CA LEU A 213 5.56 33.57 37.98
C LEU A 213 5.77 32.05 38.02
N ASP A 214 4.99 31.33 38.84
CA ASP A 214 5.11 29.88 39.04
C ASP A 214 4.27 29.09 38.02
N ALA A 215 3.08 29.59 37.69
CA ALA A 215 2.14 28.87 36.83
C ALA A 215 1.32 29.74 35.86
N VAL A 216 0.84 29.09 34.79
CA VAL A 216 -0.16 29.62 33.86
C VAL A 216 -1.36 28.67 33.81
N LEU A 217 -2.57 29.21 34.00
CA LEU A 217 -3.82 28.46 34.06
C LEU A 217 -4.65 28.70 32.80
N PHE A 218 -4.99 27.64 32.05
CA PHE A 218 -5.88 27.72 30.88
C PHE A 218 -7.25 27.09 31.18
N LEU A 219 -8.20 27.91 31.62
CA LEU A 219 -9.55 27.48 32.02
C LEU A 219 -10.49 27.25 30.81
N HIS A 220 -10.24 27.96 29.70
CA HIS A 220 -11.04 27.87 28.48
C HIS A 220 -10.16 27.84 27.22
N PRO A 221 -10.62 27.23 26.11
CA PRO A 221 -9.85 27.15 24.88
C PRO A 221 -9.60 28.54 24.27
N ARG A 222 -8.48 28.67 23.55
CA ARG A 222 -8.07 29.90 22.88
C ARG A 222 -8.27 29.78 21.37
N ASN A 223 -8.49 30.89 20.69
CA ASN A 223 -8.64 30.90 19.23
C ASN A 223 -7.30 30.99 18.47
N SER A 224 -6.19 31.31 19.16
CA SER A 224 -4.87 31.54 18.57
C SER A 224 -3.81 30.70 19.28
N VAL A 225 -3.09 29.87 18.52
CA VAL A 225 -1.95 29.07 18.99
C VAL A 225 -0.78 29.98 19.40
N VAL A 226 -0.56 31.08 18.67
CA VAL A 226 0.48 32.06 18.97
C VAL A 226 0.25 32.70 20.35
N ASP A 227 -1.01 33.00 20.68
CA ASP A 227 -1.37 33.58 21.98
C ASP A 227 -1.06 32.60 23.13
N VAL A 228 -1.23 31.29 22.90
CA VAL A 228 -0.90 30.22 23.86
C VAL A 228 0.60 30.18 24.11
N VAL A 229 1.43 30.19 23.06
CA VAL A 229 2.90 30.14 23.20
C VAL A 229 3.43 31.37 23.93
N GLN A 230 2.95 32.56 23.57
CA GLN A 230 3.34 33.81 24.23
C GLN A 230 2.94 33.83 25.71
N SER A 231 1.79 33.21 26.05
CA SER A 231 1.32 33.08 27.42
C SER A 231 2.18 32.10 28.23
N VAL A 232 2.54 30.97 27.62
CA VAL A 232 3.39 29.93 28.24
C VAL A 232 4.83 30.41 28.42
N GLY A 233 5.41 31.14 27.46
CA GLY A 233 6.79 31.62 27.54
C GLY A 233 7.11 32.50 28.77
N ARG A 234 6.08 33.07 29.41
CA ARG A 234 6.21 33.90 30.63
C ARG A 234 6.66 33.10 31.84
N VAL A 235 6.15 31.87 31.98
CA VAL A 235 6.47 31.00 33.11
C VAL A 235 7.85 30.34 32.95
N MET A 236 8.54 30.54 31.84
CA MET A 236 9.86 29.94 31.58
C MET A 236 11.04 30.83 31.99
N ARG A 237 10.74 32.05 32.46
CA ARG A 237 11.76 32.98 32.97
C ARG A 237 12.34 32.47 34.29
N ARG A 238 13.64 32.68 34.45
CA ARG A 238 14.38 32.33 35.67
C ARG A 238 14.02 33.27 36.82
N ALA A 239 13.86 32.69 38.00
CA ALA A 239 13.72 33.39 39.26
C ALA A 239 14.37 32.55 40.38
N ASP A 240 14.75 33.19 41.47
CA ASP A 240 15.30 32.51 42.64
C ASP A 240 14.25 31.55 43.22
N ASN A 241 14.67 30.32 43.55
CA ASN A 241 13.82 29.22 44.05
C ASN A 241 12.78 28.64 43.07
N LYS A 242 12.92 28.88 41.76
CA LYS A 242 12.05 28.31 40.74
C LYS A 242 12.71 27.15 39.99
N SER A 243 12.24 25.92 40.24
CA SER A 243 12.72 24.71 39.57
C SER A 243 12.06 24.46 38.22
N TYR A 244 10.74 24.65 38.14
CA TYR A 244 9.93 24.44 36.93
C TYR A 244 8.94 25.58 36.75
N GLY A 245 8.58 25.85 35.49
CA GLY A 245 7.38 26.60 35.14
C GLY A 245 6.21 25.65 34.89
N TYR A 246 5.07 25.89 35.54
CA TYR A 246 3.92 24.98 35.47
C TYR A 246 2.84 25.49 34.49
N ILE A 247 2.32 24.57 33.67
CA ILE A 247 1.20 24.84 32.75
C ILE A 247 0.04 23.94 33.18
N ILE A 248 -1.02 24.54 33.72
CA ILE A 248 -2.12 23.79 34.34
C ILE A 248 -3.34 23.80 33.40
N LEU A 249 -3.82 22.60 33.08
CA LEU A 249 -4.89 22.33 32.13
C LEU A 249 -5.99 21.49 32.81
N PRO A 250 -6.97 22.12 33.49
CA PRO A 250 -8.07 21.40 34.10
C PRO A 250 -9.13 21.01 33.06
N VAL A 251 -9.63 19.78 33.16
CA VAL A 251 -10.68 19.23 32.28
C VAL A 251 -11.79 18.63 33.15
N ALA A 252 -12.99 19.17 33.05
CA ALA A 252 -14.18 18.65 33.73
C ALA A 252 -14.76 17.43 32.99
N ILE A 253 -15.08 16.37 33.72
CA ILE A 253 -15.55 15.09 33.19
C ILE A 253 -16.87 14.73 33.86
N PRO A 254 -17.94 14.44 33.08
CA PRO A 254 -19.20 14.00 33.64
C PRO A 254 -19.07 12.67 34.37
N ALA A 255 -19.84 12.54 35.45
CA ALA A 255 -19.88 11.33 36.28
C ALA A 255 -20.14 10.06 35.44
N GLY A 256 -19.30 9.03 35.64
CA GLY A 256 -19.46 7.70 35.03
C GLY A 256 -19.09 7.60 33.54
N MET A 257 -18.44 8.61 32.95
CA MET A 257 -17.98 8.57 31.56
C MET A 257 -16.63 7.86 31.42
N ALA A 258 -16.56 6.84 30.56
CA ALA A 258 -15.30 6.15 30.25
C ALA A 258 -14.29 7.05 29.49
N PRO A 259 -12.96 6.88 29.71
CA PRO A 259 -11.92 7.71 29.11
C PRO A 259 -11.98 7.84 27.59
N GLU A 260 -12.20 6.74 26.87
CA GLU A 260 -12.22 6.71 25.40
C GLU A 260 -13.36 7.54 24.83
N LYS A 261 -14.53 7.50 25.51
CA LYS A 261 -15.73 8.22 25.10
C LYS A 261 -15.59 9.72 25.39
N ALA A 262 -14.99 10.08 26.52
CA ALA A 262 -14.72 11.48 26.85
C ALA A 262 -13.69 12.11 25.90
N LEU A 263 -12.66 11.36 25.51
CA LEU A 263 -11.63 11.80 24.56
C LEU A 263 -12.13 11.88 23.11
N ALA A 264 -13.24 11.23 22.78
CA ALA A 264 -13.91 11.40 21.50
C ALA A 264 -14.63 12.75 21.37
N ASP A 265 -15.00 13.39 22.50
CA ASP A 265 -15.56 14.73 22.52
C ASP A 265 -14.46 15.79 22.39
N ASN A 266 -14.22 16.20 21.14
CA ASN A 266 -13.15 17.10 20.78
C ASN A 266 -13.31 18.52 21.38
N GLN A 267 -14.48 18.90 21.91
CA GLN A 267 -14.67 20.24 22.49
C GLN A 267 -14.03 20.38 23.88
N ARG A 268 -14.07 19.33 24.71
CA ARG A 268 -13.58 19.38 26.10
C ARG A 268 -12.05 19.41 26.19
N PHE A 269 -11.40 18.60 25.36
CA PHE A 269 -9.94 18.51 25.30
C PHE A 269 -9.31 19.51 24.31
N LYS A 270 -10.10 20.38 23.68
CA LYS A 270 -9.61 21.35 22.70
C LYS A 270 -8.44 22.19 23.24
N THR A 271 -8.55 22.68 24.47
CA THR A 271 -7.49 23.47 25.13
C THR A 271 -6.21 22.66 25.31
N VAL A 272 -6.34 21.39 25.70
CA VAL A 272 -5.21 20.48 25.89
C VAL A 272 -4.47 20.29 24.58
N TRP A 273 -5.18 19.95 23.50
CA TRP A 273 -4.57 19.75 22.19
C TRP A 273 -3.89 21.01 21.65
N GLN A 274 -4.50 22.18 21.83
CA GLN A 274 -3.91 23.45 21.42
C GLN A 274 -2.60 23.76 22.15
N VAL A 275 -2.53 23.49 23.46
CA VAL A 275 -1.33 23.74 24.27
C VAL A 275 -0.22 22.75 23.94
N LEU A 276 -0.54 21.46 23.80
CA LEU A 276 0.47 20.45 23.44
C LEU A 276 1.00 20.66 22.01
N GLN A 277 0.12 21.03 21.07
CA GLN A 277 0.53 21.38 19.70
C GLN A 277 1.41 22.63 19.66
N ALA A 278 1.09 23.64 20.49
CA ALA A 278 1.90 24.83 20.66
C ALA A 278 3.30 24.50 21.21
N LEU A 279 3.38 23.74 22.30
CA LEU A 279 4.66 23.33 22.91
C LEU A 279 5.51 22.52 21.93
N ARG A 280 4.89 21.62 21.18
CA ARG A 280 5.55 20.81 20.17
C ARG A 280 6.20 21.62 19.06
N ALA A 281 5.55 22.68 18.59
CA ALA A 281 6.09 23.53 17.53
C ALA A 281 7.35 24.31 17.97
N HIS A 282 7.64 24.39 19.28
CA HIS A 282 8.70 25.23 19.83
C HIS A 282 9.73 24.51 20.71
N ASP A 283 9.45 23.29 21.20
CA ASP A 283 10.39 22.45 21.93
C ASP A 283 10.67 21.14 21.18
N ASP A 284 11.81 21.09 20.49
CA ASP A 284 12.28 19.91 19.74
C ASP A 284 12.37 18.66 20.63
N ARG A 285 12.66 18.83 21.93
CA ARG A 285 12.70 17.73 22.90
C ARG A 285 11.31 17.14 23.14
N PHE A 286 10.27 17.99 23.24
CA PHE A 286 8.89 17.54 23.41
C PHE A 286 8.37 16.85 22.15
N ASN A 287 8.77 17.32 20.97
CA ASN A 287 8.51 16.64 19.72
C ASN A 287 9.08 15.20 19.69
N ALA A 288 10.32 15.02 20.18
CA ALA A 288 10.92 13.69 20.33
C ALA A 288 10.15 12.81 21.33
N THR A 289 9.75 13.35 22.48
CA THR A 289 8.93 12.65 23.49
C THR A 289 7.60 12.14 22.90
N VAL A 290 6.89 12.97 22.12
CA VAL A 290 5.63 12.58 21.46
C VAL A 290 5.84 11.42 20.47
N ASN A 291 6.95 11.45 19.73
CA ASN A 291 7.26 10.38 18.77
C ASN A 291 7.70 9.07 19.46
N GLN A 292 8.32 9.15 20.65
CA GLN A 292 8.73 7.98 21.45
C GLN A 292 7.56 7.28 22.14
N ILE A 293 6.51 8.01 22.52
CA ILE A 293 5.33 7.44 23.20
C ILE A 293 4.69 6.29 22.42
N GLU A 294 4.77 6.31 21.08
CA GLU A 294 4.24 5.25 20.22
C GLU A 294 5.21 4.06 20.04
N LEU A 295 6.51 4.28 20.26
CA LEU A 295 7.57 3.32 19.95
C LEU A 295 8.09 2.56 21.17
N ASN A 296 7.93 3.12 22.37
CA ASN A 296 8.44 2.54 23.60
C ASN A 296 7.39 1.73 24.35
N LYS A 297 7.83 0.66 25.03
CA LYS A 297 6.98 -0.08 25.97
C LYS A 297 6.80 0.74 27.26
N ASN A 298 7.84 1.45 27.69
CA ASN A 298 7.79 2.38 28.82
C ASN A 298 7.67 3.83 28.30
N LYS A 299 6.60 4.53 28.70
CA LYS A 299 6.34 5.90 28.24
C LYS A 299 7.28 6.88 28.97
N PRO A 300 7.85 7.89 28.26
CA PRO A 300 8.79 8.83 28.87
C PRO A 300 8.12 9.76 29.91
N ASP A 301 8.62 9.73 31.15
CA ASP A 301 7.94 10.24 32.36
C ASP A 301 8.18 11.73 32.71
N ASN A 302 9.02 12.48 31.99
CA ASN A 302 9.59 13.69 32.59
C ASN A 302 8.89 15.03 32.32
N LYS A 303 7.88 15.13 31.44
CA LYS A 303 7.32 16.44 30.98
C LYS A 303 5.80 16.61 31.04
N ILE A 304 5.02 15.54 31.08
CA ILE A 304 3.56 15.58 31.11
C ILE A 304 3.07 14.84 32.35
N GLY A 305 2.57 15.56 33.35
CA GLY A 305 1.87 14.97 34.49
C GLY A 305 0.38 14.83 34.17
N ILE A 306 -0.15 13.62 34.28
CA ILE A 306 -1.58 13.34 34.17
C ILE A 306 -2.08 12.94 35.55
N GLY A 307 -2.95 13.76 36.12
CA GLY A 307 -3.58 13.53 37.42
C GLY A 307 -5.10 13.42 37.30
N SER A 308 -5.69 12.70 38.26
CA SER A 308 -7.14 12.66 38.46
C SER A 308 -7.45 13.08 39.88
N ILE A 309 -8.47 13.91 40.06
CA ILE A 309 -8.95 14.29 41.38
C ILE A 309 -10.12 13.36 41.72
N GLY A 310 -9.84 12.38 42.59
CA GLY A 310 -10.72 11.28 42.96
C GLY A 310 -11.23 11.34 44.40
N PRO A 311 -12.01 10.34 44.85
CA PRO A 311 -12.84 10.40 46.06
C PRO A 311 -12.15 10.61 47.42
N ASP A 312 -10.85 10.33 47.59
CA ASP A 312 -10.21 10.16 48.91
C ASP A 312 -8.82 10.81 49.09
N ASP A 313 -8.57 12.00 48.51
CA ASP A 313 -7.28 12.73 48.69
C ASP A 313 -7.15 13.53 50.02
N GLU A 314 -8.06 13.34 50.99
CA GLU A 314 -7.95 13.91 52.35
C GLU A 314 -7.66 12.83 53.39
N SER A 315 -6.38 12.70 53.79
CA SER A 315 -6.01 11.89 54.96
C SER A 315 -6.21 12.70 56.25
N PHE A 316 -7.38 12.58 56.88
CA PHE A 316 -7.59 13.07 58.26
C PHE A 316 -6.76 12.25 59.25
N GLY A 317 -5.82 12.90 59.95
CA GLY A 317 -5.02 12.30 61.01
C GLY A 317 -5.83 12.06 62.29
N ASP A 318 -6.19 10.81 62.57
CA ASP A 318 -6.80 10.45 63.86
C ASP A 318 -5.72 10.27 64.93
N ARG A 319 -5.49 11.32 65.73
CA ARG A 319 -4.80 11.23 67.02
C ARG A 319 -5.84 10.91 68.10
N ASP A 320 -6.12 9.64 68.34
CA ASP A 320 -6.49 9.24 69.70
C ASP A 320 -6.08 7.80 70.02
N GLY A 321 -5.21 7.67 71.01
CA GLY A 321 -4.67 6.41 71.49
C GLY A 321 -5.57 5.81 72.56
N SER A 322 -6.50 4.95 72.17
CA SER A 322 -7.23 4.07 73.10
C SER A 322 -7.88 2.91 72.36
N SER A 323 -7.21 1.76 72.33
CA SER A 323 -7.81 0.49 71.88
C SER A 323 -8.12 -0.41 73.09
N THR A 324 -9.40 -0.77 73.24
CA THR A 324 -9.78 -2.04 73.89
C THR A 324 -10.09 -3.06 72.80
N ALA A 325 -9.87 -4.34 73.11
CA ALA A 325 -9.79 -5.47 72.18
C ALA A 325 -11.08 -5.84 71.40
N ALA A 326 -12.09 -4.96 71.36
CA ALA A 326 -13.32 -5.15 70.59
C ALA A 326 -13.39 -4.35 69.27
N SER A 327 -12.40 -3.51 68.94
CA SER A 327 -12.39 -2.71 67.71
C SER A 327 -11.57 -3.30 66.54
N GLY A 328 -10.95 -4.47 66.71
CA GLY A 328 -10.07 -5.08 65.71
C GLY A 328 -10.75 -5.62 64.44
N GLU A 329 -12.02 -5.99 64.50
CA GLU A 329 -12.77 -6.47 63.32
C GLU A 329 -13.39 -5.32 62.51
N ALA A 330 -13.76 -4.20 63.16
CA ALA A 330 -14.23 -3.00 62.47
C ALA A 330 -13.07 -2.27 61.76
N ALA A 331 -11.86 -2.28 62.33
CA ALA A 331 -10.67 -1.70 61.71
C ALA A 331 -10.21 -2.46 60.46
N LYS A 332 -10.24 -3.81 60.48
CA LYS A 332 -9.89 -4.63 59.30
C LYS A 332 -10.90 -4.54 58.16
N ALA A 333 -12.19 -4.38 58.46
CA ALA A 333 -13.21 -4.15 57.43
C ALA A 333 -13.04 -2.76 56.79
N LYS A 334 -12.71 -1.73 57.59
CA LYS A 334 -12.38 -0.39 57.08
C LYS A 334 -11.10 -0.39 56.24
N GLU A 335 -10.03 -1.10 56.65
CA GLU A 335 -8.78 -1.26 55.89
C GLU A 335 -8.98 -2.05 54.58
N ALA A 336 -9.79 -3.12 54.59
CA ALA A 336 -10.05 -3.90 53.37
C ALA A 336 -10.94 -3.13 52.38
N GLN A 337 -11.86 -2.31 52.86
CA GLN A 337 -12.73 -1.47 52.02
C GLN A 337 -11.98 -0.25 51.47
N SER A 338 -11.08 0.35 52.26
CA SER A 338 -10.16 1.40 51.80
C SER A 338 -9.09 0.86 50.86
N ALA A 339 -8.52 -0.33 51.08
CA ALA A 339 -7.56 -0.95 50.14
C ALA A 339 -8.20 -1.29 48.78
N LYS A 340 -9.46 -1.74 48.77
CA LYS A 340 -10.21 -2.01 47.53
C LYS A 340 -10.59 -0.72 46.79
N HIS A 341 -10.90 0.36 47.51
CA HIS A 341 -11.20 1.67 46.93
C HIS A 341 -9.94 2.43 46.44
N ILE A 342 -8.81 2.28 47.12
CA ILE A 342 -7.49 2.77 46.64
C ILE A 342 -7.08 2.04 45.36
N GLN A 343 -7.31 0.72 45.28
CA GLN A 343 -7.12 -0.04 44.03
C GLN A 343 -8.00 0.50 42.89
N ASP A 344 -9.31 0.66 43.10
CA ASP A 344 -10.23 1.15 42.06
C ASP A 344 -9.90 2.60 41.61
N ALA A 345 -9.42 3.46 42.52
CA ALA A 345 -8.95 4.81 42.18
C ALA A 345 -7.65 4.79 41.35
N LEU A 346 -6.67 3.94 41.71
CA LEU A 346 -5.40 3.76 40.96
C LEU A 346 -5.62 3.19 39.55
N PHE A 347 -6.59 2.27 39.38
CA PHE A 347 -6.97 1.73 38.07
C PHE A 347 -7.59 2.81 37.16
N SER A 348 -8.42 3.72 37.71
CA SER A 348 -8.99 4.85 36.96
C SER A 348 -7.91 5.81 36.41
N VAL A 349 -6.90 6.18 37.19
CA VAL A 349 -5.88 7.17 36.75
C VAL A 349 -4.96 6.58 35.67
N THR A 350 -4.64 5.29 35.75
CA THR A 350 -3.79 4.61 34.75
C THR A 350 -4.48 4.47 33.39
N ASP A 351 -5.79 4.13 33.37
CA ASP A 351 -6.60 4.08 32.15
C ASP A 351 -6.68 5.47 31.48
N TRP A 352 -6.88 6.53 32.26
CA TRP A 352 -6.87 7.91 31.76
C TRP A 352 -5.52 8.31 31.15
N ARG A 353 -4.41 7.91 31.78
CA ARG A 353 -3.06 8.16 31.26
C ARG A 353 -2.86 7.48 29.91
N GLU A 354 -3.22 6.20 29.78
CA GLU A 354 -3.03 5.47 28.53
C GLU A 354 -3.87 6.03 27.39
N ALA A 355 -5.13 6.34 27.65
CA ALA A 355 -6.05 6.90 26.66
C ALA A 355 -5.63 8.31 26.20
N ILE A 356 -5.15 9.17 27.11
CA ILE A 356 -4.63 10.50 26.77
C ILE A 356 -3.36 10.37 25.93
N TYR A 357 -2.40 9.52 26.28
CA TYR A 357 -1.19 9.32 25.48
C TYR A 357 -1.49 8.82 24.06
N ALA A 358 -2.38 7.84 23.91
CA ALA A 358 -2.80 7.36 22.60
C ALA A 358 -3.41 8.49 21.75
N ARG A 359 -4.18 9.39 22.37
CA ARG A 359 -4.75 10.57 21.70
C ARG A 359 -3.74 11.68 21.42
N ILE A 360 -2.72 11.85 22.26
CA ILE A 360 -1.60 12.78 21.98
C ILE A 360 -0.91 12.37 20.68
N VAL A 361 -0.63 11.08 20.49
CA VAL A 361 -0.03 10.59 19.24
C VAL A 361 -0.94 10.87 18.03
N ASP A 362 -2.23 10.56 18.13
CA ASP A 362 -3.22 10.76 17.05
C ASP A 362 -3.42 12.26 16.69
N LYS A 363 -3.55 13.14 17.70
CA LYS A 363 -3.89 14.56 17.50
C LYS A 363 -2.68 15.49 17.39
N VAL A 364 -1.58 15.12 18.02
CA VAL A 364 -0.39 15.97 18.20
C VAL A 364 0.85 15.36 17.55
N GLY A 365 0.81 14.16 16.95
CA GLY A 365 1.92 13.58 16.16
C GLY A 365 2.12 14.23 14.77
N GLN A 366 3.32 14.17 14.18
CA GLN A 366 3.56 14.65 12.78
C GLN A 366 3.38 13.45 11.87
N ARG A 367 2.71 13.67 10.74
CA ARG A 367 2.71 12.71 9.64
C ARG A 367 3.91 12.87 8.70
N GLN A 368 4.59 14.02 8.70
CA GLN A 368 5.53 14.44 7.64
C GLN A 368 6.82 15.04 8.21
N TYR A 369 7.92 14.30 8.17
CA TYR A 369 9.25 14.89 8.38
C TYR A 369 10.27 14.35 7.37
N TRP A 370 10.27 13.06 7.06
CA TRP A 370 11.27 12.47 6.17
C TRP A 370 10.99 12.58 4.66
N GLU A 371 9.75 12.85 4.26
CA GLU A 371 9.39 13.01 2.83
C GLU A 371 10.06 14.24 2.21
N ASP A 372 10.20 15.33 2.98
CA ASP A 372 10.85 16.56 2.53
C ASP A 372 12.37 16.36 2.38
N TRP A 373 13.00 15.66 3.32
CA TRP A 373 14.41 15.27 3.25
C TRP A 373 14.70 14.33 2.07
N ALA A 374 13.76 13.46 1.71
CA ALA A 374 13.97 12.48 0.66
C ALA A 374 14.23 13.13 -0.71
N ARG A 375 13.59 14.27 -1.01
CA ARG A 375 13.82 15.02 -2.26
C ARG A 375 15.22 15.63 -2.30
N ASP A 376 15.66 16.25 -1.20
CA ASP A 376 17.00 16.83 -1.09
C ASP A 376 18.07 15.74 -1.20
N ILE A 377 17.83 14.56 -0.62
CA ILE A 377 18.80 13.46 -0.64
C ILE A 377 18.84 12.75 -1.99
N ALA A 378 17.73 12.67 -2.73
CA ALA A 378 17.75 12.20 -4.12
C ALA A 378 18.73 13.03 -4.96
N GLN A 379 18.72 14.36 -4.80
CA GLN A 379 19.66 15.24 -5.49
C GLN A 379 21.11 15.01 -5.05
N ILE A 380 21.34 14.71 -3.77
CA ILE A 380 22.67 14.40 -3.25
C ILE A 380 23.19 13.07 -3.83
N ALA A 381 22.34 12.04 -3.88
CA ALA A 381 22.67 10.77 -4.52
C ALA A 381 23.04 10.95 -6.01
N GLU A 382 22.25 11.73 -6.76
CA GLU A 382 22.56 12.05 -8.17
C GLU A 382 23.91 12.76 -8.34
N ARG A 383 24.28 13.64 -7.40
CA ARG A 383 25.58 14.31 -7.40
C ARG A 383 26.72 13.34 -7.11
N HIS A 384 26.55 12.43 -6.15
CA HIS A 384 27.54 11.36 -5.89
C HIS A 384 27.72 10.48 -7.12
N VAL A 385 26.63 10.04 -7.77
CA VAL A 385 26.69 9.29 -9.04
C VAL A 385 27.49 10.06 -10.10
N THR A 386 27.23 11.36 -10.24
CA THR A 386 27.94 12.24 -11.19
C THR A 386 29.44 12.33 -10.87
N ARG A 387 29.81 12.45 -9.60
CA ARG A 387 31.21 12.51 -9.17
C ARG A 387 31.93 11.18 -9.35
N ILE A 388 31.30 10.06 -9.01
CA ILE A 388 31.88 8.73 -9.24
C ILE A 388 32.13 8.55 -10.74
N LYS A 389 31.17 8.89 -11.61
CA LYS A 389 31.37 8.87 -13.07
C LYS A 389 32.54 9.74 -13.52
N ALA A 390 32.72 10.92 -12.92
CA ALA A 390 33.87 11.79 -13.21
C ALA A 390 35.19 11.17 -12.73
N ALA A 391 35.24 10.58 -11.53
CA ALA A 391 36.43 9.91 -11.01
C ALA A 391 36.87 8.71 -11.86
N LEU A 392 35.90 7.97 -12.42
CA LEU A 392 36.14 6.83 -13.31
C LEU A 392 36.71 7.21 -14.69
N THR A 393 36.86 8.51 -15.00
CA THR A 393 37.61 8.96 -16.19
C THR A 393 39.13 8.78 -16.02
N LEU A 394 39.62 8.64 -14.79
CA LEU A 394 41.03 8.37 -14.49
C LEU A 394 41.35 6.88 -14.67
N PRO A 395 42.37 6.51 -15.48
CA PRO A 395 42.68 5.12 -15.80
C PRO A 395 42.94 4.20 -14.59
N GLU A 396 43.62 4.72 -13.57
CA GLU A 396 43.96 3.96 -12.35
C GLU A 396 42.71 3.60 -11.54
N LYS A 397 41.82 4.58 -11.33
CA LYS A 397 40.52 4.37 -10.65
C LYS A 397 39.58 3.48 -11.44
N ARG A 398 39.63 3.58 -12.78
CA ARG A 398 38.86 2.72 -13.68
C ARG A 398 39.24 1.25 -13.53
N SER A 399 40.54 0.95 -13.45
CA SER A 399 41.03 -0.42 -13.28
C SER A 399 40.53 -1.06 -11.97
N ALA A 400 40.64 -0.34 -10.86
CA ALA A 400 40.14 -0.83 -9.56
C ALA A 400 38.62 -1.02 -9.55
N PHE A 401 37.88 -0.11 -10.22
CA PHE A 401 36.43 -0.24 -10.35
C PHE A 401 36.02 -1.42 -11.24
N GLU A 402 36.78 -1.74 -12.29
CA GLU A 402 36.50 -2.89 -13.16
C GLU A 402 36.71 -4.22 -12.44
N GLU A 403 37.69 -4.29 -11.53
CA GLU A 403 37.88 -5.43 -10.63
C GLU A 403 36.70 -5.57 -9.65
N PHE A 404 36.33 -4.48 -8.98
CA PHE A 404 35.15 -4.43 -8.11
C PHE A 404 33.86 -4.84 -8.83
N LEU A 405 33.62 -4.32 -10.04
CA LEU A 405 32.46 -4.65 -10.86
C LEU A 405 32.48 -6.14 -11.27
N SER A 406 33.65 -6.69 -11.59
CA SER A 406 33.79 -8.11 -11.92
C SER A 406 33.44 -9.00 -10.72
N GLU A 407 33.82 -8.61 -9.52
CA GLU A 407 33.44 -9.33 -8.30
C GLU A 407 31.95 -9.21 -7.96
N LEU A 408 31.35 -8.02 -8.15
CA LEU A 408 29.90 -7.85 -8.01
C LEU A 408 29.13 -8.74 -8.99
N ARG A 409 29.61 -8.86 -10.24
CA ARG A 409 28.99 -9.73 -11.24
C ARG A 409 29.03 -11.21 -10.86
N LEU A 410 30.08 -11.63 -10.17
CA LEU A 410 30.25 -13.01 -9.71
C LEU A 410 29.44 -13.30 -8.45
N ASN A 411 29.37 -12.37 -7.50
CA ASN A 411 28.64 -12.54 -6.24
C ASN A 411 27.12 -12.34 -6.40
N ILE A 412 26.71 -11.36 -7.20
CA ILE A 412 25.31 -10.99 -7.43
C ILE A 412 24.85 -11.61 -8.74
N ASN A 413 25.07 -10.97 -9.88
CA ASN A 413 24.73 -11.57 -11.18
C ASN A 413 25.52 -10.96 -12.36
N PRO A 414 25.66 -11.70 -13.48
CA PRO A 414 26.39 -11.22 -14.66
C PRO A 414 25.80 -9.97 -15.32
N GLY A 415 24.54 -9.64 -15.03
CA GLY A 415 23.81 -8.50 -15.59
C GLY A 415 24.18 -7.15 -14.96
N VAL A 416 24.89 -7.13 -13.83
CA VAL A 416 25.32 -5.90 -13.15
C VAL A 416 26.20 -5.07 -14.08
N ASN A 417 25.75 -3.86 -14.41
CA ASN A 417 26.48 -2.91 -15.26
C ASN A 417 27.13 -1.78 -14.43
N ASP A 418 27.90 -0.92 -15.09
CA ASP A 418 28.58 0.21 -14.45
C ASP A 418 27.60 1.13 -13.68
N SER A 419 26.42 1.39 -14.23
CA SER A 419 25.41 2.23 -13.56
C SER A 419 24.91 1.57 -12.28
N ASP A 420 24.64 0.26 -12.32
CA ASP A 420 24.15 -0.47 -11.15
C ASP A 420 25.17 -0.45 -10.01
N ALA A 421 26.45 -0.70 -10.32
CA ALA A 421 27.53 -0.66 -9.33
C ALA A 421 27.74 0.76 -8.75
N ILE A 422 27.64 1.80 -9.57
CA ILE A 422 27.70 3.20 -9.11
C ILE A 422 26.51 3.53 -8.21
N ASP A 423 25.31 3.05 -8.56
CA ASP A 423 24.10 3.24 -7.77
C ASP A 423 24.20 2.50 -6.41
N MET A 424 24.82 1.31 -6.37
CA MET A 424 25.11 0.59 -5.12
C MET A 424 26.09 1.35 -4.23
N LEU A 425 27.14 1.96 -4.80
CA LEU A 425 28.08 2.80 -4.04
C LEU A 425 27.39 4.07 -3.51
N ALA A 426 26.56 4.73 -4.32
CA ALA A 426 25.78 5.89 -3.90
C ALA A 426 24.78 5.53 -2.78
N GLN A 427 24.12 4.37 -2.89
CA GLN A 427 23.28 3.83 -1.82
C GLN A 427 24.06 3.62 -0.53
N HIS A 428 25.27 3.07 -0.61
CA HIS A 428 26.11 2.86 0.58
C HIS A 428 26.44 4.18 1.28
N ILE A 429 26.81 5.23 0.54
CA ILE A 429 27.09 6.58 1.07
C ILE A 429 25.89 7.13 1.88
N VAL A 430 24.68 6.97 1.35
CA VAL A 430 23.46 7.50 1.98
C VAL A 430 23.01 6.63 3.17
N THR A 431 23.17 5.31 3.08
CA THR A 431 22.59 4.36 4.04
C THR A 431 23.48 4.09 5.24
N LYS A 432 24.81 4.04 5.06
CA LYS A 432 25.75 3.72 6.15
C LYS A 432 25.57 4.66 7.36
N PRO A 433 25.54 5.99 7.21
CA PRO A 433 25.41 6.88 8.37
C PRO A 433 24.04 6.76 9.06
N VAL A 434 22.99 6.38 8.31
CA VAL A 434 21.66 6.09 8.88
C VAL A 434 21.73 4.86 9.78
N PHE A 435 22.40 3.79 9.33
CA PHE A 435 22.59 2.59 10.17
C PHE A 435 23.49 2.86 11.38
N ASP A 436 24.59 3.60 11.20
CA ASP A 436 25.46 4.02 12.31
C ASP A 436 24.69 4.89 13.33
N ALA A 437 23.73 5.69 12.87
CA ALA A 437 22.85 6.50 13.70
C ALA A 437 21.79 5.68 14.46
N LEU A 438 21.18 4.69 13.79
CA LEU A 438 20.15 3.82 14.37
C LEU A 438 20.74 2.85 15.41
N PHE A 439 22.00 2.44 15.23
CA PHE A 439 22.62 1.33 15.96
C PHE A 439 23.96 1.72 16.58
N LYS A 440 23.98 2.83 17.32
CA LYS A 440 25.19 3.38 17.96
C LYS A 440 25.95 2.37 18.84
N ASP A 441 25.24 1.45 19.48
CA ASP A 441 25.82 0.45 20.39
C ASP A 441 26.42 -0.77 19.65
N TYR A 442 26.19 -0.87 18.34
CA TYR A 442 26.59 -1.99 17.51
C TYR A 442 27.60 -1.54 16.44
N GLY A 443 28.80 -2.10 16.46
CA GLY A 443 29.85 -1.81 15.46
C GLY A 443 29.56 -2.44 14.09
N PHE A 444 28.34 -2.30 13.55
CA PHE A 444 27.89 -2.98 12.33
C PHE A 444 28.81 -2.72 11.14
N ALA A 445 29.02 -1.44 10.80
CA ALA A 445 29.84 -1.04 9.65
C ALA A 445 31.31 -1.49 9.80
N GLU A 446 31.79 -1.65 11.03
CA GLU A 446 33.15 -2.09 11.35
C GLU A 446 33.35 -3.60 11.22
N HIS A 447 32.28 -4.40 11.20
CA HIS A 447 32.36 -5.87 11.18
C HIS A 447 31.78 -6.48 9.90
N ASN A 448 30.84 -5.79 9.23
CA ASN A 448 30.19 -6.32 8.03
C ASN A 448 31.14 -6.37 6.81
N PRO A 449 31.33 -7.55 6.16
CA PRO A 449 32.29 -7.70 5.07
C PRO A 449 31.94 -6.89 3.82
N VAL A 450 30.65 -6.75 3.50
CA VAL A 450 30.17 -5.97 2.36
C VAL A 450 30.37 -4.48 2.61
N SER A 451 30.04 -3.99 3.81
CA SER A 451 30.28 -2.58 4.18
C SER A 451 31.75 -2.21 4.06
N LYS A 452 32.67 -3.09 4.50
CA LYS A 452 34.11 -2.88 4.34
C LYS A 452 34.54 -2.80 2.88
N ALA A 453 34.03 -3.69 2.03
CA ALA A 453 34.36 -3.71 0.62
C ALA A 453 33.88 -2.43 -0.11
N MET A 454 32.64 -2.00 0.16
CA MET A 454 32.08 -0.78 -0.40
C MET A 454 32.87 0.46 0.04
N GLN A 455 33.23 0.55 1.33
CA GLN A 455 34.03 1.66 1.85
C GLN A 455 35.42 1.70 1.20
N ARG A 456 36.11 0.56 1.06
CA ARG A 456 37.41 0.50 0.37
C ARG A 456 37.34 1.03 -1.07
N MET A 457 36.30 0.68 -1.81
CA MET A 457 36.11 1.18 -3.18
C MET A 457 35.87 2.70 -3.19
N LEU A 458 35.10 3.22 -2.23
CA LEU A 458 34.90 4.67 -2.08
C LEU A 458 36.20 5.40 -1.74
N ASP A 459 37.02 4.85 -0.84
CA ASP A 459 38.31 5.42 -0.45
C ASP A 459 39.29 5.49 -1.63
N ILE A 460 39.23 4.52 -2.57
CA ILE A 460 40.01 4.56 -3.83
C ILE A 460 39.47 5.62 -4.79
N LEU A 461 38.16 5.84 -4.82
CA LEU A 461 37.53 6.81 -5.71
C LEU A 461 37.73 8.26 -5.23
N ASP A 462 37.90 8.49 -3.93
CA ASP A 462 37.91 9.82 -3.31
C ASP A 462 39.33 10.40 -3.17
N ASP A 463 39.65 11.45 -3.95
CA ASP A 463 40.88 12.25 -3.73
C ASP A 463 40.61 13.66 -3.17
N GLN A 464 39.42 14.24 -3.36
CA GLN A 464 39.05 15.56 -2.81
C GLN A 464 37.52 15.77 -2.75
N GLY A 465 36.93 15.74 -1.56
CA GLY A 465 35.79 16.61 -1.23
C GLY A 465 34.39 15.99 -1.15
N LEU A 466 34.21 14.82 -0.53
CA LEU A 466 32.87 14.38 -0.08
C LEU A 466 32.32 15.20 1.12
N ASP A 467 33.15 15.98 1.83
CA ASP A 467 32.78 16.65 3.09
C ASP A 467 31.82 17.85 2.98
N ALA A 468 31.72 18.52 1.82
CA ALA A 468 30.93 19.75 1.70
C ALA A 468 29.41 19.52 1.75
N GLU A 469 28.95 18.33 1.36
CA GLU A 469 27.52 17.95 1.31
C GLU A 469 27.05 17.23 2.57
N SER A 470 28.00 16.80 3.42
CA SER A 470 27.75 16.13 4.70
C SER A 470 26.97 16.99 5.69
N LYS A 471 26.97 18.33 5.58
CA LYS A 471 26.24 19.20 6.53
C LYS A 471 24.72 19.06 6.48
N LYS A 472 24.12 19.03 5.29
CA LYS A 472 22.67 18.79 5.15
C LYS A 472 22.29 17.38 5.56
N LEU A 473 23.12 16.40 5.19
CA LEU A 473 22.95 15.00 5.58
C LEU A 473 23.08 14.81 7.09
N GLU A 474 23.97 15.54 7.75
CA GLU A 474 24.16 15.45 9.20
C GLU A 474 22.91 15.92 9.96
N GLU A 475 22.21 16.96 9.52
CA GLU A 475 20.93 17.36 10.12
C GLU A 475 19.88 16.25 10.03
N PHE A 476 19.79 15.58 8.88
CA PHE A 476 18.94 14.40 8.71
C PHE A 476 19.38 13.24 9.61
N TYR A 477 20.67 12.90 9.66
CA TYR A 477 21.19 11.84 10.51
C TYR A 477 20.98 12.13 11.99
N GLN A 478 21.11 13.38 12.43
CA GLN A 478 20.76 13.81 13.78
C GLN A 478 19.26 13.61 14.06
N SER A 479 18.39 13.87 13.09
CA SER A 479 16.95 13.58 13.26
C SER A 479 16.66 12.09 13.45
N VAL A 480 17.38 11.22 12.73
CA VAL A 480 17.28 9.75 12.88
C VAL A 480 17.83 9.32 14.24
N ARG A 481 18.98 9.87 14.66
CA ARG A 481 19.57 9.62 15.99
C ARG A 481 18.59 9.99 17.10
N VAL A 482 18.03 11.19 17.08
CA VAL A 482 17.07 11.65 18.10
C VAL A 482 15.83 10.76 18.14
N ARG A 483 15.40 10.21 16.99
CA ARG A 483 14.24 9.32 16.94
C ARG A 483 14.54 7.92 17.47
N ALA A 484 15.76 7.42 17.25
CA ALA A 484 16.21 6.11 17.73
C ALA A 484 16.67 6.13 19.19
N GLU A 485 17.19 7.28 19.65
CA GLU A 485 17.66 7.50 21.02
C GLU A 485 16.50 7.36 22.00
N GLY A 486 16.67 6.47 22.98
CA GLY A 486 15.64 6.19 23.98
C GLY A 486 14.59 5.15 23.57
N ILE A 487 14.69 4.51 22.40
CA ILE A 487 13.87 3.34 22.09
C ILE A 487 14.33 2.12 22.90
N ASP A 488 13.42 1.62 23.74
CA ASP A 488 13.70 0.58 24.74
C ASP A 488 13.45 -0.86 24.24
N ASN A 489 12.99 -1.04 22.99
CA ASN A 489 12.63 -2.36 22.45
C ASN A 489 12.89 -2.49 20.93
N HIS A 490 13.07 -3.73 20.47
CA HIS A 490 13.34 -4.06 19.06
C HIS A 490 12.16 -3.71 18.12
N GLU A 491 10.91 -3.92 18.54
CA GLU A 491 9.71 -3.65 17.73
C GLU A 491 9.62 -2.17 17.32
N GLY A 492 9.92 -1.26 18.26
CA GLY A 492 9.99 0.18 18.03
C GLY A 492 11.09 0.55 17.04
N ARG A 493 12.29 -0.04 17.16
CA ARG A 493 13.40 0.18 16.21
C ARG A 493 13.04 -0.31 14.81
N GLN A 494 12.43 -1.49 14.71
CA GLN A 494 11.96 -2.03 13.43
C GLN A 494 10.90 -1.12 12.79
N ARG A 495 9.99 -0.55 13.57
CA ARG A 495 8.98 0.40 13.08
C ARG A 495 9.62 1.68 12.51
N VAL A 496 10.68 2.19 13.15
CA VAL A 496 11.48 3.31 12.62
C VAL A 496 12.11 2.95 11.28
N ILE A 497 12.66 1.73 11.13
CA ILE A 497 13.24 1.25 9.87
C ILE A 497 12.19 1.13 8.77
N VAL A 498 11.03 0.56 9.08
CA VAL A 498 9.89 0.45 8.14
C VAL A 498 9.48 1.83 7.65
N GLU A 499 9.36 2.81 8.55
CA GLU A 499 9.01 4.17 8.17
C GLU A 499 10.11 4.86 7.35
N LEU A 500 11.40 4.61 7.66
CA LEU A 500 12.52 5.10 6.85
C LEU A 500 12.46 4.48 5.44
N TYR A 501 12.10 3.22 5.34
CA TYR A 501 11.91 2.57 4.04
C TYR A 501 10.77 3.21 3.23
N ASP A 502 9.57 3.25 3.81
CA ASP A 502 8.37 3.68 3.09
C ASP A 502 8.40 5.16 2.73
N LYS A 503 8.91 6.02 3.63
CA LYS A 503 8.87 7.48 3.44
C LYS A 503 10.15 8.03 2.83
N PHE A 504 11.30 7.48 3.21
CA PHE A 504 12.60 8.02 2.81
C PHE A 504 13.19 7.28 1.60
N PHE A 505 13.48 5.97 1.71
CA PHE A 505 14.16 5.24 0.62
C PHE A 505 13.33 5.18 -0.66
N LYS A 506 12.01 4.99 -0.54
CA LYS A 506 11.11 4.96 -1.70
C LYS A 506 11.08 6.28 -2.48
N THR A 507 11.22 7.41 -1.80
CA THR A 507 11.20 8.73 -2.42
C THR A 507 12.59 9.17 -2.88
N ALA A 508 13.63 8.85 -2.10
CA ALA A 508 15.01 9.26 -2.39
C ALA A 508 15.64 8.45 -3.52
N LEU A 509 15.27 7.17 -3.65
CA LEU A 509 15.83 6.23 -4.62
C LEU A 509 14.71 5.46 -5.34
N PRO A 510 13.83 6.13 -6.10
CA PRO A 510 12.60 5.53 -6.63
C PRO A 510 12.87 4.39 -7.63
N LYS A 511 13.86 4.55 -8.52
CA LYS A 511 14.26 3.49 -9.46
C LYS A 511 14.70 2.23 -8.74
N THR A 512 15.48 2.41 -7.68
CA THR A 512 15.93 1.32 -6.84
C THR A 512 14.71 0.74 -6.13
N ALA A 513 13.92 1.52 -5.38
CA ALA A 513 12.75 1.03 -4.66
C ALA A 513 11.74 0.24 -5.51
N ASP A 514 11.48 0.68 -6.74
CA ASP A 514 10.61 -0.02 -7.70
C ASP A 514 11.22 -1.36 -8.16
N ALA A 515 12.54 -1.43 -8.31
CA ALA A 515 13.27 -2.68 -8.62
C ALA A 515 13.46 -3.59 -7.40
N LEU A 516 13.56 -3.04 -6.18
CA LEU A 516 13.85 -3.78 -4.95
C LEU A 516 12.61 -4.46 -4.37
N GLY A 517 11.41 -3.90 -4.55
CA GLY A 517 10.15 -4.52 -4.17
C GLY A 517 10.12 -5.13 -2.75
N ILE A 518 10.79 -4.52 -1.75
CA ILE A 518 10.94 -5.11 -0.41
C ILE A 518 9.57 -5.16 0.25
N VAL A 519 9.08 -6.38 0.49
CA VAL A 519 7.79 -6.63 1.13
C VAL A 519 8.03 -7.07 2.57
N TYR A 520 7.46 -6.32 3.52
CA TYR A 520 7.40 -6.75 4.91
C TYR A 520 6.35 -7.85 5.07
N THR A 521 6.81 -9.05 5.41
CA THR A 521 5.94 -10.20 5.66
C THR A 521 5.26 -10.04 7.02
N PRO A 522 3.91 -10.14 7.12
CA PRO A 522 3.21 -10.04 8.39
C PRO A 522 3.70 -11.10 9.39
N VAL A 523 3.93 -10.68 10.63
CA VAL A 523 4.51 -11.52 11.70
C VAL A 523 3.64 -12.75 11.96
N GLU A 524 2.31 -12.62 11.90
CA GLU A 524 1.39 -13.73 12.12
C GLU A 524 1.60 -14.87 11.10
N VAL A 525 1.94 -14.53 9.86
CA VAL A 525 2.24 -15.53 8.81
C VAL A 525 3.62 -16.16 9.06
N VAL A 526 4.63 -15.33 9.35
CA VAL A 526 5.99 -15.83 9.64
C VAL A 526 5.97 -16.80 10.81
N ASP A 527 5.31 -16.43 11.90
CA ASP A 527 5.17 -17.27 13.08
C ASP A 527 4.40 -18.55 12.75
N PHE A 528 3.31 -18.49 11.97
CA PHE A 528 2.60 -19.69 11.53
C PHE A 528 3.51 -20.65 10.75
N ILE A 529 4.34 -20.14 9.83
CA ILE A 529 5.27 -20.97 9.06
C ILE A 529 6.30 -21.62 9.97
N ILE A 530 6.92 -20.87 10.89
CA ILE A 530 7.91 -21.39 11.84
C ILE A 530 7.29 -22.48 12.73
N ARG A 531 6.14 -22.20 13.34
CA ARG A 531 5.40 -23.19 14.16
C ARG A 531 5.05 -24.44 13.36
N SER A 532 4.55 -24.27 12.13
CA SER A 532 4.16 -25.39 11.29
C SER A 532 5.35 -26.21 10.82
N THR A 533 6.51 -25.57 10.63
CA THR A 533 7.76 -26.24 10.27
C THR A 533 8.28 -27.09 11.44
N GLU A 534 8.27 -26.55 12.66
CA GLU A 534 8.58 -27.31 13.87
C GLU A 534 7.66 -28.54 14.01
N GLN A 535 6.35 -28.35 13.84
CA GLN A 535 5.39 -29.45 13.94
C GLN A 535 5.55 -30.48 12.82
N ALA A 536 5.86 -30.05 11.60
CA ALA A 536 6.14 -30.95 10.49
C ALA A 536 7.45 -31.74 10.71
N LEU A 537 8.50 -31.10 11.24
CA LEU A 537 9.75 -31.78 11.60
C LEU A 537 9.50 -32.88 12.64
N ASN A 538 8.74 -32.56 13.69
CA ASN A 538 8.40 -33.52 14.73
C ASN A 538 7.53 -34.67 14.18
N LYS A 539 6.51 -34.34 13.36
CA LYS A 539 5.56 -35.32 12.81
C LYS A 539 6.20 -36.28 11.80
N HIS A 540 7.03 -35.77 10.90
CA HIS A 540 7.55 -36.53 9.75
C HIS A 540 8.95 -37.11 10.01
N PHE A 541 9.81 -36.38 10.73
CA PHE A 541 11.21 -36.79 10.95
C PHE A 541 11.56 -37.07 12.42
N SER A 542 10.64 -36.83 13.36
CA SER A 542 10.92 -36.90 14.81
C SER A 542 12.10 -36.01 15.24
N ARG A 543 12.23 -34.84 14.62
CA ARG A 543 13.27 -33.83 14.90
C ARG A 543 12.63 -32.48 15.26
N SER A 544 13.44 -31.60 15.84
CA SER A 544 13.10 -30.20 16.15
C SER A 544 14.01 -29.22 15.40
N LEU A 545 13.55 -27.98 15.20
CA LEU A 545 14.37 -26.87 14.71
C LEU A 545 15.61 -26.63 15.57
N SER A 546 15.61 -27.02 16.85
CA SER A 546 16.77 -26.91 17.75
C SER A 546 17.84 -27.97 17.50
N ASP A 547 17.49 -29.13 16.93
CA ASP A 547 18.37 -30.29 16.91
C ASP A 547 19.62 -30.08 16.03
N GLU A 548 20.71 -30.75 16.38
CA GLU A 548 21.97 -30.68 15.65
C GLU A 548 21.87 -31.25 14.24
N GLY A 549 22.48 -30.55 13.28
CA GLY A 549 22.43 -30.93 11.87
C GLY A 549 21.19 -30.47 11.12
N VAL A 550 20.17 -29.90 11.79
CA VAL A 550 19.03 -29.25 11.11
C VAL A 550 19.47 -27.88 10.61
N GLN A 551 19.89 -27.83 9.34
CA GLN A 551 20.36 -26.63 8.66
C GLN A 551 19.18 -25.85 8.07
N ILE A 552 19.04 -24.58 8.44
CA ILE A 552 17.90 -23.73 8.10
C ILE A 552 18.39 -22.59 7.21
N ILE A 553 17.75 -22.40 6.05
CA ILE A 553 18.04 -21.28 5.15
C ILE A 553 16.79 -20.46 4.82
N ASP A 554 16.95 -19.13 4.86
CA ASP A 554 16.08 -18.20 4.16
C ASP A 554 16.79 -17.66 2.90
N PRO A 555 16.48 -18.17 1.71
CA PRO A 555 17.15 -17.77 0.47
C PRO A 555 16.76 -16.37 -0.04
N PHE A 556 15.73 -15.75 0.56
CA PHE A 556 15.20 -14.43 0.17
C PHE A 556 14.83 -13.64 1.43
N VAL A 557 15.84 -13.39 2.27
CA VAL A 557 15.63 -12.99 3.66
C VAL A 557 14.95 -11.62 3.82
N GLY A 558 15.02 -10.75 2.81
CA GLY A 558 14.44 -9.42 2.84
C GLY A 558 14.99 -8.63 4.01
N THR A 559 14.15 -8.34 4.99
CA THR A 559 14.52 -7.56 6.18
C THR A 559 14.92 -8.40 7.39
N GLY A 560 15.13 -9.72 7.24
CA GLY A 560 15.54 -10.59 8.35
C GLY A 560 14.39 -11.22 9.14
N THR A 561 13.13 -11.04 8.70
CA THR A 561 11.97 -11.34 9.56
C THR A 561 11.89 -12.82 9.96
N PHE A 562 12.10 -13.76 9.04
CA PHE A 562 12.05 -15.19 9.37
C PHE A 562 13.16 -15.60 10.36
N PRO A 563 14.45 -15.31 10.13
CA PRO A 563 15.50 -15.62 11.11
C PRO A 563 15.28 -14.94 12.48
N VAL A 564 14.85 -13.67 12.50
CA VAL A 564 14.57 -12.93 13.75
C VAL A 564 13.46 -13.62 14.55
N ARG A 565 12.33 -13.92 13.89
CA ARG A 565 11.20 -14.60 14.54
C ARG A 565 11.55 -16.01 14.96
N LEU A 566 12.41 -16.71 14.21
CA LEU A 566 12.91 -18.03 14.60
C LEU A 566 13.71 -17.97 15.90
N LEU A 567 14.65 -17.02 16.03
CA LEU A 567 15.41 -16.81 17.28
C LEU A 567 14.47 -16.47 18.45
N GLN A 568 13.46 -15.63 18.22
CA GLN A 568 12.50 -15.19 19.24
C GLN A 568 11.38 -16.22 19.54
N SER A 569 11.25 -17.27 18.74
CA SER A 569 10.11 -18.19 18.80
C SER A 569 10.09 -19.08 20.06
N GLY A 570 11.26 -19.29 20.67
CA GLY A 570 11.45 -20.26 21.75
C GLY A 570 11.58 -21.71 21.29
N TYR A 571 11.57 -22.00 19.98
CA TYR A 571 11.79 -23.36 19.46
C TYR A 571 13.26 -23.76 19.45
N ILE A 572 14.18 -22.80 19.38
CA ILE A 572 15.61 -23.05 19.59
C ILE A 572 15.87 -22.97 21.09
N LYS A 573 16.40 -24.05 21.67
CA LYS A 573 16.73 -24.11 23.08
C LYS A 573 17.84 -23.10 23.41
N PRO A 574 17.83 -22.45 24.59
CA PRO A 574 18.84 -21.45 24.95
C PRO A 574 20.29 -21.94 24.81
N GLU A 575 20.55 -23.20 25.15
CA GLU A 575 21.88 -23.84 25.02
C GLU A 575 22.32 -24.06 23.57
N ASP A 576 21.38 -24.18 22.64
CA ASP A 576 21.62 -24.40 21.22
C ASP A 576 21.71 -23.11 20.40
N LEU A 577 21.22 -21.97 20.95
CA LEU A 577 21.14 -20.68 20.25
C LEU A 577 22.46 -20.28 19.60
N LEU A 578 23.58 -20.39 20.33
CA LEU A 578 24.88 -19.98 19.81
C LEU A 578 25.32 -20.86 18.62
N ARG A 579 25.10 -22.18 18.68
CA ARG A 579 25.42 -23.12 17.60
C ARG A 579 24.55 -22.82 16.38
N LYS A 580 23.24 -22.67 16.57
CA LYS A 580 22.29 -22.34 15.50
C LYS A 580 22.67 -21.05 14.79
N TYR A 581 22.88 -19.98 15.56
CA TYR A 581 23.24 -18.66 15.05
C TYR A 581 24.56 -18.64 14.27
N THR A 582 25.58 -19.39 14.72
CA THR A 582 26.93 -19.31 14.12
C THR A 582 27.18 -20.32 12.99
N ALA A 583 26.46 -21.45 12.97
CA ALA A 583 26.78 -22.57 12.08
C ALA A 583 25.61 -23.13 11.28
N GLU A 584 24.35 -22.99 11.72
CA GLU A 584 23.22 -23.73 11.14
C GLU A 584 22.06 -22.87 10.63
N MET A 585 22.16 -21.55 10.79
CA MET A 585 21.22 -20.58 10.20
C MET A 585 21.89 -19.83 9.07
N HIS A 586 21.22 -19.79 7.92
CA HIS A 586 21.73 -19.19 6.68
C HIS A 586 20.71 -18.22 6.10
N ALA A 587 21.18 -17.16 5.47
CA ALA A 587 20.33 -16.16 4.84
C ALA A 587 20.97 -15.58 3.59
N ASN A 588 20.21 -15.40 2.52
CA ASN A 588 20.67 -14.73 1.29
C ASN A 588 19.79 -13.53 0.96
N GLU A 589 20.43 -12.47 0.45
CA GLU A 589 19.76 -11.29 -0.06
C GLU A 589 20.51 -10.73 -1.27
N ILE A 590 19.79 -10.30 -2.30
CA ILE A 590 20.37 -9.69 -3.50
C ILE A 590 20.46 -8.17 -3.36
N VAL A 591 19.60 -7.58 -2.53
CA VAL A 591 19.44 -6.14 -2.36
C VAL A 591 20.31 -5.62 -1.23
N LEU A 592 21.27 -4.73 -1.52
CA LEU A 592 22.22 -4.19 -0.53
C LEU A 592 21.55 -3.59 0.72
N LEU A 593 20.50 -2.79 0.52
CA LEU A 593 19.78 -2.16 1.64
C LEU A 593 19.07 -3.19 2.52
N ALA A 594 18.39 -4.17 1.91
CA ALA A 594 17.70 -5.23 2.62
C ALA A 594 18.70 -6.12 3.38
N TYR A 595 19.85 -6.43 2.75
CA TYR A 595 20.95 -7.16 3.36
C TYR A 595 21.44 -6.48 4.65
N TYR A 596 21.66 -5.16 4.64
CA TYR A 596 22.05 -4.43 5.85
C TYR A 596 20.97 -4.46 6.93
N ILE A 597 19.70 -4.27 6.57
CA ILE A 597 18.58 -4.35 7.52
C ILE A 597 18.49 -5.75 8.15
N ALA A 598 18.57 -6.79 7.33
CA ALA A 598 18.51 -8.18 7.78
C ALA A 598 19.66 -8.53 8.71
N ALA A 599 20.90 -8.21 8.34
CA ALA A 599 22.07 -8.47 9.17
C ALA A 599 21.92 -7.86 10.56
N VAL A 600 21.59 -6.56 10.62
CA VAL A 600 21.47 -5.85 11.91
C VAL A 600 20.29 -6.36 12.73
N ASN A 601 19.14 -6.62 12.13
CA ASN A 601 17.98 -7.14 12.86
C ASN A 601 18.28 -8.53 13.46
N ILE A 602 18.96 -9.40 12.72
CA ILE A 602 19.34 -10.74 13.19
C ILE A 602 20.36 -10.65 14.33
N GLU A 603 21.38 -9.80 14.18
CA GLU A 603 22.42 -9.57 15.18
C GLU A 603 21.83 -8.98 16.48
N ALA A 604 20.95 -7.98 16.37
CA ALA A 604 20.28 -7.37 17.50
C ALA A 604 19.35 -8.36 18.22
N ALA A 605 18.55 -9.13 17.48
CA ALA A 605 17.66 -10.12 18.07
C ALA A 605 18.42 -11.22 18.82
N PHE A 606 19.58 -11.65 18.31
CA PHE A 606 20.44 -12.60 19.02
C PHE A 606 21.06 -12.00 20.29
N HIS A 607 21.58 -10.76 20.19
CA HIS A 607 22.19 -10.07 21.31
C HIS A 607 21.19 -9.81 22.46
N ASP A 608 19.95 -9.42 22.14
CA ASP A 608 18.88 -9.22 23.12
C ASP A 608 18.52 -10.51 23.87
N LEU A 609 18.68 -11.68 23.25
CA LEU A 609 18.37 -12.99 23.85
C LEU A 609 19.50 -13.54 24.73
N VAL A 610 20.76 -13.39 24.30
CA VAL A 610 21.93 -14.02 24.96
C VAL A 610 22.66 -13.05 25.90
N GLY A 611 22.61 -11.75 25.62
CA GLY A 611 23.46 -10.74 26.27
C GLY A 611 24.96 -10.93 25.98
N GLY A 612 25.80 -10.13 26.64
CA GLY A 612 27.26 -10.26 26.55
C GLY A 612 27.89 -9.43 25.42
N GLU A 613 28.98 -9.90 24.82
CA GLU A 613 29.66 -9.18 23.73
C GLU A 613 28.93 -9.33 22.40
N TYR A 614 28.94 -8.27 21.59
CA TYR A 614 28.40 -8.26 20.24
C TYR A 614 29.07 -9.33 19.35
N ARG A 615 28.26 -10.06 18.57
CA ARG A 615 28.75 -11.06 17.60
C ARG A 615 28.06 -10.89 16.25
N PRO A 616 28.81 -10.68 15.15
CA PRO A 616 28.21 -10.55 13.82
C PRO A 616 27.58 -11.86 13.35
N PHE A 617 26.52 -11.76 12.53
CA PHE A 617 25.87 -12.93 11.96
C PHE A 617 26.66 -13.40 10.72
N GLU A 618 27.29 -14.57 10.83
CA GLU A 618 28.10 -15.14 9.74
C GLU A 618 27.29 -15.88 8.68
N GLY A 619 26.01 -16.19 8.97
CA GLY A 619 25.13 -16.93 8.07
C GLY A 619 24.54 -16.12 6.92
N ILE A 620 24.63 -14.78 6.95
CA ILE A 620 24.08 -13.91 5.89
C ILE A 620 25.08 -13.64 4.76
N VAL A 621 24.59 -13.71 3.52
CA VAL A 621 25.35 -13.53 2.28
C VAL A 621 24.63 -12.54 1.36
N LEU A 622 25.37 -11.58 0.78
CA LEU A 622 24.88 -10.76 -0.33
C LEU A 622 25.10 -11.51 -1.65
N THR A 623 24.04 -12.06 -2.23
CA THR A 623 24.11 -12.88 -3.45
C THR A 623 22.74 -13.05 -4.13
N ASP A 624 22.74 -13.36 -5.42
CA ASP A 624 21.57 -13.93 -6.09
C ASP A 624 21.55 -15.44 -5.90
N THR A 625 20.62 -15.94 -5.07
CA THR A 625 20.47 -17.37 -4.77
C THR A 625 20.34 -18.24 -6.03
N PHE A 626 19.67 -17.74 -7.08
CA PHE A 626 19.52 -18.50 -8.33
C PHE A 626 20.84 -18.56 -9.10
N GLN A 627 21.56 -17.44 -9.18
CA GLN A 627 22.87 -17.39 -9.84
C GLN A 627 23.91 -18.24 -9.12
N LEU A 628 23.87 -18.25 -7.78
CA LEU A 628 24.75 -19.07 -6.94
C LEU A 628 24.59 -20.57 -7.23
N ALA A 629 23.39 -21.00 -7.63
CA ALA A 629 23.09 -22.39 -7.98
C ALA A 629 23.54 -22.81 -9.38
N GLU A 630 23.79 -21.86 -10.30
CA GLU A 630 24.26 -22.17 -11.67
C GLU A 630 25.70 -22.72 -11.70
N GLY A 631 26.45 -22.66 -10.60
CA GLY A 631 27.80 -23.22 -10.48
C GLY A 631 28.88 -22.53 -11.33
N THR A 632 28.53 -21.45 -12.02
CA THR A 632 29.44 -20.68 -12.90
C THR A 632 30.36 -19.72 -12.16
N ALA A 633 30.06 -19.39 -10.91
CA ALA A 633 30.89 -18.48 -10.11
C ALA A 633 32.15 -19.23 -9.61
N LYS A 634 33.27 -19.07 -10.33
CA LYS A 634 34.59 -19.38 -9.75
C LYS A 634 34.87 -18.35 -8.67
N LEU A 635 34.53 -18.68 -7.43
CA LEU A 635 34.78 -17.82 -6.26
C LEU A 635 36.28 -17.84 -5.82
N GLU A 636 37.19 -18.32 -6.65
CA GLU A 636 38.64 -18.40 -6.37
C GLU A 636 39.36 -17.13 -6.82
N GLY A 637 40.18 -16.52 -5.95
CA GLY A 637 40.99 -15.32 -6.25
C GLY A 637 40.27 -13.98 -6.11
N MET A 638 39.35 -13.85 -5.16
CA MET A 638 38.57 -12.62 -4.90
C MET A 638 39.14 -11.89 -3.69
N ASP A 639 39.70 -10.70 -3.90
CA ASP A 639 40.34 -9.89 -2.85
C ASP A 639 39.41 -8.76 -2.36
N VAL A 640 38.40 -8.32 -3.14
CA VAL A 640 37.57 -7.15 -2.81
C VAL A 640 36.37 -7.50 -1.91
N LEU A 641 35.68 -8.61 -2.16
CA LEU A 641 34.53 -9.15 -1.41
C LEU A 641 34.84 -10.52 -0.76
N GLU A 642 36.10 -10.76 -0.40
CA GLU A 642 36.60 -12.05 0.13
C GLU A 642 35.69 -12.61 1.24
N GLY A 643 35.42 -11.83 2.28
CA GLY A 643 34.60 -12.28 3.42
C GLY A 643 33.14 -12.63 3.09
N ASN A 644 32.55 -12.04 2.04
CA ASN A 644 31.21 -12.44 1.57
C ASN A 644 31.28 -13.76 0.79
N SER A 645 32.28 -13.86 -0.07
CA SER A 645 32.52 -15.02 -0.94
C SER A 645 32.83 -16.29 -0.13
N GLU A 646 33.56 -16.16 0.97
CA GLU A 646 33.82 -17.26 1.92
C GLU A 646 32.54 -17.77 2.59
N ARG A 647 31.65 -16.87 3.02
CA ARG A 647 30.35 -17.24 3.58
C ARG A 647 29.49 -17.99 2.56
N ALA A 648 29.45 -17.53 1.31
CA ALA A 648 28.75 -18.20 0.22
C ALA A 648 29.27 -19.64 -0.01
N LYS A 649 30.60 -19.83 -0.06
CA LYS A 649 31.22 -21.17 -0.18
C LYS A 649 30.88 -22.07 1.00
N LYS A 650 30.88 -21.53 2.22
CA LYS A 650 30.54 -22.28 3.44
C LYS A 650 29.09 -22.76 3.40
N GLN A 651 28.17 -21.89 2.97
CA GLN A 651 26.75 -22.18 2.82
C GLN A 651 26.46 -23.25 1.75
N GLN A 652 27.09 -23.15 0.56
CA GLN A 652 26.90 -24.12 -0.53
C GLN A 652 27.23 -25.57 -0.11
N LYS A 653 28.20 -25.74 0.79
CA LYS A 653 28.63 -27.06 1.28
C LYS A 653 27.73 -27.64 2.37
N GLN A 654 26.81 -26.87 2.95
CA GLN A 654 25.91 -27.37 3.98
C GLN A 654 24.81 -28.25 3.39
N ASN A 655 24.41 -29.30 4.10
CA ASN A 655 23.24 -30.10 3.73
C ASN A 655 21.97 -29.43 4.30
N ILE A 656 21.23 -28.69 3.47
CA ILE A 656 20.06 -27.92 3.91
C ILE A 656 18.87 -28.84 4.14
N THR A 657 18.33 -28.83 5.36
CA THR A 657 17.16 -29.63 5.75
C THR A 657 15.86 -28.81 5.70
N VAL A 658 15.95 -27.51 5.96
CA VAL A 658 14.79 -26.62 6.06
C VAL A 658 15.00 -25.37 5.22
N VAL A 659 14.09 -25.12 4.29
CA VAL A 659 14.01 -23.89 3.50
C VAL A 659 12.74 -23.14 3.91
N ILE A 660 12.87 -21.92 4.42
CA ILE A 660 11.76 -21.05 4.79
C ILE A 660 11.87 -19.71 4.06
N GLY A 661 10.77 -18.95 3.94
CA GLY A 661 10.86 -17.57 3.45
C GLY A 661 9.65 -17.06 2.69
N ASN A 662 9.84 -15.88 2.08
CA ASN A 662 8.89 -15.24 1.18
C ASN A 662 9.60 -14.90 -0.15
N PRO A 663 9.60 -15.81 -1.14
CA PRO A 663 10.30 -15.58 -2.40
C PRO A 663 9.72 -14.41 -3.21
N PRO A 664 10.49 -13.77 -4.10
CA PRO A 664 10.01 -12.66 -4.92
C PRO A 664 8.95 -13.10 -5.95
N TYR A 665 7.97 -12.23 -6.24
CA TYR A 665 6.89 -12.48 -7.22
C TYR A 665 7.09 -11.63 -8.48
N SER A 666 7.60 -12.20 -9.55
CA SER A 666 7.80 -11.48 -10.82
C SER A 666 7.77 -12.43 -12.01
N VAL A 667 6.83 -12.21 -12.94
CA VAL A 667 6.79 -12.86 -14.26
C VAL A 667 7.63 -12.09 -15.29
N GLY A 668 8.07 -10.86 -14.97
CA GLY A 668 8.76 -9.93 -15.86
C GLY A 668 8.23 -8.49 -15.73
N GLN A 669 8.64 -7.62 -16.65
CA GLN A 669 8.24 -6.20 -16.71
C GLN A 669 6.80 -5.99 -17.21
N ASP A 670 6.19 -4.87 -16.80
CA ASP A 670 4.84 -4.46 -17.24
C ASP A 670 4.89 -3.85 -18.66
N SER A 671 5.90 -3.05 -18.96
CA SER A 671 6.16 -2.44 -20.26
C SER A 671 7.57 -2.78 -20.76
N VAL A 672 7.72 -2.88 -22.09
CA VAL A 672 9.06 -3.03 -22.70
C VAL A 672 9.89 -1.76 -22.51
N ASN A 673 9.25 -0.61 -22.31
CA ASN A 673 9.93 0.66 -22.05
C ASN A 673 10.58 0.67 -20.64
N ASP A 674 10.16 -0.19 -19.71
CA ASP A 674 10.70 -0.24 -18.35
C ASP A 674 12.15 -0.76 -18.32
N ASN A 675 12.53 -1.57 -19.32
CA ASN A 675 13.85 -2.20 -19.42
C ASN A 675 14.27 -2.99 -18.17
N ASN A 676 13.32 -3.68 -17.54
CA ASN A 676 13.47 -4.40 -16.29
C ASN A 676 13.06 -5.88 -16.43
N GLN A 677 13.54 -6.54 -17.49
CA GLN A 677 13.21 -7.94 -17.75
C GLN A 677 13.95 -8.86 -16.77
N ASN A 678 13.25 -9.88 -16.26
CA ASN A 678 13.85 -10.90 -15.39
C ASN A 678 15.09 -11.54 -16.04
N LEU A 679 16.11 -11.78 -15.22
CA LEU A 679 17.27 -12.57 -15.60
C LEU A 679 16.87 -14.02 -15.97
N LYS A 680 17.71 -14.63 -16.79
CA LYS A 680 17.62 -16.04 -17.18
C LYS A 680 18.66 -16.84 -16.41
N TYR A 681 18.25 -17.99 -15.86
CA TYR A 681 19.10 -18.89 -15.10
C TYR A 681 19.08 -20.23 -15.82
N LYS A 682 20.13 -20.55 -16.57
CA LYS A 682 20.07 -21.60 -17.59
C LYS A 682 19.78 -22.97 -16.97
N ALA A 683 20.56 -23.39 -15.97
CA ALA A 683 20.38 -24.68 -15.32
C ALA A 683 19.04 -24.76 -14.59
N LEU A 684 18.66 -23.71 -13.85
CA LEU A 684 17.38 -23.67 -13.14
C LEU A 684 16.17 -23.66 -14.09
N ASP A 685 16.22 -22.88 -15.16
CA ASP A 685 15.16 -22.81 -16.17
C ASP A 685 15.08 -24.14 -16.95
N GLU A 686 16.20 -24.83 -17.21
CA GLU A 686 16.21 -26.19 -17.77
C GLU A 686 15.56 -27.22 -16.83
N ARG A 687 15.78 -27.10 -15.51
CA ARG A 687 15.09 -27.92 -14.50
C ARG A 687 13.58 -27.67 -14.51
N ILE A 688 13.13 -26.42 -14.60
CA ILE A 688 11.70 -26.09 -14.74
C ILE A 688 11.12 -26.69 -16.02
N GLU A 689 11.81 -26.55 -17.16
CA GLU A 689 11.31 -27.07 -18.44
C GLU A 689 11.18 -28.59 -18.40
N THR A 690 12.18 -29.30 -17.89
CA THR A 690 12.21 -30.77 -17.85
C THR A 690 11.25 -31.39 -16.84
N THR A 691 10.89 -30.67 -15.77
CA THR A 691 9.95 -31.13 -14.73
C THR A 691 8.53 -30.62 -15.00
N TYR A 692 8.31 -29.31 -14.89
CA TYR A 692 6.98 -28.68 -14.99
C TYR A 692 6.57 -28.45 -16.44
N GLY A 693 7.51 -28.00 -17.29
CA GLY A 693 7.26 -27.61 -18.68
C GLY A 693 6.86 -28.78 -19.60
N THR A 694 7.43 -29.96 -19.40
CA THR A 694 7.14 -31.18 -20.18
C THR A 694 5.74 -31.73 -19.90
N ARG A 695 5.20 -31.50 -18.70
CA ARG A 695 3.91 -32.03 -18.24
C ARG A 695 2.73 -31.08 -18.45
N THR A 696 2.98 -29.78 -18.66
CA THR A 696 1.89 -28.82 -18.88
C THR A 696 1.30 -28.90 -20.30
N ASN A 697 -0.03 -28.85 -20.37
CA ASN A 697 -0.77 -28.74 -21.63
C ASN A 697 -0.94 -27.29 -22.11
N ALA A 698 -0.41 -26.31 -21.37
CA ALA A 698 -0.56 -24.89 -21.71
C ALA A 698 0.31 -24.47 -22.91
N THR A 699 -0.30 -23.77 -23.86
CA THR A 699 0.40 -23.24 -25.04
C THR A 699 1.43 -22.15 -24.69
N SER A 700 1.18 -21.37 -23.63
CA SER A 700 2.13 -20.37 -23.14
C SER A 700 2.68 -20.79 -21.79
N ARG A 701 4.00 -20.96 -21.72
CA ARG A 701 4.74 -21.39 -20.52
C ARG A 701 5.40 -20.23 -19.76
N ARG A 702 5.15 -18.97 -20.16
CA ARG A 702 5.84 -17.79 -19.62
C ARG A 702 5.78 -17.71 -18.09
N THR A 703 4.61 -17.99 -17.51
CA THR A 703 4.35 -17.88 -16.08
C THR A 703 4.98 -19.00 -15.23
N LEU A 704 5.49 -20.07 -15.86
CA LEU A 704 6.30 -21.09 -15.17
C LEU A 704 7.68 -20.56 -14.76
N TYR A 705 8.14 -19.51 -15.41
CA TYR A 705 9.43 -18.88 -15.15
C TYR A 705 9.31 -17.65 -14.24
N ASP A 706 8.18 -17.53 -13.52
CA ASP A 706 8.03 -16.55 -12.44
C ASP A 706 9.05 -16.84 -11.33
N SER A 707 9.62 -15.80 -10.72
CA SER A 707 10.63 -15.91 -9.67
C SER A 707 10.19 -16.79 -8.49
N TYR A 708 8.91 -16.82 -8.11
CA TYR A 708 8.46 -17.70 -7.01
C TYR A 708 8.38 -19.17 -7.42
N ILE A 709 8.19 -19.47 -8.72
CA ILE A 709 8.23 -20.85 -9.24
C ILE A 709 9.68 -21.33 -9.31
N ARG A 710 10.59 -20.45 -9.73
CA ARG A 710 12.04 -20.66 -9.64
C ARG A 710 12.48 -20.93 -8.21
N ALA A 711 11.95 -20.19 -7.23
CA ALA A 711 12.19 -20.45 -5.82
C ALA A 711 11.70 -21.83 -5.34
N ILE A 712 10.50 -22.26 -5.78
CA ILE A 712 9.99 -23.61 -5.46
C ILE A 712 10.90 -24.67 -6.08
N ARG A 713 11.24 -24.56 -7.38
CA ARG A 713 12.13 -25.53 -8.05
C ARG A 713 13.51 -25.56 -7.42
N TRP A 714 14.10 -24.40 -7.16
CA TRP A 714 15.40 -24.28 -6.49
C TRP A 714 15.39 -24.94 -5.12
N ALA A 715 14.37 -24.66 -4.29
CA ALA A 715 14.27 -25.25 -2.96
C ALA A 715 14.08 -26.77 -3.03
N SER A 716 13.27 -27.24 -3.99
CA SER A 716 13.02 -28.67 -4.22
C SER A 716 14.26 -29.43 -4.67
N ASP A 717 15.14 -28.77 -5.43
CA ASP A 717 16.45 -29.31 -5.85
C ASP A 717 17.53 -29.14 -4.77
N ARG A 718 17.41 -28.11 -3.91
CA ARG A 718 18.36 -27.83 -2.81
C ARG A 718 18.22 -28.79 -1.63
N ILE A 719 16.99 -29.28 -1.39
CA ILE A 719 16.71 -30.39 -0.48
C ILE A 719 16.94 -31.69 -1.24
N GLU A 720 17.92 -32.48 -0.80
CA GLU A 720 18.27 -33.75 -1.42
C GLU A 720 17.21 -34.82 -1.11
N ASP A 721 17.40 -35.62 -0.05
CA ASP A 721 16.54 -36.76 0.28
C ASP A 721 15.48 -36.46 1.35
N GLU A 722 15.84 -35.71 2.39
CA GLU A 722 15.01 -35.45 3.57
C GLU A 722 14.96 -33.94 3.88
N GLY A 723 13.76 -33.37 3.97
CA GLY A 723 13.62 -31.97 4.40
C GLY A 723 12.24 -31.35 4.17
N ILE A 724 12.17 -30.06 4.49
CA ILE A 724 10.95 -29.23 4.43
C ILE A 724 11.21 -27.95 3.64
N VAL A 725 10.33 -27.66 2.68
CA VAL A 725 10.20 -26.32 2.08
C VAL A 725 8.92 -25.68 2.61
N ALA A 726 9.01 -24.51 3.24
CA ALA A 726 7.84 -23.79 3.76
C ALA A 726 7.87 -22.32 3.32
N TYR A 727 7.02 -21.98 2.34
CA TYR A 727 6.96 -20.63 1.77
C TYR A 727 5.59 -19.98 1.93
N ILE A 728 5.59 -18.65 2.07
CA ILE A 728 4.46 -17.83 1.64
C ILE A 728 4.74 -17.31 0.23
N SER A 729 3.87 -17.63 -0.73
CA SER A 729 4.08 -17.29 -2.13
C SER A 729 2.81 -16.84 -2.85
N ASN A 730 2.94 -16.42 -4.11
CA ASN A 730 1.80 -16.21 -4.98
C ASN A 730 1.05 -17.53 -5.21
N GLY A 731 -0.19 -17.64 -4.74
CA GLY A 731 -1.02 -18.85 -4.82
C GLY A 731 -1.59 -19.15 -6.22
N GLY A 732 -1.11 -18.50 -7.28
CA GLY A 732 -1.58 -18.70 -8.65
C GLY A 732 -1.45 -20.15 -9.17
N TYR A 733 -0.50 -20.92 -8.63
CA TYR A 733 -0.29 -22.33 -8.97
C TYR A 733 -1.40 -23.27 -8.49
N ILE A 734 -2.25 -22.85 -7.54
CA ILE A 734 -3.31 -23.70 -6.98
C ILE A 734 -4.35 -24.07 -8.04
N ASP A 735 -4.72 -23.11 -8.90
CA ASP A 735 -5.82 -23.28 -9.87
C ASP A 735 -5.51 -22.68 -11.26
N GLY A 736 -4.29 -22.17 -11.48
CA GLY A 736 -3.90 -21.61 -12.77
C GLY A 736 -3.57 -22.69 -13.81
N ASN A 737 -4.03 -22.51 -15.05
CA ASN A 737 -3.94 -23.54 -16.09
C ASN A 737 -2.51 -23.86 -16.53
N THR A 738 -1.56 -22.91 -16.43
CA THR A 738 -0.16 -23.15 -16.81
C THR A 738 0.60 -24.00 -15.78
N TYR A 739 0.04 -24.17 -14.58
CA TYR A 739 0.71 -24.81 -13.44
C TYR A 739 0.26 -26.26 -13.21
N ASP A 740 -0.51 -26.85 -14.13
CA ASP A 740 -0.89 -28.28 -14.14
C ASP A 740 0.34 -29.20 -14.03
N GLY A 741 1.36 -28.96 -14.85
CA GLY A 741 2.60 -29.73 -14.80
C GLY A 741 3.38 -29.56 -13.48
N LEU A 742 3.36 -28.36 -12.88
CA LEU A 742 3.92 -28.12 -11.55
C LEU A 742 3.15 -28.93 -10.49
N ARG A 743 1.82 -28.83 -10.46
CA ARG A 743 0.97 -29.51 -9.47
C ARG A 743 1.17 -31.03 -9.51
N GLN A 744 1.24 -31.62 -10.70
CA GLN A 744 1.55 -33.04 -10.88
C GLN A 744 2.96 -33.39 -10.38
N SER A 745 3.96 -32.56 -10.70
CA SER A 745 5.34 -32.80 -10.27
C SER A 745 5.49 -32.73 -8.75
N LEU A 746 4.82 -31.79 -8.08
CA LEU A 746 4.86 -31.70 -6.62
C LEU A 746 4.29 -32.95 -5.94
N ILE A 747 3.20 -33.52 -6.47
CA ILE A 747 2.59 -34.75 -5.94
C ILE A 747 3.52 -35.96 -6.09
N ASP A 748 4.35 -35.99 -7.13
CA ASP A 748 5.31 -37.07 -7.35
C ASP A 748 6.59 -36.88 -6.52
N GLU A 749 7.04 -35.64 -6.29
CA GLU A 749 8.32 -35.32 -5.66
C GLU A 749 8.27 -35.23 -4.12
N PHE A 750 7.09 -35.03 -3.54
CA PHE A 750 6.91 -34.80 -2.11
C PHE A 750 5.91 -35.78 -1.50
N ASP A 751 6.20 -36.28 -0.30
CA ASP A 751 5.36 -37.27 0.39
C ASP A 751 4.11 -36.63 1.02
N ALA A 752 4.21 -35.37 1.44
CA ALA A 752 3.08 -34.60 1.95
C ALA A 752 3.17 -33.13 1.52
N ILE A 753 2.03 -32.56 1.12
CA ILE A 753 1.89 -31.17 0.69
C ILE A 753 0.79 -30.53 1.52
N TYR A 754 1.09 -29.47 2.24
CA TYR A 754 0.09 -28.64 2.92
C TYR A 754 -0.02 -27.29 2.20
N CYS A 755 -1.18 -27.01 1.63
CA CYS A 755 -1.46 -25.79 0.89
C CYS A 755 -2.59 -25.00 1.57
N TYR A 756 -2.23 -23.89 2.22
CA TYR A 756 -3.18 -22.99 2.86
C TYR A 756 -3.41 -21.76 1.97
N ASN A 757 -4.53 -21.73 1.26
CA ASN A 757 -4.96 -20.63 0.41
C ASN A 757 -5.48 -19.44 1.25
N LEU A 758 -4.72 -18.35 1.27
CA LEU A 758 -5.07 -17.12 1.99
C LEU A 758 -5.86 -16.12 1.11
N ARG A 759 -6.12 -16.48 -0.15
CA ARG A 759 -6.87 -15.68 -1.13
C ARG A 759 -6.25 -14.29 -1.34
N GLY A 760 -7.08 -13.25 -1.52
CA GLY A 760 -6.65 -11.86 -1.61
C GLY A 760 -6.35 -11.36 -3.03
N ASN A 761 -6.79 -12.06 -4.07
CA ASN A 761 -6.54 -11.64 -5.45
C ASN A 761 -7.35 -10.41 -5.86
N GLN A 762 -6.70 -9.24 -5.84
CA GLN A 762 -7.27 -7.96 -6.25
C GLN A 762 -6.89 -7.57 -7.69
N ARG A 763 -6.42 -8.52 -8.50
CA ARG A 763 -6.44 -8.42 -9.98
C ARG A 763 -7.78 -8.89 -10.56
N THR A 764 -8.70 -9.31 -9.69
CA THR A 764 -10.11 -9.55 -9.98
C THR A 764 -10.94 -8.28 -9.73
N SER A 765 -12.23 -8.30 -10.04
CA SER A 765 -13.15 -7.19 -9.83
C SER A 765 -14.57 -7.71 -9.56
N GLY A 766 -15.48 -6.83 -9.13
CA GLY A 766 -16.87 -7.19 -8.86
C GLY A 766 -17.02 -8.12 -7.65
N GLU A 767 -17.89 -9.12 -7.79
CA GLU A 767 -18.18 -10.10 -6.73
C GLU A 767 -16.97 -10.97 -6.37
N GLN A 768 -16.18 -11.39 -7.37
CA GLN A 768 -14.99 -12.20 -7.12
C GLN A 768 -13.98 -11.46 -6.21
N SER A 769 -13.76 -10.16 -6.45
CA SER A 769 -12.86 -9.34 -5.63
C SER A 769 -13.35 -9.21 -4.18
N ARG A 770 -14.69 -9.19 -3.96
CA ARG A 770 -15.28 -9.21 -2.61
C ARG A 770 -15.05 -10.54 -1.90
N LYS A 771 -15.28 -11.66 -2.60
CA LYS A 771 -15.02 -13.01 -2.09
C LYS A 771 -13.57 -13.20 -1.72
N GLU A 772 -12.64 -12.77 -2.57
CA GLU A 772 -11.19 -12.81 -2.30
C GLU A 772 -10.80 -12.09 -1.01
N GLY A 773 -11.52 -11.03 -0.65
CA GLY A 773 -11.33 -10.29 0.60
C GLY A 773 -10.02 -9.51 0.67
N GLY A 774 -9.55 -9.25 1.89
CA GLY A 774 -8.36 -8.47 2.18
C GLY A 774 -7.07 -9.13 1.68
N LYS A 775 -6.12 -8.29 1.25
CA LYS A 775 -4.78 -8.67 0.78
C LYS A 775 -3.83 -8.86 1.96
N ILE A 776 -3.19 -10.02 2.09
CA ILE A 776 -2.22 -10.31 3.18
C ILE A 776 -1.09 -9.27 3.23
N PHE A 777 -0.56 -8.86 2.07
CA PHE A 777 0.51 -7.86 1.97
C PHE A 777 0.00 -6.42 1.72
N GLY A 778 -1.31 -6.14 1.85
CA GLY A 778 -1.84 -4.79 1.71
C GLY A 778 -1.59 -4.21 0.31
N SER A 779 -0.92 -3.08 0.19
CA SER A 779 -0.53 -2.49 -1.11
C SER A 779 0.64 -3.21 -1.79
N GLY A 780 1.42 -4.02 -1.06
CA GLY A 780 2.62 -4.69 -1.58
C GLY A 780 2.36 -5.81 -2.58
N SER A 781 1.17 -6.43 -2.57
CA SER A 781 0.78 -7.43 -3.57
C SER A 781 -0.72 -7.44 -3.81
N ARG A 782 -1.13 -7.65 -5.06
CA ARG A 782 -2.53 -7.84 -5.49
C ARG A 782 -2.84 -9.30 -5.88
N ASN A 783 -1.87 -10.20 -5.77
CA ASN A 783 -2.03 -11.60 -6.16
C ASN A 783 -2.77 -12.41 -5.09
N THR A 784 -3.26 -13.59 -5.47
CA THR A 784 -3.57 -14.65 -4.50
C THR A 784 -2.31 -14.93 -3.68
N VAL A 785 -2.45 -15.12 -2.38
CA VAL A 785 -1.36 -15.50 -1.48
C VAL A 785 -1.67 -16.85 -0.86
N ALA A 786 -0.68 -17.73 -0.78
CA ALA A 786 -0.83 -19.03 -0.14
C ALA A 786 0.43 -19.42 0.64
N ILE A 787 0.23 -20.16 1.73
CA ILE A 787 1.31 -20.82 2.46
C ILE A 787 1.42 -22.24 1.91
N LEU A 788 2.62 -22.65 1.49
CA LEU A 788 2.92 -23.95 0.93
C LEU A 788 4.01 -24.62 1.76
N ILE A 789 3.71 -25.79 2.32
CA ILE A 789 4.66 -26.61 3.06
C ILE A 789 4.80 -27.95 2.33
N LEU A 790 6.00 -28.25 1.85
CA LEU A 790 6.35 -29.44 1.09
C LEU A 790 7.29 -30.30 1.93
N ILE A 791 6.95 -31.59 2.10
CA ILE A 791 7.70 -32.54 2.93
C ILE A 791 8.29 -33.64 2.04
N LYS A 792 9.60 -33.82 2.12
CA LYS A 792 10.34 -34.89 1.44
C LYS A 792 10.98 -35.80 2.49
N ASP A 793 10.65 -37.09 2.49
CA ASP A 793 10.99 -38.09 3.52
C ASP A 793 11.51 -39.40 2.89
N GLY A 794 11.97 -39.35 1.63
CA GLY A 794 12.56 -40.48 0.92
C GLY A 794 11.64 -41.70 0.67
N LYS A 795 10.39 -41.67 1.11
CA LYS A 795 9.42 -42.79 0.98
C LYS A 795 8.90 -42.93 -0.46
N THR A 796 8.74 -41.82 -1.16
CA THR A 796 8.35 -41.73 -2.58
C THR A 796 9.40 -42.30 -3.55
N SER A 797 10.67 -42.44 -3.14
CA SER A 797 11.74 -43.06 -3.93
C SER A 797 11.52 -44.56 -4.22
N GLY A 798 10.50 -45.17 -3.62
CA GLY A 798 10.07 -46.56 -3.80
C GLY A 798 8.84 -46.77 -4.69
N GLY A 799 8.60 -45.93 -5.70
CA GLY A 799 7.87 -46.29 -6.93
C GLY A 799 6.38 -46.68 -6.86
N ASN A 800 5.64 -46.46 -5.76
CA ASN A 800 4.19 -46.77 -5.74
C ASN A 800 3.32 -45.94 -4.75
N SER A 801 3.83 -44.91 -4.08
CA SER A 801 3.00 -44.03 -3.23
C SER A 801 2.99 -42.60 -3.77
N GLN A 802 1.83 -42.10 -4.20
CA GLN A 802 1.64 -40.69 -4.52
C GLN A 802 1.64 -39.85 -3.24
N GLY A 803 2.18 -38.62 -3.32
CA GLY A 803 2.14 -37.66 -2.22
C GLY A 803 0.73 -37.29 -1.79
N THR A 804 0.53 -37.07 -0.49
CA THR A 804 -0.79 -36.67 0.05
C THR A 804 -0.93 -35.15 0.06
N LEU A 805 -2.01 -34.63 -0.55
CA LEU A 805 -2.30 -33.19 -0.59
C LEU A 805 -3.35 -32.80 0.45
N TYR A 806 -2.94 -31.95 1.39
CA TYR A 806 -3.78 -31.31 2.39
C TYR A 806 -4.04 -29.85 1.99
N TYR A 807 -5.29 -29.51 1.73
CA TYR A 807 -5.71 -28.17 1.31
C TYR A 807 -6.61 -27.50 2.34
N ARG A 808 -6.46 -26.18 2.48
CA ARG A 808 -7.43 -25.34 3.20
C ARG A 808 -7.61 -24.01 2.49
N ASP A 809 -8.86 -23.56 2.37
CA ASP A 809 -9.20 -22.16 2.07
C ASP A 809 -9.47 -21.41 3.38
N ILE A 810 -8.93 -20.21 3.53
CA ILE A 810 -9.12 -19.37 4.71
C ILE A 810 -10.57 -18.85 4.85
N GLY A 811 -11.31 -18.74 3.74
CA GLY A 811 -12.69 -18.27 3.70
C GLY A 811 -12.93 -17.05 2.80
N GLU A 812 -14.19 -16.84 2.42
CA GLU A 812 -14.63 -15.71 1.59
C GLU A 812 -14.94 -14.46 2.41
N TYR A 813 -14.82 -13.27 1.81
CA TYR A 813 -15.21 -11.96 2.36
C TYR A 813 -14.43 -11.51 3.61
N LEU A 814 -13.40 -12.23 4.01
CA LEU A 814 -12.59 -11.87 5.17
C LEU A 814 -11.69 -10.66 4.89
N THR A 815 -11.64 -9.72 5.81
CA THR A 815 -10.68 -8.61 5.81
C THR A 815 -9.25 -9.13 6.03
N ARG A 816 -8.24 -8.28 5.82
CA ARG A 816 -6.83 -8.68 6.05
C ARG A 816 -6.63 -9.05 7.51
N GLU A 817 -7.18 -8.26 8.42
CA GLU A 817 -7.01 -8.35 9.86
C GLU A 817 -7.68 -9.61 10.42
N GLU A 818 -8.85 -9.99 9.88
CA GLU A 818 -9.51 -11.27 10.23
C GLU A 818 -8.70 -12.47 9.76
N LYS A 819 -8.12 -12.43 8.56
CA LYS A 819 -7.22 -13.47 8.05
C LYS A 819 -5.98 -13.63 8.94
N LEU A 820 -5.29 -12.53 9.24
CA LEU A 820 -4.10 -12.54 10.09
C LEU A 820 -4.41 -13.04 11.51
N ARG A 821 -5.53 -12.63 12.11
CA ARG A 821 -5.99 -13.15 13.41
C ARG A 821 -6.25 -14.65 13.38
N THR A 822 -6.82 -15.16 12.29
CA THR A 822 -7.09 -16.59 12.11
C THR A 822 -5.78 -17.39 12.03
N ILE A 823 -4.85 -16.94 11.17
CA ILE A 823 -3.52 -17.54 11.01
C ILE A 823 -2.73 -17.50 12.33
N GLY A 824 -2.79 -16.39 13.07
CA GLY A 824 -2.09 -16.25 14.35
C GLY A 824 -2.56 -17.22 15.44
N ARG A 825 -3.78 -17.78 15.33
CA ARG A 825 -4.35 -18.75 16.28
C ARG A 825 -4.22 -20.20 15.83
N GLN A 826 -3.78 -20.44 14.61
CA GLN A 826 -3.68 -21.77 14.01
C GLN A 826 -2.23 -22.23 13.86
N ASP A 827 -2.05 -23.51 13.63
CA ASP A 827 -0.81 -24.22 13.36
C ASP A 827 -1.13 -25.46 12.50
N LEU A 828 -0.12 -26.26 12.17
CA LEU A 828 -0.29 -27.43 11.31
C LEU A 828 -1.31 -28.45 11.85
N GLY A 829 -1.43 -28.61 13.17
CA GLY A 829 -2.34 -29.58 13.80
C GLY A 829 -3.78 -29.06 14.01
N THR A 830 -3.95 -27.76 14.20
CA THR A 830 -5.24 -27.09 14.41
C THR A 830 -5.94 -26.67 13.13
N VAL A 831 -5.23 -26.52 12.01
CA VAL A 831 -5.87 -26.28 10.72
C VAL A 831 -6.68 -27.51 10.32
N GLU A 832 -7.95 -27.29 10.01
CA GLU A 832 -8.87 -28.30 9.48
C GLU A 832 -8.56 -28.58 7.99
N TRP A 833 -7.51 -29.36 7.77
CA TRP A 833 -7.07 -29.78 6.44
C TRP A 833 -8.08 -30.69 5.76
N HIS A 834 -8.30 -30.46 4.46
CA HIS A 834 -9.05 -31.34 3.60
C HIS A 834 -8.09 -32.08 2.69
N GLU A 835 -8.12 -33.41 2.72
CA GLU A 835 -7.37 -34.20 1.76
C GLU A 835 -8.03 -34.09 0.37
N ILE A 836 -7.23 -33.74 -0.63
CA ILE A 836 -7.67 -33.59 -2.02
C ILE A 836 -6.95 -34.63 -2.87
N ILE A 837 -7.70 -35.36 -3.68
CA ILE A 837 -7.17 -36.24 -4.73
C ILE A 837 -7.18 -35.44 -6.05
N PRO A 838 -6.02 -35.07 -6.62
CA PRO A 838 -5.97 -34.39 -7.90
C PRO A 838 -6.61 -35.25 -9.01
N ASN A 839 -7.32 -34.62 -9.95
CA ASN A 839 -7.84 -35.33 -11.12
C ASN A 839 -6.72 -35.64 -12.14
N ALA A 840 -7.06 -36.36 -13.22
CA ALA A 840 -6.09 -36.74 -14.28
C ALA A 840 -5.37 -35.54 -14.91
N GLU A 841 -6.01 -34.37 -14.92
CA GLU A 841 -5.46 -33.14 -15.46
C GLU A 841 -4.61 -32.34 -14.46
N GLY A 842 -4.44 -32.85 -13.24
CA GLY A 842 -3.67 -32.22 -12.18
C GLY A 842 -4.39 -31.06 -11.49
N ASP A 843 -5.71 -30.95 -11.58
CA ASP A 843 -6.49 -29.92 -10.86
C ASP A 843 -6.62 -30.27 -9.38
N TRP A 844 -6.17 -29.36 -8.50
CA TRP A 844 -6.38 -29.50 -7.05
C TRP A 844 -7.79 -29.08 -6.64
N ILE A 845 -8.22 -27.89 -7.07
CA ILE A 845 -9.57 -27.36 -6.83
C ILE A 845 -10.27 -27.09 -8.16
N ASN A 846 -11.58 -26.84 -8.11
CA ASN A 846 -12.41 -26.59 -9.29
C ASN A 846 -12.15 -27.65 -10.38
N GLN A 847 -12.26 -28.92 -10.00
CA GLN A 847 -11.99 -30.05 -10.88
C GLN A 847 -13.03 -30.10 -11.99
N ARG A 848 -12.57 -30.38 -13.21
CA ARG A 848 -13.38 -30.47 -14.42
C ARG A 848 -14.28 -31.70 -14.43
N ASP A 849 -15.38 -31.63 -15.18
CA ASP A 849 -16.31 -32.75 -15.39
C ASP A 849 -15.85 -33.59 -16.59
N ASP A 850 -15.63 -34.89 -16.39
CA ASP A 850 -15.17 -35.81 -17.44
C ASP A 850 -16.13 -35.87 -18.64
N THR A 851 -17.43 -35.58 -18.45
CA THR A 851 -18.42 -35.57 -19.54
C THR A 851 -18.21 -34.40 -20.50
N PHE A 852 -17.62 -33.29 -20.05
CA PHE A 852 -17.38 -32.11 -20.88
C PHE A 852 -16.46 -32.43 -22.06
N ALA A 853 -15.44 -33.27 -21.84
CA ALA A 853 -14.49 -33.69 -22.86
C ALA A 853 -15.14 -34.45 -24.03
N ASN A 854 -16.30 -35.07 -23.83
CA ASN A 854 -17.02 -35.83 -24.86
C ASN A 854 -17.82 -34.94 -25.83
N TYR A 855 -18.09 -33.68 -25.46
CA TYR A 855 -18.82 -32.76 -26.32
C TYR A 855 -17.95 -32.16 -27.43
N GLN A 856 -18.59 -31.75 -28.52
CA GLN A 856 -17.92 -31.23 -29.70
C GLN A 856 -17.23 -29.90 -29.38
N ALA A 857 -15.94 -29.79 -29.70
CA ALA A 857 -15.18 -28.58 -29.45
C ALA A 857 -15.68 -27.40 -30.30
N LEU A 858 -15.70 -26.21 -29.72
CA LEU A 858 -16.02 -24.98 -30.44
C LEU A 858 -14.97 -24.68 -31.53
N GLY A 859 -13.70 -24.88 -31.22
CA GLY A 859 -12.56 -24.72 -32.12
C GLY A 859 -11.36 -25.49 -31.59
N ASP A 860 -10.56 -26.05 -32.49
CA ASP A 860 -9.30 -26.74 -32.17
C ASP A 860 -8.22 -26.34 -33.18
N ARG A 861 -6.99 -26.09 -32.69
CA ARG A 861 -5.84 -25.74 -33.52
C ARG A 861 -4.95 -26.94 -33.86
N ASN A 862 -5.08 -28.05 -33.13
CA ASN A 862 -4.13 -29.15 -33.13
C ASN A 862 -4.77 -30.52 -33.43
N SER A 863 -6.09 -30.61 -33.60
CA SER A 863 -6.78 -31.87 -33.90
C SER A 863 -6.38 -32.42 -35.29
N THR A 864 -5.53 -33.45 -35.29
CA THR A 864 -5.42 -34.43 -36.38
C THR A 864 -6.23 -35.71 -36.09
N GLU A 865 -6.65 -35.91 -34.83
CA GLU A 865 -7.42 -37.05 -34.36
C GLU A 865 -8.57 -36.58 -33.44
N GLY A 866 -9.83 -36.88 -33.81
CA GLY A 866 -11.05 -36.47 -33.09
C GLY A 866 -12.18 -35.99 -34.02
N PRO A 867 -13.42 -35.79 -33.51
CA PRO A 867 -14.49 -35.18 -34.30
C PRO A 867 -14.15 -33.72 -34.63
N GLU A 868 -14.39 -33.31 -35.87
CA GLU A 868 -14.09 -31.95 -36.32
C GLU A 868 -14.76 -30.88 -35.41
N PRO A 869 -14.08 -29.77 -35.11
CA PRO A 869 -14.66 -28.68 -34.35
C PRO A 869 -15.81 -28.00 -35.10
N ILE A 870 -16.67 -27.31 -34.37
CA ILE A 870 -17.81 -26.55 -34.94
C ILE A 870 -17.31 -25.49 -35.91
N PHE A 871 -16.31 -24.71 -35.49
CA PHE A 871 -15.68 -23.67 -36.31
C PHE A 871 -14.36 -24.17 -36.89
N ALA A 872 -14.20 -24.05 -38.21
CA ALA A 872 -12.97 -24.39 -38.91
C ALA A 872 -11.80 -23.50 -38.47
N THR A 873 -12.06 -22.24 -38.13
CA THR A 873 -11.05 -21.33 -37.61
C THR A 873 -11.61 -20.31 -36.62
N TYR A 874 -10.73 -19.79 -35.78
CA TYR A 874 -11.01 -18.74 -34.80
C TYR A 874 -9.73 -17.96 -34.52
N SER A 875 -9.86 -16.75 -33.97
CA SER A 875 -8.72 -15.89 -33.69
C SER A 875 -8.72 -15.42 -32.24
N LEU A 876 -7.55 -15.12 -31.70
CA LEU A 876 -7.48 -14.20 -30.56
C LEU A 876 -7.96 -12.82 -31.01
N GLY A 877 -8.49 -12.01 -30.09
CA GLY A 877 -8.71 -10.59 -30.36
C GLY A 877 -7.40 -9.84 -30.63
N LEU A 878 -7.50 -8.61 -31.12
CA LEU A 878 -6.35 -7.83 -31.55
C LEU A 878 -5.50 -7.37 -30.34
N GLY A 879 -4.24 -7.82 -30.31
CA GLY A 879 -3.25 -7.36 -29.33
C GLY A 879 -2.33 -6.31 -29.94
N THR A 880 -2.38 -5.08 -29.45
CA THR A 880 -1.57 -3.97 -30.01
C THR A 880 -0.25 -3.77 -29.24
N ASN A 881 -0.28 -3.98 -27.91
CA ASN A 881 0.74 -3.57 -26.93
C ASN A 881 1.01 -2.06 -26.89
N ARG A 882 0.14 -1.22 -27.48
CA ARG A 882 0.30 0.23 -27.55
C ARG A 882 -1.04 0.95 -27.73
N ASP A 883 -2.06 0.53 -26.97
CA ASP A 883 -3.44 0.97 -27.17
C ASP A 883 -3.59 2.50 -27.24
N ALA A 884 -2.92 3.25 -26.37
CA ALA A 884 -2.97 4.72 -26.37
C ALA A 884 -2.56 5.36 -27.71
N TRP A 885 -1.70 4.69 -28.48
CA TRP A 885 -1.18 5.16 -29.76
C TRP A 885 -2.03 4.76 -30.96
N VAL A 886 -2.71 3.61 -30.88
CA VAL A 886 -3.42 3.02 -32.04
C VAL A 886 -4.92 2.89 -31.86
N TYR A 887 -5.45 3.26 -30.69
CA TYR A 887 -6.89 3.42 -30.42
C TYR A 887 -7.18 4.84 -29.95
N ASN A 888 -8.26 5.44 -30.47
CA ASN A 888 -8.80 6.69 -29.93
C ASN A 888 -10.28 6.83 -30.32
N TYR A 889 -11.08 7.54 -29.53
CA TYR A 889 -12.42 7.93 -29.96
C TYR A 889 -12.38 8.92 -31.15
N SER A 890 -11.41 9.85 -31.17
CA SER A 890 -11.21 10.78 -32.29
C SER A 890 -10.34 10.17 -33.40
N GLU A 891 -10.88 10.11 -34.62
CA GLU A 891 -10.13 9.69 -35.80
C GLU A 891 -8.94 10.63 -36.10
N GLN A 892 -9.15 11.93 -35.92
CA GLN A 892 -8.11 12.94 -36.16
C GLN A 892 -6.96 12.80 -35.16
N LYS A 893 -7.24 12.69 -33.86
CA LYS A 893 -6.20 12.51 -32.84
C LYS A 893 -5.45 11.19 -33.04
N LEU A 894 -6.17 10.11 -33.37
CA LEU A 894 -5.54 8.83 -33.71
C LEU A 894 -4.54 8.99 -34.87
N SER A 895 -4.95 9.64 -35.95
CA SER A 895 -4.10 9.85 -37.13
C SER A 895 -2.83 10.64 -36.78
N THR A 896 -2.94 11.69 -35.95
CA THR A 896 -1.78 12.44 -35.46
C THR A 896 -0.87 11.60 -34.57
N ASN A 897 -1.43 10.81 -33.65
CA ASN A 897 -0.65 9.94 -32.76
C ASN A 897 0.15 8.90 -33.55
N VAL A 898 -0.50 8.25 -34.53
CA VAL A 898 0.12 7.23 -35.38
C VAL A 898 1.20 7.85 -36.27
N ALA A 899 0.95 9.00 -36.88
CA ALA A 899 1.98 9.71 -37.65
C ALA A 899 3.21 10.01 -36.78
N SER A 900 3.01 10.61 -35.61
CA SER A 900 4.10 10.97 -34.70
C SER A 900 4.90 9.75 -34.23
N THR A 901 4.26 8.61 -33.99
CA THR A 901 4.97 7.40 -33.52
C THR A 901 5.73 6.71 -34.66
N ILE A 902 5.19 6.72 -35.88
CA ILE A 902 5.88 6.22 -37.07
C ILE A 902 7.11 7.07 -37.39
N ASP A 903 6.97 8.40 -37.33
CA ASP A 903 8.08 9.32 -37.57
C ASP A 903 9.21 9.10 -36.58
N PHE A 904 8.88 8.97 -35.29
CA PHE A 904 9.87 8.66 -34.26
C PHE A 904 10.52 7.29 -34.49
N TYR A 905 9.73 6.25 -34.75
CA TYR A 905 10.25 4.91 -35.03
C TYR A 905 11.22 4.92 -36.23
N ASN A 906 10.86 5.56 -37.34
CA ASN A 906 11.71 5.63 -38.53
C ASN A 906 12.99 6.42 -38.24
N SER A 907 12.93 7.48 -37.42
CA SER A 907 14.13 8.20 -36.99
C SER A 907 15.09 7.33 -36.17
N GLU A 908 14.57 6.41 -35.35
CA GLU A 908 15.38 5.45 -34.60
C GLU A 908 16.01 4.40 -35.53
N VAL A 909 15.30 3.98 -36.58
CA VAL A 909 15.85 3.09 -37.62
C VAL A 909 17.05 3.75 -38.30
N ASP A 910 16.91 5.00 -38.72
CA ASP A 910 17.97 5.76 -39.40
C ASP A 910 19.18 5.97 -38.47
N ARG A 911 18.95 6.37 -37.21
CA ARG A 911 19.99 6.52 -36.18
C ARG A 911 20.71 5.19 -35.90
N PHE A 912 19.98 4.08 -35.84
CA PHE A 912 20.55 2.76 -35.60
C PHE A 912 21.42 2.30 -36.78
N GLU A 913 20.98 2.58 -38.01
CA GLU A 913 21.76 2.28 -39.21
C GLU A 913 23.09 3.04 -39.22
N GLU A 914 23.08 4.34 -38.88
CA GLU A 914 24.30 5.15 -38.78
C GLU A 914 25.24 4.63 -37.68
N SER A 915 24.70 4.26 -36.50
CA SER A 915 25.49 3.66 -35.42
C SER A 915 26.07 2.31 -35.80
N CYS A 916 25.37 1.49 -36.58
CA CYS A 916 25.92 0.22 -37.07
C CYS A 916 27.09 0.47 -38.02
N LYS A 917 26.98 1.47 -38.92
CA LYS A 917 28.06 1.86 -39.84
C LYS A 917 29.29 2.35 -39.08
N SER A 918 29.12 3.19 -38.07
CA SER A 918 30.25 3.73 -37.28
C SER A 918 30.95 2.68 -36.41
N ARG A 919 30.22 1.68 -35.90
CA ARG A 919 30.76 0.58 -35.08
C ARG A 919 31.19 -0.65 -35.90
N GLY A 920 31.05 -0.63 -37.23
CA GLY A 920 31.40 -1.76 -38.10
C GLY A 920 30.49 -2.99 -37.95
N ILE A 921 29.26 -2.83 -37.43
CA ILE A 921 28.31 -3.93 -37.24
C ILE A 921 27.63 -4.27 -38.56
N THR A 922 28.00 -5.41 -39.14
CA THR A 922 27.46 -5.87 -40.44
C THR A 922 26.19 -6.73 -40.32
N ARG A 923 25.96 -7.36 -39.17
CA ARG A 923 24.80 -8.23 -38.89
C ARG A 923 24.17 -7.91 -37.54
N PRO A 924 23.42 -6.79 -37.44
CA PRO A 924 22.78 -6.39 -36.19
C PRO A 924 21.81 -7.45 -35.68
N GLN A 925 21.89 -7.75 -34.40
CA GLN A 925 20.96 -8.59 -33.66
C GLN A 925 19.87 -7.75 -33.00
N THR A 926 18.81 -8.40 -32.51
CA THR A 926 17.74 -7.70 -31.77
C THR A 926 18.28 -7.06 -30.48
N SER A 927 19.24 -7.69 -29.81
CA SER A 927 19.92 -7.16 -28.62
C SER A 927 20.68 -5.85 -28.90
N ASP A 928 21.25 -5.71 -30.09
CA ASP A 928 21.94 -4.47 -30.49
C ASP A 928 20.97 -3.31 -30.62
N ALA A 929 19.79 -3.57 -31.20
CA ALA A 929 18.73 -2.56 -31.28
C ALA A 929 18.15 -2.26 -29.89
N GLU A 930 17.92 -3.29 -29.07
CA GLU A 930 17.37 -3.14 -27.72
C GLU A 930 18.26 -2.28 -26.82
N THR A 931 19.58 -2.41 -26.91
CA THR A 931 20.51 -1.55 -26.15
C THR A 931 20.64 -0.13 -26.71
N PHE A 932 20.23 0.10 -27.96
CA PHE A 932 20.38 1.37 -28.65
C PHE A 932 19.18 2.32 -28.53
N ILE A 933 17.96 1.78 -28.66
CA ILE A 933 16.73 2.56 -28.83
C ILE A 933 16.42 3.50 -27.64
N ASP A 934 15.89 4.68 -27.97
CA ASP A 934 15.27 5.57 -27.00
C ASP A 934 13.88 5.05 -26.58
N ARG A 935 13.67 4.91 -25.27
CA ARG A 935 12.45 4.34 -24.65
C ARG A 935 11.49 5.41 -24.13
N ASN A 936 11.62 6.66 -24.55
CA ASN A 936 10.73 7.73 -24.12
C ASN A 936 9.24 7.39 -24.40
N PRO A 937 8.42 7.15 -23.34
CA PRO A 937 7.04 6.69 -23.50
C PRO A 937 6.12 7.74 -24.14
N THR A 938 6.52 9.02 -24.14
CA THR A 938 5.79 10.12 -24.81
C THR A 938 5.98 10.14 -26.32
N LYS A 939 6.84 9.28 -26.87
CA LYS A 939 7.13 9.17 -28.31
C LYS A 939 6.69 7.85 -28.90
N ILE A 940 6.89 6.76 -28.16
CA ILE A 940 6.56 5.43 -28.63
C ILE A 940 6.40 4.45 -27.46
N SER A 941 5.50 3.49 -27.66
CA SER A 941 5.40 2.29 -26.82
C SER A 941 6.00 1.10 -27.56
N TRP A 942 7.18 0.66 -27.10
CA TRP A 942 7.92 -0.44 -27.69
C TRP A 942 7.28 -1.79 -27.38
N SER A 943 7.57 -2.78 -28.23
CA SER A 943 7.12 -4.16 -28.02
C SER A 943 8.14 -5.12 -28.61
N SER A 944 8.15 -6.37 -28.14
CA SER A 944 9.04 -7.41 -28.65
C SER A 944 8.84 -7.73 -30.14
N SER A 945 7.73 -7.33 -30.76
CA SER A 945 7.54 -7.44 -32.23
C SER A 945 8.07 -6.24 -33.02
N LEU A 946 8.29 -5.09 -32.37
CA LEU A 946 8.70 -3.84 -33.02
C LEU A 946 10.22 -3.68 -33.04
N ILE A 947 10.90 -4.00 -31.93
CA ILE A 947 12.37 -3.91 -31.81
C ILE A 947 13.11 -4.71 -32.90
N PRO A 948 12.72 -5.98 -33.22
CA PRO A 948 13.38 -6.73 -34.30
C PRO A 948 13.24 -6.09 -35.69
N LYS A 949 12.31 -5.14 -35.89
CA LYS A 949 12.17 -4.42 -37.16
C LYS A 949 13.20 -3.29 -37.28
N VAL A 950 13.59 -2.68 -36.16
CA VAL A 950 14.74 -1.75 -36.10
C VAL A 950 16.03 -2.48 -36.45
N ALA A 951 16.27 -3.65 -35.85
CA ALA A 951 17.43 -4.49 -36.17
C ALA A 951 17.48 -4.87 -37.67
N ARG A 952 16.31 -5.10 -38.29
CA ARG A 952 16.16 -5.39 -39.72
C ARG A 952 16.16 -4.15 -40.62
N ARG A 953 16.30 -2.94 -40.06
CA ARG A 953 16.27 -1.66 -40.80
C ARG A 953 15.00 -1.48 -41.62
N LYS A 954 13.86 -1.91 -41.08
CA LYS A 954 12.57 -1.82 -41.75
C LYS A 954 11.85 -0.54 -41.33
N ASN A 955 11.70 0.39 -42.26
CA ASN A 955 10.83 1.56 -42.10
C ASN A 955 9.34 1.19 -42.21
N ILE A 956 8.49 1.97 -41.55
CA ILE A 956 7.03 1.84 -41.56
C ILE A 956 6.44 3.02 -42.33
N ALA A 957 5.51 2.74 -43.23
CA ALA A 957 4.78 3.76 -43.98
C ALA A 957 3.40 4.02 -43.33
N LEU A 958 3.01 5.30 -43.28
CA LEU A 958 1.67 5.69 -42.84
C LEU A 958 0.65 5.42 -43.94
N ASP A 959 -0.44 4.73 -43.60
CA ASP A 959 -1.55 4.41 -44.50
C ASP A 959 -2.87 4.62 -43.77
N LEU A 960 -3.46 5.82 -43.89
CA LEU A 960 -4.69 6.19 -43.20
C LEU A 960 -5.92 5.37 -43.64
N SER A 961 -5.85 4.64 -44.76
CA SER A 961 -6.94 3.74 -45.15
C SER A 961 -7.11 2.55 -44.19
N ARG A 962 -6.14 2.33 -43.29
CA ARG A 962 -6.16 1.31 -42.24
C ARG A 962 -6.85 1.77 -40.95
N VAL A 963 -7.31 3.02 -40.89
CA VAL A 963 -8.12 3.51 -39.78
C VAL A 963 -9.53 2.95 -39.92
N VAL A 964 -9.94 2.12 -38.95
CA VAL A 964 -11.22 1.40 -38.98
C VAL A 964 -11.89 1.43 -37.61
N PRO A 965 -13.23 1.37 -37.53
CA PRO A 965 -13.92 1.21 -36.27
C PRO A 965 -13.69 -0.20 -35.69
N SER A 966 -13.54 -0.28 -34.38
CA SER A 966 -13.21 -1.52 -33.65
C SER A 966 -13.90 -1.54 -32.29
N TYR A 967 -14.20 -2.74 -31.78
CA TYR A 967 -14.68 -2.92 -30.41
C TYR A 967 -13.49 -2.91 -29.45
N TYR A 968 -13.27 -1.78 -28.78
CA TYR A 968 -12.22 -1.68 -27.77
C TYR A 968 -12.60 -2.46 -26.50
N ARG A 969 -13.85 -2.29 -26.04
CA ARG A 969 -14.44 -3.03 -24.91
C ARG A 969 -15.91 -3.31 -25.20
N VAL A 970 -16.57 -4.02 -24.28
CA VAL A 970 -18.02 -4.28 -24.32
C VAL A 970 -18.79 -2.98 -24.58
N PHE A 971 -19.58 -2.95 -25.66
CA PHE A 971 -20.40 -1.80 -26.09
C PHE A 971 -19.63 -0.47 -26.19
N CYS A 972 -18.33 -0.55 -26.48
CA CYS A 972 -17.43 0.59 -26.56
C CYS A 972 -16.65 0.51 -27.88
N ARG A 973 -17.12 1.25 -28.88
CA ARG A 973 -16.42 1.40 -30.16
C ARG A 973 -15.40 2.54 -30.10
N GLN A 974 -14.26 2.33 -30.76
CA GLN A 974 -13.21 3.33 -30.97
C GLN A 974 -12.63 3.18 -32.37
N ASN A 975 -11.96 4.22 -32.86
CA ASN A 975 -11.16 4.14 -34.06
C ASN A 975 -9.86 3.39 -33.76
N LEU A 976 -9.45 2.52 -34.68
CA LEU A 976 -8.27 1.66 -34.59
C LEU A 976 -7.42 1.84 -35.85
N TYR A 977 -6.10 1.97 -35.67
CA TYR A 977 -5.15 1.79 -36.78
C TYR A 977 -4.76 0.30 -36.91
N PHE A 978 -5.42 -0.41 -37.84
CA PHE A 978 -5.26 -1.85 -38.02
C PHE A 978 -4.12 -2.16 -39.00
N ASP A 979 -2.91 -2.25 -38.45
CA ASP A 979 -1.67 -2.34 -39.21
C ASP A 979 -0.77 -3.50 -38.76
N ARG A 980 -0.26 -4.27 -39.73
CA ARG A 980 0.61 -5.43 -39.46
C ARG A 980 1.90 -5.03 -38.76
N ASP A 981 2.36 -3.80 -38.96
CA ASP A 981 3.63 -3.36 -38.41
C ASP A 981 3.53 -2.81 -36.99
N LEU A 982 2.51 -2.00 -36.71
CA LEU A 982 2.24 -1.39 -35.42
C LEU A 982 1.31 -2.19 -34.51
N ASN A 983 0.71 -3.30 -34.94
CA ASN A 983 -0.01 -4.19 -34.03
C ASN A 983 0.87 -5.37 -33.61
N HIS A 984 0.93 -5.67 -32.31
CA HIS A 984 1.79 -6.74 -31.79
C HIS A 984 1.38 -8.14 -32.30
N ARG A 985 0.09 -8.47 -32.24
CA ARG A 985 -0.48 -9.74 -32.73
C ARG A 985 -1.88 -9.52 -33.32
N GLN A 986 -2.00 -9.72 -34.63
CA GLN A 986 -3.29 -9.67 -35.34
C GLN A 986 -3.99 -11.04 -35.40
N GLY A 987 -3.30 -12.14 -35.05
CA GLY A 987 -3.86 -13.49 -35.15
C GLY A 987 -4.33 -13.79 -36.57
N LYS A 988 -5.54 -14.36 -36.69
CA LYS A 988 -6.20 -14.63 -37.98
C LYS A 988 -7.24 -13.55 -38.33
N LEU A 989 -7.29 -12.43 -37.59
CA LEU A 989 -8.24 -11.34 -37.88
C LEU A 989 -8.15 -10.80 -39.30
N PRO A 990 -6.96 -10.71 -39.97
CA PRO A 990 -6.91 -10.29 -41.38
C PRO A 990 -7.68 -11.22 -42.34
N GLN A 991 -7.85 -12.50 -42.02
CA GLN A 991 -8.66 -13.43 -42.82
C GLN A 991 -10.17 -13.26 -42.54
N MET A 992 -10.53 -12.55 -41.47
CA MET A 992 -11.91 -12.36 -41.02
C MET A 992 -12.41 -10.96 -41.39
N PHE A 993 -11.50 -9.98 -41.38
CA PHE A 993 -11.70 -8.57 -41.70
C PHE A 993 -10.52 -8.09 -42.59
N PRO A 994 -10.45 -8.54 -43.86
CA PRO A 994 -9.33 -8.21 -44.75
C PRO A 994 -9.31 -6.74 -45.17
N SER A 995 -10.48 -6.13 -45.31
CA SER A 995 -10.62 -4.69 -45.56
C SER A 995 -11.94 -4.16 -44.99
N PRO A 996 -12.12 -2.83 -44.89
CA PRO A 996 -13.37 -2.22 -44.44
C PRO A 996 -14.59 -2.57 -45.30
N ARG A 997 -14.41 -3.08 -46.52
CA ARG A 997 -15.51 -3.45 -47.44
C ARG A 997 -16.11 -4.81 -47.15
N GLN A 998 -15.38 -5.71 -46.49
CA GLN A 998 -15.85 -7.06 -46.19
C GLN A 998 -16.48 -7.09 -44.79
N GLU A 999 -17.80 -7.04 -44.74
CA GLU A 999 -18.57 -7.13 -43.50
C GLU A 999 -18.60 -8.56 -42.96
N ASN A 1000 -18.34 -8.71 -41.66
CA ASN A 1000 -18.40 -10.00 -40.99
C ASN A 1000 -19.04 -9.84 -39.60
N PHE A 1001 -19.48 -10.95 -39.02
CA PHE A 1001 -19.95 -10.98 -37.65
C PHE A 1001 -19.54 -12.29 -36.98
N GLY A 1002 -19.59 -12.30 -35.66
CA GLY A 1002 -19.24 -13.46 -34.87
C GLY A 1002 -19.60 -13.21 -33.41
N PHE A 1003 -19.08 -14.06 -32.53
CA PHE A 1003 -19.10 -13.75 -31.11
C PHE A 1003 -17.72 -13.90 -30.49
N TYR A 1004 -17.47 -13.05 -29.52
CA TYR A 1004 -16.27 -13.07 -28.70
C TYR A 1004 -16.58 -13.76 -27.39
N VAL A 1005 -15.72 -14.69 -26.97
CA VAL A 1005 -15.74 -15.30 -25.65
C VAL A 1005 -14.51 -14.87 -24.87
N ASN A 1006 -14.64 -14.64 -23.57
CA ASN A 1006 -13.46 -14.43 -22.73
C ASN A 1006 -12.56 -15.68 -22.72
N GLY A 1007 -11.26 -15.47 -22.52
CA GLY A 1007 -10.31 -16.58 -22.49
C GLY A 1007 -10.55 -17.49 -21.28
N PHE A 1008 -10.24 -18.78 -21.44
CA PHE A 1008 -10.27 -19.79 -20.38
C PHE A 1008 -9.13 -19.61 -19.35
N HIS A 1009 -8.66 -18.39 -19.14
CA HIS A 1009 -7.75 -17.96 -18.07
C HIS A 1009 -8.30 -16.70 -17.37
N ALA A 1010 -9.52 -16.29 -17.72
CA ALA A 1010 -10.14 -15.10 -17.18
C ALA A 1010 -10.42 -15.32 -15.69
N THR A 1011 -10.08 -14.31 -14.88
CA THR A 1011 -10.40 -14.28 -13.45
C THR A 1011 -11.87 -13.92 -13.19
N ALA A 1012 -12.62 -13.60 -14.24
CA ALA A 1012 -14.04 -13.29 -14.19
C ALA A 1012 -14.83 -14.48 -14.73
N GLU A 1013 -16.12 -14.54 -14.40
CA GLU A 1013 -17.04 -15.56 -14.90
C GLU A 1013 -17.10 -15.58 -16.43
N PHE A 1014 -17.51 -16.73 -16.99
CA PHE A 1014 -17.65 -16.92 -18.42
C PHE A 1014 -18.58 -15.85 -19.03
N ALA A 1015 -18.11 -15.23 -20.11
CA ALA A 1015 -18.82 -14.15 -20.78
C ALA A 1015 -18.65 -14.25 -22.29
N LEU A 1016 -19.70 -13.87 -23.01
CA LEU A 1016 -19.69 -13.79 -24.47
C LEU A 1016 -20.53 -12.63 -24.99
N LEU A 1017 -20.16 -12.11 -26.16
CA LEU A 1017 -20.85 -11.01 -26.82
C LEU A 1017 -20.73 -11.14 -28.34
N ALA A 1018 -21.85 -10.99 -29.06
CA ALA A 1018 -21.84 -10.94 -30.52
C ALA A 1018 -21.32 -9.57 -30.98
N VAL A 1019 -20.42 -9.58 -31.96
CA VAL A 1019 -19.75 -8.39 -32.50
C VAL A 1019 -19.62 -8.49 -34.01
N ASN A 1020 -19.65 -7.34 -34.69
CA ASN A 1020 -19.52 -7.22 -36.14
C ASN A 1020 -18.32 -6.38 -36.60
N LEU A 1021 -17.44 -6.00 -35.67
CA LEU A 1021 -16.19 -5.29 -35.95
C LEU A 1021 -15.04 -6.05 -35.29
N ILE A 1022 -13.81 -5.64 -35.60
CA ILE A 1022 -12.59 -6.20 -35.02
C ILE A 1022 -12.67 -6.10 -33.49
N PRO A 1023 -12.57 -7.21 -32.73
CA PRO A 1023 -12.55 -7.15 -31.28
C PRO A 1023 -11.11 -6.98 -30.76
N CYS A 1024 -10.93 -6.07 -29.80
CA CYS A 1024 -9.72 -6.01 -28.98
C CYS A 1024 -9.51 -7.32 -28.20
N LEU A 1025 -8.26 -7.72 -28.01
CA LEU A 1025 -7.90 -8.90 -27.21
C LEU A 1025 -8.50 -8.85 -25.80
N ASP A 1026 -8.54 -7.66 -25.20
CA ASP A 1026 -9.05 -7.45 -23.86
C ASP A 1026 -10.48 -6.92 -23.85
N LEU A 1027 -11.34 -7.34 -24.79
CA LEU A 1027 -12.75 -6.89 -24.87
C LEU A 1027 -13.48 -6.96 -23.51
N PHE A 1028 -13.31 -8.06 -22.77
CA PHE A 1028 -13.81 -8.27 -21.41
C PHE A 1028 -12.80 -7.94 -20.29
N GLY A 1029 -11.63 -7.41 -20.65
CA GLY A 1029 -10.57 -6.99 -19.74
C GLY A 1029 -9.37 -7.94 -19.62
N LYS A 1030 -9.49 -9.22 -19.99
CA LYS A 1030 -8.37 -10.19 -19.99
C LYS A 1030 -8.54 -11.27 -21.05
N GLY A 1031 -7.98 -11.05 -22.24
CA GLY A 1031 -7.87 -12.04 -23.32
C GLY A 1031 -9.19 -12.65 -23.79
N GLY A 1032 -9.16 -13.26 -24.97
CA GLY A 1032 -10.32 -13.98 -25.48
C GLY A 1032 -10.22 -14.34 -26.94
N TYR A 1033 -11.29 -14.96 -27.42
CA TYR A 1033 -11.33 -15.59 -28.72
C TYR A 1033 -12.57 -15.13 -29.50
N PHE A 1034 -12.33 -14.76 -30.75
CA PHE A 1034 -13.35 -14.41 -31.71
C PHE A 1034 -13.65 -15.59 -32.63
N PHE A 1035 -14.92 -15.98 -32.67
CA PHE A 1035 -15.45 -17.03 -33.54
C PHE A 1035 -16.31 -16.37 -34.63
N PRO A 1036 -15.76 -16.14 -35.84
CA PRO A 1036 -16.49 -15.47 -36.90
C PRO A 1036 -17.45 -16.44 -37.59
N ARG A 1037 -18.54 -15.91 -38.14
CA ARG A 1037 -19.45 -16.64 -39.00
C ARG A 1037 -18.79 -16.99 -40.34
N TYR A 1038 -17.98 -16.08 -40.87
CA TYR A 1038 -17.32 -16.24 -42.17
C TYR A 1038 -15.81 -16.00 -42.09
N THR A 1039 -15.10 -16.50 -43.09
CA THR A 1039 -13.72 -16.09 -43.42
C THR A 1039 -13.64 -15.65 -44.87
N TYR A 1040 -12.53 -15.04 -45.25
CA TYR A 1040 -12.29 -14.52 -46.58
C TYR A 1040 -11.00 -15.12 -47.14
N GLY A 1041 -11.09 -15.71 -48.32
CA GLY A 1041 -9.95 -16.14 -49.14
C GLY A 1041 -9.72 -15.17 -50.29
N GLU A 1042 -8.47 -14.92 -50.65
CA GLU A 1042 -8.13 -14.14 -51.84
C GLU A 1042 -8.56 -14.93 -53.08
N LEU A 1043 -9.26 -14.29 -54.01
CA LEU A 1043 -9.49 -14.86 -55.34
C LEU A 1043 -8.20 -14.75 -56.13
N ASP A 1044 -7.67 -15.88 -56.60
CA ASP A 1044 -6.51 -15.91 -57.46
C ASP A 1044 -6.85 -15.13 -58.75
N SER A 1045 -6.34 -13.91 -58.86
CA SER A 1045 -6.50 -13.09 -60.06
C SER A 1045 -5.60 -13.69 -61.14
N GLY A 1046 -6.05 -14.78 -61.77
CA GLY A 1046 -5.42 -15.34 -62.96
C GLY A 1046 -5.27 -14.26 -64.03
N ASP A 1047 -4.15 -14.30 -64.77
CA ASP A 1047 -3.67 -13.41 -65.85
C ASP A 1047 -4.76 -12.71 -66.68
N GLY A 1048 -5.44 -11.74 -66.07
CA GLY A 1048 -6.58 -11.04 -66.63
C GLY A 1048 -6.33 -9.54 -66.63
N LEU A 1049 -6.85 -8.87 -67.65
CA LEU A 1049 -6.71 -7.45 -67.97
C LEU A 1049 -6.94 -6.48 -66.79
N PHE A 1050 -7.57 -6.92 -65.69
CA PHE A 1050 -7.82 -6.17 -64.46
C PHE A 1050 -6.62 -6.08 -63.49
N ALA A 1051 -5.63 -6.97 -63.58
CA ALA A 1051 -4.41 -6.88 -62.77
C ALA A 1051 -3.53 -5.68 -63.16
N ALA A 1052 -3.60 -5.25 -64.42
CA ALA A 1052 -2.84 -4.11 -64.94
C ALA A 1052 -3.40 -2.73 -64.53
N ALA A 1053 -4.59 -2.68 -63.91
CA ALA A 1053 -5.27 -1.44 -63.53
C ALA A 1053 -5.17 -1.10 -62.03
N GLY A 1054 -4.46 -1.89 -61.22
CA GLY A 1054 -4.32 -1.64 -59.78
C GLY A 1054 -5.64 -1.70 -58.99
N LEU A 1055 -6.66 -2.39 -59.51
CA LEU A 1055 -7.93 -2.59 -58.83
C LEU A 1055 -7.82 -3.68 -57.75
N ALA A 1056 -8.61 -3.52 -56.69
CA ALA A 1056 -8.56 -4.25 -55.43
C ALA A 1056 -8.56 -5.78 -55.60
N VAL A 1057 -7.82 -6.47 -54.73
CA VAL A 1057 -7.93 -7.93 -54.54
C VAL A 1057 -9.36 -8.25 -54.14
N ASP A 1058 -10.07 -9.02 -54.97
CA ASP A 1058 -11.41 -9.50 -54.64
C ASP A 1058 -11.30 -10.69 -53.68
N TYR A 1059 -12.17 -10.73 -52.67
CA TYR A 1059 -12.19 -11.77 -51.65
C TYR A 1059 -13.44 -12.65 -51.79
N GLN A 1060 -13.27 -13.97 -51.74
CA GLN A 1060 -14.38 -14.91 -51.64
C GLN A 1060 -14.75 -15.13 -50.16
N ARG A 1061 -16.03 -14.95 -49.83
CA ARG A 1061 -16.58 -15.27 -48.50
C ARG A 1061 -16.77 -16.78 -48.35
N LEU A 1062 -16.24 -17.35 -47.28
CA LEU A 1062 -16.26 -18.78 -46.96
C LEU A 1062 -17.00 -19.03 -45.64
N ASP A 1063 -17.80 -20.09 -45.57
CA ASP A 1063 -18.46 -20.52 -44.33
C ASP A 1063 -17.44 -21.04 -43.32
N ASN A 1064 -17.52 -20.55 -42.08
CA ASN A 1064 -16.62 -21.01 -41.02
C ASN A 1064 -17.20 -22.17 -40.19
N ILE A 1065 -18.49 -22.46 -40.29
CA ILE A 1065 -19.07 -23.69 -39.72
C ILE A 1065 -18.71 -24.86 -40.64
N THR A 1066 -18.12 -25.91 -40.07
CA THR A 1066 -17.64 -27.08 -40.84
C THR A 1066 -18.79 -27.87 -41.45
N ASP A 1067 -18.58 -28.43 -42.64
CA ASP A 1067 -19.57 -29.29 -43.29
C ASP A 1067 -19.80 -30.58 -42.50
N ALA A 1068 -18.76 -31.12 -41.85
CA ALA A 1068 -18.89 -32.26 -40.96
C ALA A 1068 -19.86 -31.98 -39.80
N THR A 1069 -19.78 -30.79 -39.19
CA THR A 1069 -20.72 -30.39 -38.13
C THR A 1069 -22.15 -30.31 -38.66
N LEU A 1070 -22.36 -29.73 -39.84
CA LEU A 1070 -23.70 -29.67 -40.44
C LEU A 1070 -24.29 -31.08 -40.65
N LEU A 1071 -23.50 -31.99 -41.24
CA LEU A 1071 -23.91 -33.38 -41.49
C LEU A 1071 -24.21 -34.14 -40.19
N ASP A 1072 -23.42 -33.90 -39.14
CA ASP A 1072 -23.62 -34.51 -37.82
C ASP A 1072 -24.93 -34.02 -37.17
N TYR A 1073 -25.23 -32.71 -37.26
CA TYR A 1073 -26.51 -32.17 -36.78
C TYR A 1073 -27.70 -32.69 -37.58
N HIS A 1074 -27.61 -32.76 -38.92
CA HIS A 1074 -28.65 -33.38 -39.76
C HIS A 1074 -28.93 -34.82 -39.34
N ARG A 1075 -27.87 -35.61 -39.12
CA ARG A 1075 -27.99 -37.00 -38.68
C ARG A 1075 -28.62 -37.10 -37.30
N ARG A 1076 -28.15 -36.30 -36.34
CA ARG A 1076 -28.56 -36.41 -34.94
C ARG A 1076 -30.01 -36.00 -34.71
N TYR A 1077 -30.46 -34.92 -35.36
CA TYR A 1077 -31.82 -34.41 -35.23
C TYR A 1077 -32.79 -34.98 -36.27
N SER A 1078 -32.29 -35.75 -37.26
CA SER A 1078 -33.07 -36.24 -38.39
C SER A 1078 -33.82 -35.11 -39.13
N ASP A 1079 -33.19 -33.92 -39.22
CA ASP A 1079 -33.76 -32.72 -39.82
C ASP A 1079 -32.78 -32.10 -40.83
N PRO A 1080 -32.99 -32.32 -42.15
CA PRO A 1080 -32.11 -31.77 -43.20
C PRO A 1080 -32.30 -30.26 -43.41
N THR A 1081 -33.30 -29.63 -42.77
CA THR A 1081 -33.55 -28.19 -42.90
C THR A 1081 -32.69 -27.34 -41.97
N ILE A 1082 -31.93 -27.97 -41.05
CA ILE A 1082 -30.96 -27.26 -40.20
C ILE A 1082 -29.88 -26.64 -41.10
N THR A 1083 -29.60 -25.36 -40.90
CA THR A 1083 -28.57 -24.64 -41.65
C THR A 1083 -27.33 -24.38 -40.80
N LYS A 1084 -26.21 -24.01 -41.42
CA LYS A 1084 -25.01 -23.54 -40.71
C LYS A 1084 -25.29 -22.30 -39.85
N ASP A 1085 -26.20 -21.43 -40.29
CA ASP A 1085 -26.67 -20.30 -39.49
C ASP A 1085 -27.38 -20.78 -38.22
N ASP A 1086 -28.26 -21.78 -38.33
CA ASP A 1086 -28.97 -22.32 -37.16
C ASP A 1086 -27.99 -22.92 -36.15
N ILE A 1087 -26.92 -23.56 -36.60
CA ILE A 1087 -25.86 -24.11 -35.72
C ILE A 1087 -25.07 -22.98 -35.05
N PHE A 1088 -24.73 -21.92 -35.78
CA PHE A 1088 -24.06 -20.74 -35.23
C PHE A 1088 -24.91 -20.08 -34.12
N TYR A 1089 -26.19 -19.83 -34.39
CA TYR A 1089 -27.08 -19.22 -33.41
C TYR A 1089 -27.45 -20.17 -32.27
N TYR A 1090 -27.58 -21.47 -32.54
CA TYR A 1090 -27.73 -22.49 -31.50
C TYR A 1090 -26.57 -22.42 -30.51
N THR A 1091 -25.33 -22.38 -31.02
CA THR A 1091 -24.13 -22.28 -30.20
C THR A 1091 -24.17 -21.01 -29.35
N TYR A 1092 -24.52 -19.87 -29.95
CA TYR A 1092 -24.61 -18.60 -29.22
C TYR A 1092 -25.71 -18.62 -28.14
N GLY A 1093 -26.87 -19.19 -28.44
CA GLY A 1093 -28.00 -19.31 -27.51
C GLY A 1093 -27.72 -20.28 -26.36
N LEU A 1094 -27.13 -21.45 -26.64
CA LEU A 1094 -26.76 -22.44 -25.62
C LEU A 1094 -25.75 -21.87 -24.63
N LEU A 1095 -24.74 -21.13 -25.11
CA LEU A 1095 -23.75 -20.47 -24.25
C LEU A 1095 -24.36 -19.34 -23.39
N HIS A 1096 -25.61 -18.96 -23.60
CA HIS A 1096 -26.38 -18.07 -22.71
C HIS A 1096 -27.20 -18.82 -21.65
N SER A 1097 -27.30 -20.15 -21.71
CA SER A 1097 -28.01 -20.95 -20.72
C SER A 1097 -27.33 -20.86 -19.34
N PRO A 1098 -28.04 -20.41 -18.29
CA PRO A 1098 -27.52 -20.44 -16.92
C PRO A 1098 -27.18 -21.85 -16.47
N GLN A 1099 -28.03 -22.83 -16.80
CA GLN A 1099 -27.83 -24.25 -16.46
C GLN A 1099 -26.52 -24.81 -17.04
N TYR A 1100 -26.18 -24.45 -18.28
CA TYR A 1100 -24.91 -24.87 -18.91
C TYR A 1100 -23.71 -24.23 -18.22
N ARG A 1101 -23.78 -22.92 -17.94
CA ARG A 1101 -22.69 -22.17 -17.31
C ARG A 1101 -22.43 -22.61 -15.87
N GLU A 1102 -23.47 -22.92 -15.12
CA GLU A 1102 -23.36 -23.42 -13.75
C GLU A 1102 -22.78 -24.84 -13.73
N LYS A 1103 -23.30 -25.75 -14.56
CA LYS A 1103 -22.83 -27.13 -14.61
C LYS A 1103 -21.34 -27.24 -15.00
N PHE A 1104 -20.91 -26.46 -16.00
CA PHE A 1104 -19.55 -26.53 -16.55
C PHE A 1104 -18.68 -25.33 -16.16
N ALA A 1105 -18.95 -24.70 -15.01
CA ALA A 1105 -18.23 -23.49 -14.57
C ALA A 1105 -16.71 -23.71 -14.47
N ALA A 1106 -16.29 -24.87 -13.95
CA ALA A 1106 -14.89 -25.25 -13.84
C ALA A 1106 -14.24 -25.45 -15.23
N ASP A 1107 -14.93 -26.14 -16.13
CA ASP A 1107 -14.48 -26.39 -17.50
C ASP A 1107 -14.35 -25.11 -18.32
N LEU A 1108 -15.36 -24.24 -18.28
CA LEU A 1108 -15.35 -22.95 -19.00
C LEU A 1108 -14.25 -22.01 -18.49
N LYS A 1109 -13.81 -22.20 -17.24
CA LYS A 1109 -12.66 -21.49 -16.67
C LYS A 1109 -11.32 -22.10 -17.11
N LYS A 1110 -11.27 -23.35 -17.59
CA LYS A 1110 -10.02 -24.09 -17.84
C LYS A 1110 -9.78 -24.45 -19.31
N ALA A 1111 -10.82 -24.52 -20.12
CA ALA A 1111 -10.78 -24.87 -21.53
C ALA A 1111 -11.77 -24.04 -22.37
N LEU A 1112 -11.62 -24.09 -23.71
CA LEU A 1112 -12.63 -23.53 -24.61
C LEU A 1112 -13.98 -24.27 -24.44
N PRO A 1113 -15.12 -23.58 -24.63
CA PRO A 1113 -16.43 -24.22 -24.56
C PRO A 1113 -16.54 -25.43 -25.49
N ARG A 1114 -17.21 -26.48 -25.00
CA ARG A 1114 -17.61 -27.63 -25.80
C ARG A 1114 -19.12 -27.72 -25.82
N ILE A 1115 -19.68 -27.93 -27.01
CA ILE A 1115 -21.09 -27.71 -27.28
C ILE A 1115 -21.82 -29.05 -27.32
N PRO A 1116 -22.65 -29.36 -26.31
CA PRO A 1116 -23.53 -30.52 -26.34
C PRO A 1116 -24.64 -30.34 -27.38
N LYS A 1117 -25.26 -31.44 -27.77
CA LYS A 1117 -26.53 -31.47 -28.51
C LYS A 1117 -27.67 -31.65 -27.50
N VAL A 1118 -28.77 -30.93 -27.69
CA VAL A 1118 -29.89 -30.88 -26.73
C VAL A 1118 -31.21 -31.13 -27.43
N VAL A 1119 -32.19 -31.68 -26.72
CA VAL A 1119 -33.50 -32.04 -27.29
C VAL A 1119 -34.18 -30.84 -27.97
N ARG A 1120 -34.12 -29.65 -27.37
CA ARG A 1120 -34.80 -28.44 -27.84
C ARG A 1120 -33.91 -27.53 -28.69
N PHE A 1121 -33.19 -28.08 -29.66
CA PHE A 1121 -32.28 -27.35 -30.57
C PHE A 1121 -32.84 -26.04 -31.14
N ARG A 1122 -34.05 -26.08 -31.73
CA ARG A 1122 -34.66 -24.91 -32.38
C ARG A 1122 -34.92 -23.75 -31.40
N GLY A 1123 -35.31 -24.06 -30.17
CA GLY A 1123 -35.54 -23.04 -29.14
C GLY A 1123 -34.26 -22.25 -28.81
N PHE A 1124 -33.13 -22.95 -28.66
CA PHE A 1124 -31.83 -22.31 -28.46
C PHE A 1124 -31.36 -21.55 -29.71
N ALA A 1125 -31.56 -22.08 -30.91
CA ALA A 1125 -31.20 -21.40 -32.17
C ALA A 1125 -31.97 -20.09 -32.39
N GLU A 1126 -33.28 -20.08 -32.13
CA GLU A 1126 -34.11 -18.87 -32.24
C GLU A 1126 -33.74 -17.81 -31.19
N ALA A 1127 -33.53 -18.24 -29.93
CA ALA A 1127 -33.07 -17.35 -28.87
C ALA A 1127 -31.70 -16.74 -29.19
N GLY A 1128 -30.75 -17.57 -29.65
CA GLY A 1128 -29.43 -17.12 -30.06
C GLY A 1128 -29.46 -16.13 -31.23
N ARG A 1129 -30.38 -16.31 -32.19
CA ARG A 1129 -30.58 -15.36 -33.30
C ARG A 1129 -31.10 -14.01 -32.81
N LYS A 1130 -32.08 -14.01 -31.90
CA LYS A 1130 -32.60 -12.78 -31.27
C LYS A 1130 -31.50 -12.05 -30.47
N LEU A 1131 -30.74 -12.79 -29.66
CA LEU A 1131 -29.64 -12.25 -28.87
C LEU A 1131 -28.53 -11.66 -29.76
N ALA A 1132 -28.09 -12.37 -30.80
CA ALA A 1132 -27.04 -11.90 -31.69
C ALA A 1132 -27.45 -10.60 -32.40
N ASN A 1133 -28.68 -10.54 -32.92
CA ASN A 1133 -29.22 -9.33 -33.55
C ASN A 1133 -29.31 -8.16 -32.57
N LEU A 1134 -29.79 -8.41 -31.34
CA LEU A 1134 -29.89 -7.40 -30.28
C LEU A 1134 -28.50 -6.84 -29.89
N HIS A 1135 -27.51 -7.72 -29.72
CA HIS A 1135 -26.17 -7.34 -29.26
C HIS A 1135 -25.34 -6.64 -30.34
N ILE A 1136 -25.44 -7.08 -31.60
CA ILE A 1136 -24.79 -6.40 -32.72
C ILE A 1136 -25.46 -5.03 -32.97
N GLY A 1137 -26.80 -5.01 -32.89
CA GLY A 1137 -27.63 -3.83 -33.11
C GLY A 1137 -27.83 -2.92 -31.90
N TYR A 1138 -26.96 -2.99 -30.88
CA TYR A 1138 -27.20 -2.35 -29.57
C TYR A 1138 -27.39 -0.82 -29.65
N GLU A 1139 -26.79 -0.17 -30.65
CA GLU A 1139 -26.92 1.28 -30.87
C GLU A 1139 -28.22 1.65 -31.59
N GLN A 1140 -28.90 0.70 -32.23
CA GLN A 1140 -30.14 0.91 -32.99
C GLN A 1140 -31.39 0.60 -32.16
N VAL A 1141 -31.23 0.07 -30.94
CA VAL A 1141 -32.34 -0.21 -30.01
C VAL A 1141 -32.96 1.11 -29.53
N GLU A 1142 -34.26 1.11 -29.30
CA GLU A 1142 -34.95 2.26 -28.71
C GLU A 1142 -34.47 2.54 -27.27
N PRO A 1143 -34.15 3.80 -26.93
CA PRO A 1143 -33.79 4.19 -25.57
C PRO A 1143 -34.88 3.81 -24.56
N HIS A 1144 -34.47 3.32 -23.39
CA HIS A 1144 -35.41 2.97 -22.33
C HIS A 1144 -36.20 4.20 -21.85
N GLN A 1145 -37.51 4.19 -22.04
CA GLN A 1145 -38.40 5.33 -21.77
C GLN A 1145 -38.64 5.59 -20.28
N GLY A 1146 -38.35 4.61 -19.41
CA GLY A 1146 -38.54 4.73 -17.96
C GLY A 1146 -37.48 5.57 -17.24
N ILE A 1147 -36.33 5.85 -17.87
CA ILE A 1147 -35.25 6.63 -17.25
C ILE A 1147 -35.61 8.12 -17.26
N VAL A 1148 -35.56 8.74 -16.10
CA VAL A 1148 -35.83 10.18 -15.93
C VAL A 1148 -34.51 10.94 -16.01
N GLU A 1149 -34.39 11.77 -17.05
CA GLU A 1149 -33.27 12.69 -17.27
C GLU A 1149 -33.59 14.04 -16.62
N THR A 1150 -32.78 14.43 -15.63
CA THR A 1150 -32.90 15.72 -14.93
C THR A 1150 -31.71 16.61 -15.28
N VAL A 1151 -31.99 17.86 -15.64
CA VAL A 1151 -30.97 18.87 -15.95
C VAL A 1151 -31.03 20.00 -14.90
N ALA A 1152 -29.89 20.29 -14.28
CA ALA A 1152 -29.73 21.39 -13.33
C ALA A 1152 -29.22 22.68 -14.03
N GLY A 1153 -29.73 23.83 -13.59
CA GLY A 1153 -29.36 25.15 -14.12
C GLY A 1153 -30.22 25.61 -15.31
N ASP A 1154 -29.85 26.73 -15.94
CA ASP A 1154 -30.54 27.24 -17.13
C ASP A 1154 -30.12 26.46 -18.38
N ALA A 1155 -30.80 25.33 -18.61
CA ALA A 1155 -30.55 24.44 -19.75
C ALA A 1155 -30.84 25.10 -21.11
N THR A 1156 -31.60 26.20 -21.15
CA THR A 1156 -32.03 26.82 -22.41
C THR A 1156 -30.95 27.68 -23.06
N THR A 1157 -29.93 28.08 -22.32
CA THR A 1157 -28.82 28.93 -22.79
C THR A 1157 -27.51 28.18 -22.99
N THR A 1158 -27.44 26.91 -22.59
CA THR A 1158 -26.22 26.10 -22.70
C THR A 1158 -26.21 25.32 -24.02
N PRO A 1159 -25.14 25.39 -24.83
CA PRO A 1159 -24.95 24.53 -26.00
C PRO A 1159 -25.06 23.03 -25.66
N LEU A 1160 -25.67 22.23 -26.54
CA LEU A 1160 -25.93 20.80 -26.27
C LEU A 1160 -24.64 19.99 -26.07
N ASP A 1161 -23.59 20.33 -26.81
CA ASP A 1161 -22.25 19.74 -26.70
C ASP A 1161 -21.61 20.00 -25.33
N GLU A 1162 -21.83 21.17 -24.74
CA GLU A 1162 -21.40 21.45 -23.36
C GLU A 1162 -22.30 20.75 -22.34
N LEU A 1163 -23.62 20.73 -22.59
CA LEU A 1163 -24.60 20.16 -21.68
C LEU A 1163 -24.42 18.64 -21.50
N TYR A 1164 -24.21 17.91 -22.59
CA TYR A 1164 -24.04 16.46 -22.59
C TYR A 1164 -22.59 16.00 -22.65
N ARG A 1165 -21.62 16.91 -22.46
CA ARG A 1165 -20.22 16.53 -22.34
C ARG A 1165 -20.02 15.61 -21.14
N VAL A 1166 -19.48 14.41 -21.39
CA VAL A 1166 -19.12 13.48 -20.32
C VAL A 1166 -17.69 13.76 -19.86
N GLY A 1167 -17.51 13.95 -18.55
CA GLY A 1167 -16.20 13.97 -17.91
C GLY A 1167 -15.89 12.61 -17.30
N LYS A 1168 -16.60 12.27 -16.22
CA LYS A 1168 -16.54 10.96 -15.56
C LYS A 1168 -17.85 10.67 -14.84
N MET A 1169 -18.60 9.71 -15.35
CA MET A 1169 -19.87 9.26 -14.75
C MET A 1169 -19.63 8.54 -13.42
N LYS A 1170 -20.60 8.65 -12.51
CA LYS A 1170 -20.57 7.98 -11.20
C LYS A 1170 -21.98 7.60 -10.77
N PHE A 1171 -22.10 6.53 -9.99
CA PHE A 1171 -23.33 6.27 -9.26
C PHE A 1171 -23.53 7.29 -8.14
N ALA A 1172 -24.79 7.61 -7.85
CA ALA A 1172 -25.14 8.32 -6.63
C ALA A 1172 -24.78 7.47 -5.39
N ARG A 1173 -24.61 8.13 -4.24
CA ARG A 1173 -24.38 7.44 -2.96
C ARG A 1173 -25.36 7.94 -1.92
N ALA A 1174 -26.03 7.01 -1.25
CA ALA A 1174 -26.92 7.27 -0.13
C ALA A 1174 -26.33 6.62 1.13
N LYS A 1175 -26.03 7.42 2.17
CA LYS A 1175 -25.43 6.96 3.44
C LYS A 1175 -24.18 6.08 3.27
N GLY A 1176 -23.36 6.36 2.25
CA GLY A 1176 -22.13 5.61 1.94
C GLY A 1176 -22.32 4.37 1.04
N VAL A 1177 -23.57 3.95 0.78
CA VAL A 1177 -23.89 2.83 -0.13
C VAL A 1177 -24.10 3.34 -1.55
N VAL A 1178 -23.65 2.57 -2.54
CA VAL A 1178 -23.84 2.87 -3.97
C VAL A 1178 -25.31 2.69 -4.34
N ASP A 1179 -25.93 3.75 -4.85
CA ASP A 1179 -27.27 3.69 -5.40
C ASP A 1179 -27.19 3.48 -6.91
N ARG A 1180 -27.58 2.28 -7.36
CA ARG A 1180 -27.56 1.88 -8.77
C ARG A 1180 -28.77 2.41 -9.57
N SER A 1181 -29.79 2.94 -8.90
CA SER A 1181 -30.95 3.52 -9.60
C SER A 1181 -30.65 4.89 -10.24
N THR A 1182 -29.53 5.51 -9.85
CA THR A 1182 -29.18 6.89 -10.24
C THR A 1182 -27.73 6.99 -10.71
N ILE A 1183 -27.53 7.45 -11.95
CA ILE A 1183 -26.22 7.80 -12.53
C ILE A 1183 -26.09 9.32 -12.60
N LEU A 1184 -25.07 9.84 -11.94
CA LEU A 1184 -24.58 11.21 -12.12
C LEU A 1184 -23.76 11.22 -13.42
N TYR A 1185 -24.36 11.73 -14.49
CA TYR A 1185 -23.75 11.72 -15.82
C TYR A 1185 -22.62 12.78 -15.90
N ASN A 1186 -22.95 14.01 -15.51
CA ASN A 1186 -21.99 15.10 -15.29
C ASN A 1186 -22.52 16.05 -14.19
N HIS A 1187 -21.98 17.26 -14.07
CA HIS A 1187 -22.41 18.22 -13.05
C HIS A 1187 -23.80 18.85 -13.30
N ARG A 1188 -24.38 18.66 -14.50
CA ARG A 1188 -25.69 19.22 -14.90
C ARG A 1188 -26.75 18.14 -15.14
N VAL A 1189 -26.37 17.03 -15.75
CA VAL A 1189 -27.28 15.95 -16.17
C VAL A 1189 -27.21 14.79 -15.18
N THR A 1190 -28.37 14.35 -14.70
CA THR A 1190 -28.54 13.17 -13.85
C THR A 1190 -29.58 12.24 -14.47
N LEU A 1191 -29.27 10.95 -14.52
CA LEU A 1191 -30.19 9.89 -14.96
C LEU A 1191 -30.68 9.13 -13.73
N SER A 1192 -31.99 9.08 -13.54
CA SER A 1192 -32.64 8.39 -12.42
C SER A 1192 -33.66 7.38 -12.90
N ASN A 1193 -34.15 6.53 -12.00
CA ASN A 1193 -35.10 5.46 -12.30
C ASN A 1193 -34.53 4.39 -13.24
N ILE A 1194 -33.25 4.03 -13.07
CA ILE A 1194 -32.62 2.92 -13.80
C ILE A 1194 -33.06 1.60 -13.14
N PRO A 1195 -33.67 0.66 -13.88
CA PRO A 1195 -34.12 -0.62 -13.32
C PRO A 1195 -32.95 -1.45 -12.78
N GLU A 1196 -33.06 -1.95 -11.54
CA GLU A 1196 -32.03 -2.81 -10.94
C GLU A 1196 -31.80 -4.10 -11.74
N GLU A 1197 -32.86 -4.60 -12.40
CA GLU A 1197 -32.80 -5.79 -13.24
C GLU A 1197 -31.81 -5.66 -14.41
N ALA A 1198 -31.56 -4.45 -14.93
CA ALA A 1198 -30.60 -4.22 -16.00
C ALA A 1198 -29.16 -4.62 -15.60
N TYR A 1199 -28.85 -4.64 -14.29
CA TYR A 1199 -27.54 -5.05 -13.78
C TYR A 1199 -27.37 -6.58 -13.70
N ARG A 1200 -28.43 -7.38 -13.92
CA ARG A 1200 -28.34 -8.85 -14.01
C ARG A 1200 -27.50 -9.30 -15.21
N TYR A 1201 -27.49 -8.51 -16.30
CA TYR A 1201 -26.71 -8.87 -17.49
C TYR A 1201 -25.22 -8.60 -17.29
N GLN A 1202 -24.53 -9.60 -16.73
CA GLN A 1202 -23.10 -9.59 -16.46
C GLN A 1202 -22.29 -10.01 -17.70
N LEU A 1203 -21.26 -9.23 -18.00
CA LEU A 1203 -20.32 -9.44 -19.11
C LEU A 1203 -18.90 -9.48 -18.57
N GLY A 1204 -18.60 -10.57 -17.88
CA GLY A 1204 -17.38 -10.78 -17.09
C GLY A 1204 -17.57 -10.21 -15.70
N ALA A 1205 -16.71 -9.30 -15.27
CA ALA A 1205 -16.73 -8.78 -13.90
C ALA A 1205 -17.65 -7.56 -13.69
N ARG A 1206 -18.42 -7.17 -14.71
CA ARG A 1206 -19.24 -5.96 -14.73
C ARG A 1206 -20.51 -6.20 -15.53
N SER A 1207 -21.58 -5.51 -15.14
CA SER A 1207 -22.78 -5.42 -15.96
C SER A 1207 -22.54 -4.61 -17.24
N ALA A 1208 -23.40 -4.80 -18.24
CA ALA A 1208 -23.38 -4.00 -19.47
C ALA A 1208 -23.43 -2.48 -19.20
N VAL A 1209 -24.23 -2.05 -18.23
CA VAL A 1209 -24.34 -0.62 -17.85
C VAL A 1209 -23.06 -0.12 -17.19
N GLU A 1210 -22.45 -0.91 -16.28
CA GLU A 1210 -21.19 -0.54 -15.63
C GLU A 1210 -20.02 -0.45 -16.61
N TRP A 1211 -20.04 -1.21 -17.73
CA TRP A 1211 -19.06 -1.06 -18.81
C TRP A 1211 -19.11 0.31 -19.46
N ILE A 1212 -20.30 0.86 -19.71
CA ILE A 1212 -20.46 2.21 -20.27
C ILE A 1212 -19.89 3.26 -19.32
N ILE A 1213 -20.21 3.16 -18.01
CA ILE A 1213 -19.68 4.05 -16.97
C ILE A 1213 -18.14 3.99 -16.89
N ASP A 1214 -17.55 2.79 -16.99
CA ASP A 1214 -16.10 2.60 -16.92
C ASP A 1214 -15.35 3.10 -18.17
N ARG A 1215 -15.98 3.07 -19.35
CA ARG A 1215 -15.32 3.34 -20.63
C ARG A 1215 -15.58 4.70 -21.22
N TYR A 1216 -16.78 5.25 -21.06
CA TYR A 1216 -17.13 6.58 -21.53
C TYR A 1216 -16.77 7.62 -20.46
N GLN A 1217 -15.47 7.82 -20.26
CA GLN A 1217 -14.91 8.91 -19.45
C GLN A 1217 -13.65 9.45 -20.11
N VAL A 1218 -13.37 10.74 -19.94
CA VAL A 1218 -12.13 11.35 -20.43
C VAL A 1218 -10.97 10.75 -19.64
N LYS A 1219 -10.00 10.17 -20.35
CA LYS A 1219 -8.76 9.63 -19.75
C LYS A 1219 -7.55 10.19 -20.46
N THR A 1220 -6.52 10.47 -19.66
CA THR A 1220 -5.18 10.74 -20.15
C THR A 1220 -4.30 9.57 -19.78
N ASP A 1221 -3.64 8.97 -20.77
CA ASP A 1221 -2.62 7.96 -20.51
C ASP A 1221 -1.41 8.61 -19.83
N LYS A 1222 -1.00 8.07 -18.68
CA LYS A 1222 -0.01 8.73 -17.80
C LYS A 1222 1.36 8.83 -18.46
N ASP A 1223 1.75 7.79 -19.20
CA ASP A 1223 3.12 7.66 -19.70
C ASP A 1223 3.29 8.38 -21.05
N SER A 1224 2.29 8.30 -21.92
CA SER A 1224 2.31 9.00 -23.22
C SER A 1224 1.78 10.43 -23.17
N GLY A 1225 0.92 10.77 -22.21
CA GLY A 1225 0.19 12.03 -22.15
C GLY A 1225 -0.98 12.13 -23.15
N ILE A 1226 -1.28 11.06 -23.89
CA ILE A 1226 -2.34 11.05 -24.90
C ILE A 1226 -3.72 11.09 -24.22
N ILE A 1227 -4.57 12.02 -24.66
CA ILE A 1227 -5.96 12.15 -24.21
C ILE A 1227 -6.87 11.32 -25.11
N ASN A 1228 -7.70 10.48 -24.49
CA ASN A 1228 -8.77 9.74 -25.14
C ASN A 1228 -10.12 10.27 -24.61
N ASP A 1229 -10.84 10.98 -25.47
CA ASP A 1229 -12.06 11.71 -25.11
C ASP A 1229 -13.29 11.09 -25.80
N PRO A 1230 -14.21 10.44 -25.06
CA PRO A 1230 -15.41 9.82 -25.64
C PRO A 1230 -16.35 10.79 -26.35
N ASN A 1231 -16.27 12.09 -26.06
CA ASN A 1231 -17.11 13.09 -26.71
C ASN A 1231 -16.71 13.32 -28.18
N ASP A 1232 -15.51 12.88 -28.60
CA ASP A 1232 -15.03 13.02 -29.97
C ASP A 1232 -15.46 11.85 -30.88
N TRP A 1233 -16.23 10.89 -30.37
CA TRP A 1233 -16.67 9.71 -31.12
C TRP A 1233 -17.82 10.00 -32.10
N SER A 1234 -18.71 10.92 -31.74
CA SER A 1234 -19.92 11.23 -32.50
C SER A 1234 -20.19 12.72 -32.48
N ASP A 1235 -20.64 13.26 -33.61
CA ASP A 1235 -21.11 14.65 -33.72
C ASP A 1235 -22.43 14.88 -32.97
N ASP A 1236 -23.16 13.80 -32.62
CA ASP A 1236 -24.34 13.88 -31.77
C ASP A 1236 -23.92 14.02 -30.30
N ALA A 1237 -24.10 15.23 -29.76
CA ALA A 1237 -23.83 15.53 -28.35
C ALA A 1237 -24.57 14.59 -27.37
N ARG A 1238 -25.73 14.04 -27.75
CA ARG A 1238 -26.51 13.13 -26.91
C ARG A 1238 -26.11 11.67 -27.03
N TYR A 1239 -25.15 11.33 -27.90
CA TYR A 1239 -24.75 9.96 -28.20
C TYR A 1239 -24.54 9.12 -26.93
N VAL A 1240 -23.72 9.60 -25.98
CA VAL A 1240 -23.35 8.82 -24.79
C VAL A 1240 -24.51 8.67 -23.82
N VAL A 1241 -25.29 9.73 -23.59
CA VAL A 1241 -26.44 9.68 -22.67
C VAL A 1241 -27.53 8.75 -23.20
N ASP A 1242 -27.80 8.78 -24.50
CA ASP A 1242 -28.81 7.92 -25.10
C ASP A 1242 -28.29 6.49 -25.27
N LEU A 1243 -26.98 6.28 -25.49
CA LEU A 1243 -26.35 4.96 -25.45
C LEU A 1243 -26.58 4.26 -24.10
N ILE A 1244 -26.45 4.96 -22.96
CA ILE A 1244 -26.73 4.36 -21.64
C ILE A 1244 -28.16 3.82 -21.58
N LYS A 1245 -29.14 4.62 -22.04
CA LYS A 1245 -30.56 4.23 -22.07
C LYS A 1245 -30.81 3.04 -23.00
N ARG A 1246 -30.12 2.98 -24.14
CA ARG A 1246 -30.18 1.83 -25.07
C ARG A 1246 -29.60 0.58 -24.43
N ILE A 1247 -28.48 0.69 -23.73
CA ILE A 1247 -27.85 -0.44 -23.02
C ILE A 1247 -28.72 -0.96 -21.88
N VAL A 1248 -29.49 -0.10 -21.22
CA VAL A 1248 -30.52 -0.55 -20.25
C VAL A 1248 -31.57 -1.40 -20.96
N THR A 1249 -32.12 -0.95 -22.10
CA THR A 1249 -33.07 -1.75 -22.90
C THR A 1249 -32.45 -3.08 -23.34
N VAL A 1250 -31.23 -3.05 -23.89
CA VAL A 1250 -30.49 -4.25 -24.30
C VAL A 1250 -30.37 -5.23 -23.14
N SER A 1251 -29.97 -4.75 -21.96
CA SER A 1251 -29.78 -5.61 -20.78
C SER A 1251 -31.07 -6.30 -20.35
N LEU A 1252 -32.19 -5.57 -20.33
CA LEU A 1252 -33.50 -6.12 -19.96
C LEU A 1252 -34.01 -7.12 -20.99
N GLU A 1253 -33.94 -6.81 -22.28
CA GLU A 1253 -34.40 -7.74 -23.33
C GLU A 1253 -33.48 -8.96 -23.43
N THR A 1254 -32.16 -8.82 -23.19
CA THR A 1254 -31.25 -9.97 -23.09
C THR A 1254 -31.69 -10.90 -21.96
N MET A 1255 -31.92 -10.39 -20.75
CA MET A 1255 -32.32 -11.24 -19.63
C MET A 1255 -33.69 -11.87 -19.83
N LYS A 1256 -34.64 -11.16 -20.46
CA LYS A 1256 -35.94 -11.72 -20.84
C LYS A 1256 -35.81 -12.89 -21.83
N ILE A 1257 -34.87 -12.84 -22.77
CA ILE A 1257 -34.60 -13.96 -23.68
C ILE A 1257 -33.91 -15.11 -22.95
N VAL A 1258 -32.94 -14.81 -22.07
CA VAL A 1258 -32.21 -15.80 -21.27
C VAL A 1258 -33.15 -16.55 -20.32
N ASP A 1259 -34.02 -15.83 -19.61
CA ASP A 1259 -34.99 -16.41 -18.67
C ASP A 1259 -36.06 -17.25 -19.40
N ALA A 1260 -36.27 -17.02 -20.70
CA ALA A 1260 -37.17 -17.77 -21.55
C ALA A 1260 -36.48 -18.94 -22.31
N LEU A 1261 -35.20 -19.20 -22.05
CA LEU A 1261 -34.49 -20.33 -22.67
C LEU A 1261 -35.13 -21.66 -22.25
N PRO A 1262 -35.16 -22.67 -23.12
CA PRO A 1262 -35.62 -24.00 -22.74
C PRO A 1262 -34.70 -24.67 -21.70
N ASP A 1263 -35.23 -25.65 -20.97
CA ASP A 1263 -34.42 -26.50 -20.07
C ASP A 1263 -33.30 -27.24 -20.83
N LEU A 1264 -32.17 -27.44 -20.15
CA LEU A 1264 -30.97 -28.08 -20.70
C LEU A 1264 -31.09 -29.61 -20.64
N ASP A 1265 -31.82 -30.18 -21.61
CA ASP A 1265 -31.95 -31.62 -21.78
C ASP A 1265 -30.92 -32.14 -22.81
N PHE A 1266 -29.87 -32.82 -22.34
CA PHE A 1266 -28.86 -33.43 -23.22
C PHE A 1266 -29.47 -34.53 -24.09
N LEU A 1267 -29.07 -34.55 -25.35
CA LEU A 1267 -29.44 -35.59 -26.29
C LEU A 1267 -28.34 -36.68 -26.27
N ASP A 1268 -28.65 -37.87 -25.73
CA ASP A 1268 -27.76 -39.04 -25.60
C ASP A 1268 -27.38 -39.71 -26.92
#